data_AF-A0A960XPU0-F1
#
_entry.id   AF-A0A960XPU0-F1
#
_cell.length_a   1.000
_cell.length_b   1.000
_cell.length_c   1.000
_cell.angle_alpha   90.00
_cell.angle_beta   90.00
_cell.angle_gamma   90.00
#
_symmetry.space_group_name_H-M   'P 1'
#
loop_
_entity.id
_entity.type
_entity.pdbx_description
1 polymer ?
#
loop_
_entity_poly.entity_id
_entity_poly.type
_entity_poly.pdbx_seq_one_letter_code
_entity_poly.pdbx_strand_id
1 'polypeptide(L)'
;MNKTLHLIRKDLRLCRWWLAVWTAVCGLHLGLRLYQLRFGDTVSDSGFWRPLETSDRWDWMVLRWLPLLIIPFFLHADPLVKRGAFWKGLPVRRSRLVTAKLAVVLAFFVLLPLVCEVFYFKTSGLSSILAEALGTWAWRFLPLVVIVTIACFATPGMLWGLPVAAGLYGVALISILRPDVSRNLVSRTLSGTEHGEFQILERAPEGLRIVVNDESAELTSITNSTVDPETKKPVHEEWTHIKLEVEAGSLPEGVLITRLDCHFDGLHFDHQIVVLDQTVRMGESAIPRLGEASIPLQEEGNPVNSGGLYDLENLRRTWVLSTASRMSARSIPIEGAELEGKVKASLVKRVTVKRIDYGDDAIWTSGEERLHFDWTSGRSDRSLEFSTGSYRPLAVDGRGNAAILTSNFWWPKGTTPWVRHKIRPYGRPLGSATPGMFRDVTRMRDLRFAGWSLSIDNALSPDLAPLARLRFRDEMSGPENWELEFVRYEPVGMLEIPFRVKVRRPQSLPVLEMVADDDLTSLPKPYASYLDDIQLPAEPTEEEARKAFLALTELCSGRWSEFGNVKWKVEEILAQVAADRPEILFEALGRHIRSDERERSKRNQRHRQNFVHYDFESSERLWKPMDDPVNGYWWHVRHALISTATKERKELYFRHLSPKIDLLPVIERFGWLEEAMPLMQGMAMHEPAPHNWREHFTVDAMKNGTKRSQDALERQIRAGAMEFYRVTDCMVSAKMDGERVANAAWDTTVERAVELSEVREAFMLALKYGIESAPRDLLRIMNTELLEDSGDSRSRRLLLLSMVQALSVHSDCPPDLAEAAKWLAENAYELSWNPVSRKYERPGGPAHEPFFKSSERYGQWIDPKGIGTLDIKDGVIRMSTRAKSTWVGNMIFQRDVARLMKPAEGDFTAEVTVEMPPAITATWGGKDWERAQCAGLLMEAGRYHYLLVQKKFFGTKPLSQIEVLNTTAVECANRQIETPAWDPMKPVTFRLCRYGDVFYSAWRQGAGDWIESEGFYNADWEDEVRVGPFLTTGVVKPMEAVFSGFDVRVGSTPPRHPPMGKFTTPEVVPTPDGAALETWGTVRNPLRNGVFRVDGDKLTILAAHRDSTWSSGSRIGAPAVLRRVTGEFTYEVTAGPAPSDEGAAWSSAVVVVCTRDKSASYKIGNGVFEPGKLLVNQRHWNRSYPRDNFHIPIVIDSSKPLRVRFERGAHVLRVSLREEGVEAWTQIGELLMYDWPDELEVGVAGVNAGPVDTLLEFRKPTLRSGQSSVSR
;
A
#
# COMPACT_ATOMS: atom_id res chain seq x y z
N MET A 1 -56.32 2.21 -41.84
CA MET A 1 -55.35 2.23 -40.71
C MET A 1 -54.18 1.30 -41.02
N ASN A 2 -52.94 1.70 -40.73
CA ASN A 2 -51.75 0.88 -40.98
C ASN A 2 -51.71 -0.35 -40.05
N LYS A 3 -51.76 -1.56 -40.63
CA LYS A 3 -51.81 -2.84 -39.88
C LYS A 3 -50.57 -3.06 -39.00
N THR A 4 -49.39 -2.64 -39.46
CA THR A 4 -48.15 -2.71 -38.66
C THR A 4 -48.22 -1.80 -37.44
N LEU A 5 -48.75 -0.58 -37.59
CA LEU A 5 -48.92 0.37 -36.47
C LEU A 5 -49.93 -0.15 -35.43
N HIS A 6 -50.98 -0.86 -35.86
CA HIS A 6 -51.94 -1.48 -34.94
C HIS A 6 -51.28 -2.58 -34.09
N LEU A 7 -50.44 -3.43 -34.70
CA LEU A 7 -49.64 -4.44 -33.98
C LEU A 7 -48.70 -3.80 -32.96
N ILE A 8 -47.89 -2.81 -33.37
CA ILE A 8 -46.97 -2.11 -32.45
C ILE A 8 -47.74 -1.44 -31.30
N ARG A 9 -48.89 -0.81 -31.58
CA ARG A 9 -49.75 -0.23 -30.53
C ARG A 9 -50.32 -1.30 -29.57
N LYS A 10 -50.49 -2.55 -30.00
CA LYS A 10 -50.88 -3.66 -29.11
C LYS A 10 -49.70 -4.11 -28.24
N ASP A 11 -48.53 -4.29 -28.84
CA ASP A 11 -47.33 -4.78 -28.15
C ASP A 11 -46.80 -3.74 -27.14
N LEU A 12 -46.83 -2.45 -27.49
CA LEU A 12 -46.56 -1.34 -26.58
C LEU A 12 -47.58 -1.25 -25.43
N ARG A 13 -48.87 -1.57 -25.65
CA ARG A 13 -49.85 -1.63 -24.56
C ARG A 13 -49.58 -2.78 -23.60
N LEU A 14 -49.11 -3.93 -24.10
CA LEU A 14 -48.69 -5.07 -23.28
C LEU A 14 -47.45 -4.71 -22.44
N CYS A 15 -46.45 -4.11 -23.07
CA CYS A 15 -45.17 -3.76 -22.44
C CYS A 15 -45.20 -2.41 -21.70
N ARG A 16 -46.35 -1.72 -21.61
CA ARG A 16 -46.43 -0.32 -21.14
C ARG A 16 -45.82 -0.10 -19.76
N TRP A 17 -46.06 -1.02 -18.84
CA TRP A 17 -45.55 -0.93 -17.46
C TRP A 17 -44.03 -1.18 -17.41
N TRP A 18 -43.54 -2.17 -18.15
CA TRP A 18 -42.12 -2.45 -18.27
C TRP A 18 -41.34 -1.28 -18.91
N LEU A 19 -41.87 -0.69 -19.97
CA LEU A 19 -41.28 0.50 -20.60
C LEU A 19 -41.38 1.75 -19.71
N ALA A 20 -42.43 1.90 -18.91
CA ALA A 20 -42.54 2.96 -17.91
C ALA A 20 -41.51 2.79 -16.78
N VAL A 21 -41.36 1.58 -16.23
CA VAL A 21 -40.33 1.25 -15.22
C VAL A 21 -38.92 1.49 -15.79
N TRP A 22 -38.65 1.05 -17.02
CA TRP A 22 -37.38 1.32 -17.69
C TRP A 22 -37.10 2.83 -17.83
N THR A 23 -38.08 3.59 -18.28
CA THR A 23 -37.96 5.06 -18.42
C THR A 23 -37.74 5.73 -17.06
N ALA A 24 -38.41 5.24 -16.00
CA ALA A 24 -38.22 5.71 -14.64
C ALA A 24 -36.83 5.37 -14.07
N VAL A 25 -36.26 4.20 -14.38
CA VAL A 25 -34.89 3.83 -14.01
C VAL A 25 -33.87 4.71 -14.73
N CYS A 26 -34.04 5.00 -16.03
CA CYS A 26 -33.18 5.96 -16.75
C CYS A 26 -33.26 7.37 -16.12
N GLY A 27 -34.47 7.84 -15.80
CA GLY A 27 -34.68 9.12 -15.13
C GLY A 27 -34.10 9.16 -13.70
N LEU A 28 -34.18 8.06 -12.96
CA LEU A 28 -33.61 7.94 -11.61
C LEU A 28 -32.09 7.89 -11.64
N HIS A 29 -31.48 7.12 -12.56
CA HIS A 29 -30.02 7.13 -12.74
C HIS A 29 -29.51 8.54 -13.06
N LEU A 30 -30.16 9.22 -14.01
CA LEU A 30 -29.85 10.61 -14.34
C LEU A 30 -30.07 11.54 -13.14
N GLY A 31 -31.15 11.36 -12.37
CA GLY A 31 -31.42 12.14 -11.16
C GLY A 31 -30.34 11.96 -10.08
N LEU A 32 -29.91 10.73 -9.80
CA LEU A 32 -28.82 10.42 -8.86
C LEU A 32 -27.49 11.01 -9.33
N ARG A 33 -27.19 10.90 -10.63
CA ARG A 33 -26.01 11.51 -11.26
C ARG A 33 -26.00 13.03 -11.15
N LEU A 34 -27.11 13.69 -11.47
CA LEU A 34 -27.26 15.15 -11.35
C LEU A 34 -27.24 15.61 -9.88
N TYR A 35 -27.72 14.79 -8.96
CA TYR A 35 -27.63 15.06 -7.52
C TYR A 35 -26.18 15.03 -7.03
N GLN A 36 -25.39 14.03 -7.43
CA GLN A 36 -23.96 13.96 -7.10
C GLN A 36 -23.19 15.22 -7.54
N LEU A 37 -23.44 15.73 -8.77
CA LEU A 37 -22.84 16.99 -9.24
C LEU A 37 -23.20 18.20 -8.38
N ARG A 38 -24.41 18.24 -7.82
CA ARG A 38 -24.94 19.42 -7.11
C ARG A 38 -24.39 19.56 -5.68
N PHE A 39 -24.00 18.45 -5.05
CA PHE A 39 -23.55 18.44 -3.65
C PHE A 39 -22.08 18.03 -3.48
N GLY A 40 -21.47 17.43 -4.51
CA GLY A 40 -20.06 17.02 -4.49
C GLY A 40 -19.72 16.08 -3.34
N ASP A 41 -18.46 16.08 -2.94
CA ASP A 41 -17.91 15.15 -1.94
C ASP A 41 -18.52 15.34 -0.54
N THR A 42 -19.18 16.48 -0.27
CA THR A 42 -19.87 16.75 1.02
C THR A 42 -21.01 15.78 1.35
N VAL A 43 -21.44 14.97 0.37
CA VAL A 43 -22.46 13.93 0.55
C VAL A 43 -21.85 12.53 0.78
N SER A 44 -20.55 12.32 0.49
CA SER A 44 -19.88 11.01 0.62
C SER A 44 -19.87 10.47 2.06
N ASP A 45 -19.72 11.36 3.06
CA ASP A 45 -19.80 11.04 4.49
C ASP A 45 -21.20 10.58 4.95
N SER A 46 -22.25 10.82 4.13
CA SER A 46 -23.62 10.41 4.47
C SER A 46 -23.94 9.02 3.91
N GLY A 47 -23.90 8.01 4.77
CA GLY A 47 -23.79 6.58 4.42
C GLY A 47 -24.82 5.95 3.47
N PHE A 48 -25.91 6.65 3.12
CA PHE A 48 -26.82 6.24 2.04
C PHE A 48 -26.18 6.37 0.64
N TRP A 49 -25.23 7.28 0.47
CA TRP A 49 -24.68 7.66 -0.84
C TRP A 49 -23.35 6.98 -1.17
N ARG A 50 -22.57 6.58 -0.17
CA ARG A 50 -21.29 5.84 -0.31
C ARG A 50 -21.34 4.65 -1.30
N PRO A 51 -22.43 3.84 -1.39
CA PRO A 51 -22.53 2.78 -2.41
C PRO A 51 -22.58 3.29 -3.87
N LEU A 52 -23.01 4.54 -4.10
CA LEU A 52 -23.13 5.16 -5.43
C LEU A 52 -21.80 5.72 -5.98
N GLU A 53 -20.73 5.68 -5.20
CA GLU A 53 -19.36 6.02 -5.60
C GLU A 53 -18.56 4.79 -6.07
N THR A 54 -18.89 3.60 -5.55
CA THR A 54 -18.23 2.34 -5.91
C THR A 54 -18.50 1.92 -7.35
N SER A 55 -17.71 0.99 -7.90
CA SER A 55 -17.95 0.39 -9.22
C SER A 55 -19.27 -0.37 -9.33
N ASP A 56 -19.84 -0.76 -8.19
CA ASP A 56 -20.89 -1.78 -8.08
C ASP A 56 -22.27 -1.11 -7.85
N ARG A 57 -22.45 0.11 -8.38
CA ARG A 57 -23.70 0.88 -8.23
C ARG A 57 -24.91 0.08 -8.68
N TRP A 58 -25.87 -0.09 -7.76
CA TRP A 58 -27.09 -0.84 -8.01
C TRP A 58 -27.92 -0.26 -9.18
N ASP A 59 -27.92 1.07 -9.37
CA ASP A 59 -28.69 1.72 -10.43
C ASP A 59 -28.16 1.36 -11.83
N TRP A 60 -26.83 1.32 -11.98
CA TRP A 60 -26.16 0.84 -13.18
C TRP A 60 -26.36 -0.66 -13.40
N MET A 61 -26.42 -1.47 -12.33
CA MET A 61 -26.81 -2.88 -12.44
C MET A 61 -28.27 -3.06 -12.90
N VAL A 62 -29.22 -2.29 -12.39
CA VAL A 62 -30.63 -2.36 -12.82
C VAL A 62 -30.77 -1.90 -14.28
N LEU A 63 -30.10 -0.81 -14.68
CA LEU A 63 -30.01 -0.40 -16.09
C LEU A 63 -29.47 -1.53 -16.97
N ARG A 64 -28.39 -2.20 -16.52
CA ARG A 64 -27.77 -3.31 -17.25
C ARG A 64 -28.69 -4.53 -17.37
N TRP A 65 -29.39 -4.92 -16.31
CA TRP A 65 -30.12 -6.20 -16.30
C TRP A 65 -31.57 -6.12 -16.84
N LEU A 66 -32.29 -4.99 -16.70
CA LEU A 66 -33.69 -4.91 -17.15
C LEU A 66 -33.92 -5.19 -18.66
N PRO A 67 -33.01 -4.83 -19.59
CA PRO A 67 -33.12 -5.18 -21.01
C PRO A 67 -33.20 -6.69 -21.29
N LEU A 68 -32.59 -7.55 -20.47
CA LEU A 68 -32.74 -9.02 -20.57
C LEU A 68 -34.21 -9.44 -20.47
N LEU A 69 -35.01 -8.76 -19.64
CA LEU A 69 -36.39 -9.10 -19.37
C LEU A 69 -37.32 -8.48 -20.42
N ILE A 70 -37.15 -7.19 -20.73
CA ILE A 70 -38.15 -6.45 -21.53
C ILE A 70 -38.01 -6.74 -23.03
N ILE A 71 -36.80 -6.86 -23.56
CA ILE A 71 -36.59 -7.05 -25.01
C ILE A 71 -37.23 -8.37 -25.50
N PRO A 72 -37.09 -9.52 -24.80
CA PRO A 72 -37.81 -10.74 -25.18
C PRO A 72 -39.32 -10.58 -25.17
N PHE A 73 -39.94 -10.01 -24.14
CA PHE A 73 -41.41 -9.81 -24.11
C PHE A 73 -41.89 -8.85 -25.21
N PHE A 74 -41.10 -7.83 -25.56
CA PHE A 74 -41.46 -6.91 -26.63
C PHE A 74 -41.29 -7.52 -28.04
N LEU A 75 -40.24 -8.32 -28.27
CA LEU A 75 -40.03 -8.98 -29.56
C LEU A 75 -40.97 -10.19 -29.74
N HIS A 76 -41.08 -11.09 -28.74
CA HIS A 76 -41.89 -12.31 -28.74
C HIS A 76 -43.35 -12.04 -28.36
N ALA A 77 -44.11 -11.38 -29.24
CA ALA A 77 -45.52 -11.05 -29.02
C ALA A 77 -46.54 -11.92 -29.81
N ASP A 78 -46.10 -13.03 -30.40
CA ASP A 78 -47.02 -14.07 -30.88
C ASP A 78 -47.38 -15.00 -29.69
N PRO A 79 -48.66 -15.25 -29.39
CA PRO A 79 -49.03 -16.08 -28.26
C PRO A 79 -48.64 -17.54 -28.48
N LEU A 80 -47.97 -18.12 -27.49
CA LEU A 80 -47.56 -19.52 -27.46
C LEU A 80 -48.74 -20.46 -27.78
N VAL A 81 -48.62 -21.16 -28.91
CA VAL A 81 -49.29 -22.44 -29.23
C VAL A 81 -50.83 -22.44 -29.11
N LYS A 82 -51.52 -21.63 -29.92
CA LYS A 82 -52.85 -22.02 -30.47
C LYS A 82 -52.89 -21.83 -31.98
N ARG A 83 -53.40 -22.84 -32.71
CA ARG A 83 -53.30 -22.97 -34.18
C ARG A 83 -54.06 -21.90 -35.00
N GLY A 84 -54.84 -21.03 -34.35
CA GLY A 84 -55.65 -19.97 -34.98
C GLY A 84 -55.10 -18.55 -34.80
N ALA A 85 -53.78 -18.34 -34.91
CA ALA A 85 -53.18 -17.01 -34.81
C ALA A 85 -53.64 -16.09 -35.95
N PHE A 86 -54.59 -15.19 -35.64
CA PHE A 86 -55.28 -14.24 -36.53
C PHE A 86 -54.36 -13.50 -37.53
N TRP A 87 -53.11 -13.25 -37.15
CA TRP A 87 -52.11 -12.55 -37.96
C TRP A 87 -51.69 -13.30 -39.23
N LYS A 88 -51.79 -14.64 -39.28
CA LYS A 88 -51.48 -15.41 -40.50
C LYS A 88 -52.42 -15.10 -41.67
N GLY A 89 -53.63 -14.61 -41.40
CA GLY A 89 -54.58 -14.15 -42.43
C GLY A 89 -54.41 -12.68 -42.83
N LEU A 90 -53.49 -11.93 -42.21
CA LEU A 90 -53.33 -10.50 -42.46
C LEU A 90 -52.09 -10.22 -43.32
N PRO A 91 -52.22 -9.60 -44.51
CA PRO A 91 -51.09 -9.31 -45.40
C PRO A 91 -50.23 -8.16 -44.84
N VAL A 92 -49.35 -8.51 -43.90
CA VAL A 92 -48.33 -7.63 -43.33
C VAL A 92 -46.96 -8.22 -43.68
N ARG A 93 -46.14 -7.50 -44.45
CA ARG A 93 -44.77 -7.95 -44.77
C ARG A 93 -43.97 -8.08 -43.47
N ARG A 94 -43.51 -9.30 -43.15
CA ARG A 94 -42.77 -9.65 -41.91
C ARG A 94 -41.63 -8.65 -41.62
N SER A 95 -40.87 -8.28 -42.65
CA SER A 95 -39.80 -7.27 -42.56
C SER A 95 -40.28 -5.93 -42.00
N ARG A 96 -41.41 -5.39 -42.47
CA ARG A 96 -41.95 -4.10 -41.97
C ARG A 96 -42.34 -4.15 -40.49
N LEU A 97 -42.76 -5.30 -39.96
CA LEU A 97 -43.03 -5.47 -38.54
C LEU A 97 -41.71 -5.59 -37.74
N VAL A 98 -40.75 -6.36 -38.26
CA VAL A 98 -39.42 -6.53 -37.66
C VAL A 98 -38.65 -5.22 -37.55
N THR A 99 -38.53 -4.46 -38.65
CA THR A 99 -37.86 -3.14 -38.66
C THR A 99 -38.50 -2.18 -37.66
N ALA A 100 -39.83 -2.17 -37.57
CA ALA A 100 -40.54 -1.27 -36.66
C ALA A 100 -40.48 -1.69 -35.18
N LYS A 101 -40.30 -2.99 -34.88
CA LYS A 101 -39.92 -3.43 -33.52
C LYS A 101 -38.48 -3.07 -33.18
N LEU A 102 -37.54 -3.28 -34.10
CA LEU A 102 -36.13 -2.88 -33.95
C LEU A 102 -36.00 -1.37 -33.69
N ALA A 103 -36.79 -0.53 -34.37
CA ALA A 103 -36.83 0.91 -34.12
C ALA A 103 -37.26 1.27 -32.68
N VAL A 104 -38.21 0.53 -32.09
CA VAL A 104 -38.61 0.73 -30.68
C VAL A 104 -37.52 0.24 -29.72
N VAL A 105 -36.85 -0.88 -30.01
CA VAL A 105 -35.72 -1.37 -29.20
C VAL A 105 -34.57 -0.36 -29.21
N LEU A 106 -34.23 0.17 -30.40
CA LEU A 106 -33.23 1.23 -30.56
C LEU A 106 -33.62 2.49 -29.78
N ALA A 107 -34.86 2.96 -29.92
CA ALA A 107 -35.33 4.18 -29.25
C ALA A 107 -35.28 4.07 -27.71
N PHE A 108 -35.82 2.99 -27.13
CA PHE A 108 -35.93 2.87 -25.68
C PHE A 108 -34.67 2.32 -25.01
N PHE A 109 -33.97 1.35 -25.58
CA PHE A 109 -32.85 0.70 -24.91
C PHE A 109 -31.48 1.27 -25.31
N VAL A 110 -31.34 1.89 -26.49
CA VAL A 110 -30.08 2.51 -26.90
C VAL A 110 -30.14 4.03 -26.79
N LEU A 111 -31.08 4.67 -27.48
CA LEU A 111 -31.09 6.14 -27.59
C LEU A 111 -31.52 6.84 -26.30
N LEU A 112 -32.48 6.31 -25.54
CA LEU A 112 -32.92 6.94 -24.28
C LEU A 112 -31.81 6.98 -23.21
N PRO A 113 -31.11 5.88 -22.83
CA PRO A 113 -30.01 5.97 -21.87
C PRO A 113 -28.81 6.75 -22.42
N LEU A 114 -28.52 6.65 -23.72
CA LEU A 114 -27.50 7.46 -24.39
C LEU A 114 -27.79 8.96 -24.26
N VAL A 115 -29.05 9.38 -24.42
CA VAL A 115 -29.48 10.77 -24.20
C VAL A 115 -29.36 11.17 -22.73
N CYS A 116 -29.63 10.26 -21.78
CA CYS A 116 -29.39 10.53 -20.35
C CYS A 116 -27.89 10.76 -20.05
N GLU A 117 -26.99 9.89 -20.55
CA GLU A 117 -25.54 10.05 -20.38
C GLU A 117 -25.05 11.34 -21.07
N VAL A 118 -25.44 11.61 -22.32
CA VAL A 118 -25.12 12.87 -23.03
C VAL A 118 -25.61 14.10 -22.26
N PHE A 119 -26.82 14.06 -21.68
CA PHE A 119 -27.34 15.14 -20.86
C PHE A 119 -26.52 15.33 -19.59
N TYR A 120 -26.12 14.25 -18.91
CA TYR A 120 -25.24 14.29 -17.74
C TYR A 120 -23.86 14.88 -18.07
N PHE A 121 -23.16 14.35 -19.07
CA PHE A 121 -21.83 14.86 -19.48
C PHE A 121 -21.87 16.30 -20.00
N LYS A 122 -23.01 16.74 -20.56
CA LYS A 122 -23.22 18.14 -20.95
C LYS A 122 -23.53 19.08 -19.77
N THR A 123 -24.29 18.62 -18.77
CA THR A 123 -24.66 19.43 -17.59
C THR A 123 -23.60 19.43 -16.49
N SER A 124 -22.69 18.46 -16.48
CA SER A 124 -21.52 18.40 -15.58
C SER A 124 -20.30 19.19 -16.07
N GLY A 125 -20.35 19.78 -17.27
CA GLY A 125 -19.18 20.39 -17.91
C GLY A 125 -18.19 19.39 -18.51
N LEU A 126 -18.33 18.09 -18.25
CA LEU A 126 -17.47 16.98 -18.71
C LEU A 126 -17.66 16.64 -20.21
N SER A 127 -17.86 17.64 -21.06
CA SER A 127 -18.10 17.47 -22.49
C SER A 127 -16.84 17.12 -23.30
N SER A 128 -15.65 17.39 -22.75
CA SER A 128 -14.36 16.99 -23.34
C SER A 128 -14.20 15.45 -23.36
N ILE A 129 -14.46 14.79 -22.22
CA ILE A 129 -14.37 13.34 -22.08
C ILE A 129 -15.62 12.59 -22.60
N LEU A 130 -16.62 13.29 -23.14
CA LEU A 130 -17.88 12.71 -23.62
C LEU A 130 -17.63 11.57 -24.62
N ALA A 131 -16.69 11.72 -25.55
CA ALA A 131 -16.43 10.70 -26.57
C ALA A 131 -15.92 9.37 -25.96
N GLU A 132 -14.98 9.44 -25.02
CA GLU A 132 -14.42 8.26 -24.34
C GLU A 132 -15.43 7.64 -23.35
N ALA A 133 -16.17 8.47 -22.62
CA ALA A 133 -17.21 8.02 -21.71
C ALA A 133 -18.36 7.33 -22.47
N LEU A 134 -18.78 7.88 -23.62
CA LEU A 134 -19.75 7.23 -24.51
C LEU A 134 -19.20 5.96 -25.16
N GLY A 135 -17.91 5.93 -25.51
CA GLY A 135 -17.24 4.70 -25.97
C GLY A 135 -17.26 3.61 -24.91
N THR A 136 -16.98 3.97 -23.66
CA THR A 136 -17.01 3.07 -22.49
C THR A 136 -18.43 2.60 -22.17
N TRP A 137 -19.42 3.50 -22.19
CA TRP A 137 -20.84 3.16 -22.05
C TRP A 137 -21.27 2.19 -23.17
N ALA A 138 -20.97 2.53 -24.42
CA ALA A 138 -21.29 1.71 -25.59
C ALA A 138 -20.68 0.30 -25.45
N TRP A 139 -19.38 0.20 -25.16
CA TRP A 139 -18.68 -1.08 -25.01
C TRP A 139 -19.28 -1.97 -23.90
N ARG A 140 -19.72 -1.37 -22.79
CA ARG A 140 -20.31 -2.10 -21.65
C ARG A 140 -21.78 -2.46 -21.87
N PHE A 141 -22.53 -1.64 -22.61
CA PHE A 141 -24.00 -1.71 -22.67
C PHE A 141 -24.56 -2.23 -24.01
N LEU A 142 -24.07 -1.74 -25.15
CA LEU A 142 -24.59 -2.13 -26.48
C LEU A 142 -24.47 -3.63 -26.79
N PRO A 143 -23.35 -4.33 -26.48
CA PRO A 143 -23.24 -5.77 -26.73
C PRO A 143 -24.35 -6.58 -26.07
N LEU A 144 -24.83 -6.19 -24.88
CA LEU A 144 -25.94 -6.86 -24.23
C LEU A 144 -27.25 -6.69 -25.01
N VAL A 145 -27.62 -5.45 -25.35
CA VAL A 145 -28.84 -5.16 -26.13
C VAL A 145 -28.81 -5.87 -27.49
N VAL A 146 -27.65 -5.91 -28.14
CA VAL A 146 -27.43 -6.60 -29.42
C VAL A 146 -27.56 -8.12 -29.26
N ILE A 147 -26.87 -8.73 -28.30
CA ILE A 147 -26.94 -10.20 -28.04
C ILE A 147 -28.37 -10.63 -27.72
N VAL A 148 -29.09 -9.90 -26.86
CA VAL A 148 -30.49 -10.21 -26.50
C VAL A 148 -31.40 -10.08 -27.72
N THR A 149 -31.25 -9.00 -28.50
CA THR A 149 -32.04 -8.79 -29.72
C THR A 149 -31.80 -9.93 -30.72
N ILE A 150 -30.54 -10.30 -30.98
CA ILE A 150 -30.17 -11.41 -31.87
C ILE A 150 -30.71 -12.75 -31.34
N ALA A 151 -30.56 -13.04 -30.04
CA ALA A 151 -31.09 -14.25 -29.42
C ALA A 151 -32.62 -14.37 -29.61
N CYS A 152 -33.36 -13.26 -29.47
CA CYS A 152 -34.80 -13.22 -29.71
C CYS A 152 -35.16 -13.49 -31.19
N PHE A 153 -34.38 -12.95 -32.14
CA PHE A 153 -34.58 -13.25 -33.56
C PHE A 153 -34.20 -14.69 -33.95
N ALA A 154 -33.21 -15.27 -33.28
CA ALA A 154 -32.73 -16.64 -33.50
C ALA A 154 -33.59 -17.72 -32.84
N THR A 155 -34.33 -17.41 -31.76
CA THR A 155 -35.13 -18.38 -30.98
C THR A 155 -36.66 -18.14 -31.02
N PRO A 156 -37.29 -17.98 -32.21
CA PRO A 156 -38.69 -17.56 -32.33
C PRO A 156 -39.69 -18.63 -31.88
N GLY A 157 -39.92 -18.76 -30.58
CA GLY A 157 -40.99 -19.59 -30.01
C GLY A 157 -40.86 -20.07 -28.57
N MET A 158 -39.80 -19.75 -27.82
CA MET A 158 -39.59 -20.31 -26.46
C MET A 158 -39.18 -19.26 -25.42
N LEU A 159 -39.76 -19.36 -24.22
CA LEU A 159 -39.35 -18.60 -23.01
C LEU A 159 -37.90 -18.90 -22.58
N TRP A 160 -37.33 -19.99 -23.08
CA TRP A 160 -35.92 -20.37 -22.93
C TRP A 160 -34.91 -19.39 -23.54
N GLY A 161 -35.36 -18.39 -24.32
CA GLY A 161 -34.53 -17.28 -24.77
C GLY A 161 -33.87 -16.50 -23.62
N LEU A 162 -34.50 -16.41 -22.45
CA LEU A 162 -33.92 -15.77 -21.25
C LEU A 162 -32.70 -16.55 -20.70
N PRO A 163 -32.81 -17.86 -20.36
CA PRO A 163 -31.64 -18.70 -20.04
C PRO A 163 -30.53 -18.67 -21.09
N VAL A 164 -30.86 -18.70 -22.39
CA VAL A 164 -29.85 -18.66 -23.47
C VAL A 164 -29.16 -17.30 -23.55
N ALA A 165 -29.90 -16.19 -23.43
CA ALA A 165 -29.31 -14.84 -23.40
C ALA A 165 -28.44 -14.63 -22.15
N ALA A 166 -28.89 -15.10 -20.98
CA ALA A 166 -28.12 -15.04 -19.74
C ALA A 166 -26.85 -15.91 -19.80
N GLY A 167 -26.94 -17.11 -20.39
CA GLY A 167 -25.78 -17.99 -20.60
C GLY A 167 -24.76 -17.41 -21.57
N LEU A 168 -25.20 -16.92 -22.74
CA LEU A 168 -24.34 -16.24 -23.71
C LEU A 168 -23.70 -14.98 -23.11
N TYR A 169 -24.44 -14.21 -22.31
CA TYR A 169 -23.91 -13.04 -21.63
C TYR A 169 -22.91 -13.41 -20.52
N GLY A 170 -23.16 -14.49 -19.78
CA GLY A 170 -22.22 -15.04 -18.81
C GLY A 170 -20.91 -15.49 -19.46
N VAL A 171 -20.97 -16.17 -20.61
CA VAL A 171 -19.78 -16.57 -21.39
C VAL A 171 -19.02 -15.35 -21.91
N ALA A 172 -19.72 -14.33 -22.45
CA ALA A 172 -19.10 -13.09 -22.87
C ALA A 172 -18.43 -12.35 -21.69
N LEU A 173 -19.11 -12.29 -20.55
CA LEU A 173 -18.60 -11.66 -19.33
C LEU A 173 -17.36 -12.39 -18.77
N ILE A 174 -17.38 -13.72 -18.71
CA ILE A 174 -16.24 -14.54 -18.27
C ILE A 174 -15.05 -14.41 -19.24
N SER A 175 -15.31 -14.21 -20.53
CA SER A 175 -14.27 -13.95 -21.53
C SER A 175 -13.63 -12.56 -21.36
N ILE A 176 -14.38 -11.58 -20.88
CA ILE A 176 -13.94 -10.19 -20.66
C ILE A 176 -13.30 -9.99 -19.28
N LEU A 177 -13.72 -10.74 -18.25
CA LEU A 177 -13.25 -10.63 -16.86
C LEU A 177 -12.05 -11.54 -16.52
N ARG A 178 -11.26 -12.00 -17.51
CA ARG A 178 -10.01 -12.73 -17.21
C ARG A 178 -8.99 -11.78 -16.52
N PRO A 179 -8.40 -12.13 -15.36
CA PRO A 179 -7.66 -11.17 -14.54
C PRO A 179 -6.50 -10.46 -15.24
N ASP A 180 -5.79 -11.17 -16.12
CA ASP A 180 -4.53 -10.73 -16.74
C ASP A 180 -4.70 -9.49 -17.65
N VAL A 181 -5.92 -9.26 -18.15
CA VAL A 181 -6.25 -8.09 -18.99
C VAL A 181 -6.42 -6.83 -18.15
N SER A 182 -6.80 -6.94 -16.87
CA SER A 182 -7.07 -5.78 -16.01
C SER A 182 -5.83 -5.23 -15.27
N ARG A 183 -4.92 -6.11 -14.83
CA ARG A 183 -3.75 -5.68 -14.03
C ARG A 183 -2.60 -5.15 -14.88
N ASN A 184 -2.37 -5.74 -16.06
CA ASN A 184 -1.31 -5.29 -16.99
C ASN A 184 -1.61 -3.94 -17.66
N LEU A 185 -2.88 -3.49 -17.68
CA LEU A 185 -3.30 -2.25 -18.35
C LEU A 185 -3.29 -0.99 -17.45
N VAL A 186 -3.03 -1.15 -16.15
CA VAL A 186 -2.97 -0.04 -15.18
C VAL A 186 -1.57 0.07 -14.56
N SER A 187 -0.90 -1.06 -14.29
CA SER A 187 0.45 -1.05 -13.69
C SER A 187 1.59 -0.71 -14.66
N ARG A 188 1.40 -0.85 -15.98
CA ARG A 188 2.41 -0.45 -16.99
C ARG A 188 2.33 1.02 -17.42
N THR A 189 1.25 1.73 -17.07
CA THR A 189 0.91 3.03 -17.67
C THR A 189 1.38 4.24 -16.85
N LEU A 190 1.94 4.02 -15.64
CA LEU A 190 2.20 5.07 -14.66
C LEU A 190 3.58 4.98 -13.95
N SER A 191 4.48 4.08 -14.34
CA SER A 191 5.74 3.86 -13.59
C SER A 191 6.95 3.37 -14.42
N GLY A 192 7.09 3.80 -15.68
CA GLY A 192 8.18 3.31 -16.54
C GLY A 192 8.49 4.14 -17.78
N THR A 193 9.05 5.34 -17.60
CA THR A 193 9.63 6.16 -18.68
C THR A 193 10.87 6.94 -18.21
N GLU A 194 11.93 6.21 -17.82
CA GLU A 194 13.27 6.78 -17.92
C GLU A 194 13.51 7.22 -19.38
N HIS A 195 14.09 8.40 -19.56
CA HIS A 195 14.22 9.00 -20.88
C HIS A 195 15.41 8.40 -21.63
N GLY A 196 15.16 7.62 -22.67
CA GLY A 196 16.16 7.39 -23.71
C GLY A 196 16.52 8.72 -24.37
N GLU A 197 17.79 9.10 -24.33
CA GLU A 197 18.25 10.40 -24.84
C GLU A 197 18.07 10.47 -26.37
N PHE A 198 17.10 11.26 -26.82
CA PHE A 198 17.00 11.64 -28.23
C PHE A 198 18.08 12.67 -28.53
N GLN A 199 18.96 12.36 -29.49
CA GLN A 199 19.99 13.31 -29.94
C GLN A 199 19.33 14.60 -30.45
N ILE A 200 19.73 15.74 -29.91
CA ILE A 200 19.22 17.05 -30.33
C ILE A 200 19.80 17.39 -31.70
N LEU A 201 18.94 17.80 -32.62
CA LEU A 201 19.26 18.14 -33.99
C LEU A 201 19.57 19.63 -34.09
N GLU A 202 20.84 19.98 -34.31
CA GLU A 202 21.28 21.38 -34.52
C GLU A 202 20.63 22.07 -35.72
N ARG A 203 20.04 21.31 -36.66
CA ARG A 203 19.30 21.80 -37.82
C ARG A 203 18.11 20.90 -38.14
N ALA A 204 17.02 21.51 -38.58
CA ALA A 204 15.87 20.78 -39.12
C ALA A 204 16.26 20.01 -40.42
N PRO A 205 15.71 18.80 -40.64
CA PRO A 205 15.82 18.11 -41.93
C PRO A 205 15.32 18.96 -43.11
N GLU A 206 15.98 18.89 -44.26
CA GLU A 206 15.59 19.67 -45.45
C GLU A 206 14.12 19.44 -45.82
N GLY A 207 13.36 20.53 -45.95
CA GLY A 207 11.92 20.52 -46.19
C GLY A 207 11.06 20.68 -44.94
N LEU A 208 11.50 20.21 -43.76
CA LEU A 208 10.76 20.40 -42.52
C LEU A 208 10.88 21.86 -42.05
N ARG A 209 9.76 22.58 -42.10
CA ARG A 209 9.62 23.91 -41.52
C ARG A 209 8.50 23.90 -40.47
N ILE A 210 8.86 24.05 -39.20
CA ILE A 210 7.92 24.36 -38.12
C ILE A 210 8.07 25.87 -37.82
N VAL A 211 6.95 26.56 -37.64
CA VAL A 211 6.86 28.02 -37.44
C VAL A 211 5.88 28.29 -36.30
N VAL A 212 6.26 29.11 -35.32
CA VAL A 212 5.31 29.64 -34.35
C VAL A 212 4.64 30.87 -34.96
N ASN A 213 3.30 30.94 -34.92
CA ASN A 213 2.53 32.04 -35.50
C ASN A 213 2.68 33.28 -34.60
N ASP A 214 3.43 34.28 -35.07
CA ASP A 214 3.80 35.48 -34.32
C ASP A 214 2.66 36.50 -34.12
N GLU A 215 1.48 36.23 -34.69
CA GLU A 215 0.25 36.98 -34.45
C GLU A 215 -0.73 36.28 -33.46
N SER A 216 -0.42 35.06 -33.03
CA SER A 216 -1.37 34.16 -32.32
C SER A 216 -1.38 34.25 -30.79
N ALA A 217 -0.48 35.03 -30.18
CA ALA A 217 -0.38 35.11 -28.72
C ALA A 217 -1.54 35.92 -28.11
N GLU A 218 -2.59 35.21 -27.71
CA GLU A 218 -3.74 35.76 -27.00
C GLU A 218 -3.61 35.47 -25.50
N LEU A 219 -3.87 36.49 -24.68
CA LEU A 219 -3.77 36.41 -23.23
C LEU A 219 -5.09 36.88 -22.60
N THR A 220 -5.78 35.99 -21.90
CA THR A 220 -7.15 36.22 -21.40
C THR A 220 -7.27 36.00 -19.90
N SER A 221 -7.88 36.94 -19.19
CA SER A 221 -8.10 36.84 -17.74
C SER A 221 -9.51 36.35 -17.42
N ILE A 222 -9.63 35.45 -16.44
CA ILE A 222 -10.91 34.95 -15.90
C ILE A 222 -10.94 35.18 -14.39
N THR A 223 -11.89 35.99 -13.91
CA THR A 223 -12.14 36.25 -12.49
C THR A 223 -13.17 35.27 -11.93
N ASN A 224 -12.72 34.23 -11.23
CA ASN A 224 -13.59 33.32 -10.49
C ASN A 224 -14.00 33.94 -9.15
N SER A 225 -15.29 33.91 -8.83
CA SER A 225 -15.83 34.46 -7.58
C SER A 225 -16.38 33.34 -6.71
N THR A 226 -15.74 33.10 -5.57
CA THR A 226 -16.20 32.15 -4.54
C THR A 226 -16.74 32.91 -3.33
N VAL A 227 -17.45 32.24 -2.42
CA VAL A 227 -17.87 32.84 -1.14
C VAL A 227 -17.17 32.10 -0.02
N ASP A 228 -16.41 32.84 0.77
CA ASP A 228 -15.75 32.35 1.98
C ASP A 228 -16.81 31.78 2.95
N PRO A 229 -16.72 30.51 3.36
CA PRO A 229 -17.73 29.87 4.20
C PRO A 229 -17.78 30.40 5.64
N GLU A 230 -16.68 30.98 6.14
CA GLU A 230 -16.58 31.51 7.51
C GLU A 230 -16.97 32.99 7.55
N THR A 231 -16.37 33.83 6.70
CA THR A 231 -16.64 35.29 6.71
C THR A 231 -17.87 35.68 5.89
N LYS A 232 -18.36 34.78 5.00
CA LYS A 232 -19.46 35.00 4.04
C LYS A 232 -19.22 36.14 3.05
N LYS A 233 -17.97 36.57 2.88
CA LYS A 233 -17.58 37.57 1.87
C LYS A 233 -17.24 36.89 0.54
N PRO A 234 -17.47 37.57 -0.59
CA PRO A 234 -16.95 37.09 -1.87
C PRO A 234 -15.41 37.20 -1.88
N VAL A 235 -14.75 36.12 -2.31
CA VAL A 235 -13.32 36.07 -2.62
C VAL A 235 -13.17 35.91 -4.13
N HIS A 236 -12.45 36.84 -4.74
CA HIS A 236 -12.24 36.88 -6.18
C HIS A 236 -10.82 36.40 -6.50
N GLU A 237 -10.71 35.37 -7.33
CA GLU A 237 -9.44 34.85 -7.84
C GLU A 237 -9.30 35.09 -9.34
N GLU A 238 -8.12 35.46 -9.80
CA GLU A 238 -7.86 35.82 -11.20
C GLU A 238 -6.89 34.83 -11.84
N TRP A 239 -7.29 34.34 -13.02
CA TRP A 239 -6.60 33.31 -13.78
C TRP A 239 -6.19 33.86 -15.15
N THR A 240 -4.90 33.86 -15.45
CA THR A 240 -4.35 34.33 -16.72
C THR A 240 -4.09 33.16 -17.65
N HIS A 241 -4.84 33.07 -18.73
CA HIS A 241 -4.67 32.07 -19.78
C HIS A 241 -3.79 32.61 -20.90
N ILE A 242 -2.87 31.78 -21.40
CA ILE A 242 -2.00 32.10 -22.53
C ILE A 242 -2.30 31.09 -23.64
N LYS A 243 -2.51 31.56 -24.87
CA LYS A 243 -2.71 30.75 -26.08
C LYS A 243 -1.59 31.05 -27.09
N LEU A 244 -1.13 30.03 -27.82
CA LEU A 244 -0.11 30.14 -28.87
C LEU A 244 -0.39 29.12 -29.99
N GLU A 245 -0.20 29.50 -31.25
CA GLU A 245 -0.35 28.62 -32.41
C GLU A 245 1.01 28.25 -33.02
N VAL A 246 1.17 26.97 -33.35
CA VAL A 246 2.38 26.41 -33.97
C VAL A 246 1.99 25.67 -35.24
N GLU A 247 2.68 25.93 -36.35
CA GLU A 247 2.39 25.35 -37.67
C GLU A 247 3.57 24.53 -38.20
N ALA A 248 3.30 23.33 -38.73
CA ALA A 248 4.24 22.57 -39.56
C ALA A 248 3.85 22.64 -41.04
N GLY A 249 4.85 22.93 -41.89
CA GLY A 249 4.82 22.62 -43.31
C GLY A 249 4.97 21.12 -43.60
N SER A 250 5.08 20.77 -44.87
CA SER A 250 5.25 19.40 -45.34
C SER A 250 6.52 18.74 -44.75
N LEU A 251 6.34 17.64 -44.02
CA LEU A 251 7.44 16.77 -43.61
C LEU A 251 8.06 16.04 -44.81
N PRO A 252 9.37 15.73 -44.78
CA PRO A 252 10.01 14.87 -45.77
C PRO A 252 9.37 13.46 -45.80
N GLU A 253 9.40 12.81 -46.97
CA GLU A 253 8.75 11.51 -47.16
C GLU A 253 9.26 10.47 -46.14
N GLY A 254 8.32 9.88 -45.39
CA GLY A 254 8.61 8.92 -44.33
C GLY A 254 9.13 9.51 -43.01
N VAL A 255 9.24 10.83 -42.83
CA VAL A 255 9.61 11.45 -41.53
C VAL A 255 8.35 11.93 -40.79
N LEU A 256 8.20 11.55 -39.53
CA LEU A 256 7.01 11.79 -38.71
C LEU A 256 7.35 12.53 -37.41
N ILE A 257 6.46 13.44 -36.98
CA ILE A 257 6.48 14.03 -35.64
C ILE A 257 5.74 13.11 -34.67
N THR A 258 6.39 12.77 -33.57
CA THR A 258 5.87 11.83 -32.54
C THR A 258 5.40 12.53 -31.27
N ARG A 259 5.99 13.68 -30.95
CA ARG A 259 5.70 14.50 -29.77
C ARG A 259 6.08 15.95 -30.05
N LEU A 260 5.30 16.87 -29.51
CA LEU A 260 5.56 18.30 -29.52
C LEU A 260 5.34 18.86 -28.11
N ASP A 261 6.40 19.37 -27.51
CA ASP A 261 6.36 20.08 -26.22
C ASP A 261 6.58 21.57 -26.48
N CYS A 262 6.00 22.44 -25.66
CA CYS A 262 6.23 23.88 -25.68
C CYS A 262 6.56 24.36 -24.27
N HIS A 263 7.74 24.94 -24.12
CA HIS A 263 8.25 25.51 -22.88
C HIS A 263 8.17 27.03 -22.94
N PHE A 264 7.61 27.67 -21.93
CA PHE A 264 7.52 29.12 -21.81
C PHE A 264 8.59 29.59 -20.81
N ASP A 265 9.71 30.08 -21.35
CA ASP A 265 10.85 30.55 -20.55
C ASP A 265 10.43 31.79 -19.71
N GLY A 266 9.79 32.77 -20.34
CA GLY A 266 9.33 33.98 -19.64
C GLY A 266 8.56 34.98 -20.49
N LEU A 267 8.01 36.00 -19.83
CA LEU A 267 7.21 37.06 -20.41
C LEU A 267 7.86 38.42 -20.10
N HIS A 268 8.23 39.15 -21.16
CA HIS A 268 9.04 40.36 -21.10
C HIS A 268 8.18 41.62 -21.26
N PHE A 269 8.40 42.59 -20.36
CA PHE A 269 7.74 43.89 -20.32
C PHE A 269 8.77 44.99 -20.05
N ASP A 270 9.14 45.79 -21.06
CA ASP A 270 10.14 46.88 -21.01
C ASP A 270 11.50 46.51 -20.35
N HIS A 271 11.55 46.50 -19.02
CA HIS A 271 12.73 46.23 -18.19
C HIS A 271 12.49 45.15 -17.11
N GLN A 272 11.32 44.48 -17.12
CA GLN A 272 10.99 43.36 -16.24
C GLN A 272 10.78 42.07 -17.03
N ILE A 273 11.17 40.95 -16.43
CA ILE A 273 10.98 39.61 -16.95
C ILE A 273 10.20 38.84 -15.89
N VAL A 274 8.99 38.38 -16.24
CA VAL A 274 8.26 37.41 -15.41
C VAL A 274 8.63 36.02 -15.93
N VAL A 275 9.46 35.32 -15.17
CA VAL A 275 9.78 33.91 -15.44
C VAL A 275 8.50 33.10 -15.28
N LEU A 276 8.20 32.25 -16.28
CA LEU A 276 7.00 31.41 -16.26
C LEU A 276 7.34 29.95 -15.89
N ASP A 277 8.43 29.41 -16.44
CA ASP A 277 8.90 28.02 -16.23
C ASP A 277 7.78 26.97 -16.34
N GLN A 278 6.92 27.14 -17.36
CA GLN A 278 5.83 26.21 -17.65
C GLN A 278 6.11 25.41 -18.91
N THR A 279 5.87 24.10 -18.87
CA THR A 279 5.97 23.21 -20.04
C THR A 279 4.61 22.59 -20.34
N VAL A 280 4.07 22.85 -21.52
CA VAL A 280 2.83 22.25 -22.05
C VAL A 280 3.19 21.20 -23.09
N ARG A 281 2.61 20.01 -23.01
CA ARG A 281 2.82 18.94 -24.00
C ARG A 281 1.56 18.71 -24.83
N MET A 282 1.71 18.37 -26.11
CA MET A 282 0.58 17.83 -26.87
C MET A 282 0.06 16.53 -26.25
N GLY A 283 -1.26 16.41 -26.15
CA GLY A 283 -1.96 15.21 -25.67
C GLY A 283 -2.11 15.09 -24.15
N GLU A 284 -1.26 15.72 -23.33
CA GLU A 284 -1.42 15.73 -21.87
C GLU A 284 -2.41 16.82 -21.43
N SER A 285 -3.67 16.45 -21.23
CA SER A 285 -4.57 17.27 -20.41
C SER A 285 -4.10 17.23 -18.95
N ALA A 286 -3.79 18.40 -18.37
CA ALA A 286 -3.22 18.48 -17.02
C ALA A 286 -4.20 17.93 -15.96
N ILE A 287 -3.86 16.79 -15.36
CA ILE A 287 -4.60 16.22 -14.23
C ILE A 287 -4.08 16.90 -12.93
N PRO A 288 -4.96 17.56 -12.15
CA PRO A 288 -4.51 18.51 -11.14
C PRO A 288 -3.96 17.85 -9.86
N ARG A 289 -2.94 18.49 -9.28
CA ARG A 289 -2.78 18.53 -7.81
C ARG A 289 -3.73 19.61 -7.27
N LEU A 290 -4.16 19.50 -6.01
CA LEU A 290 -5.31 20.24 -5.46
C LEU A 290 -5.30 21.76 -5.78
N GLY A 291 -6.40 22.25 -6.37
CA GLY A 291 -6.81 23.66 -6.25
C GLY A 291 -7.00 24.47 -7.53
N GLU A 292 -6.81 23.90 -8.73
CA GLU A 292 -6.74 24.68 -9.98
C GLU A 292 -7.71 24.18 -11.07
N ALA A 293 -8.20 25.08 -11.94
CA ALA A 293 -9.31 24.82 -12.88
C ALA A 293 -8.86 24.71 -14.36
N SER A 294 -9.50 23.83 -15.13
CA SER A 294 -9.06 23.42 -16.48
C SER A 294 -9.94 23.93 -17.64
N ILE A 295 -9.32 24.29 -18.76
CA ILE A 295 -9.94 24.45 -20.09
C ILE A 295 -9.25 23.46 -21.06
N PRO A 296 -9.98 22.74 -21.94
CA PRO A 296 -9.38 21.74 -22.83
C PRO A 296 -8.70 22.34 -24.08
N LEU A 297 -7.69 21.64 -24.60
CA LEU A 297 -7.17 21.87 -25.97
C LEU A 297 -8.26 21.59 -27.02
N GLN A 298 -8.11 22.24 -28.19
CA GLN A 298 -9.01 22.07 -29.33
C GLN A 298 -8.18 21.75 -30.60
N GLU A 299 -8.10 20.47 -30.97
CA GLU A 299 -7.51 20.02 -32.24
C GLU A 299 -8.55 20.06 -33.37
N GLU A 300 -8.24 20.71 -34.50
CA GLU A 300 -9.04 20.61 -35.73
C GLU A 300 -8.46 19.58 -36.71
N GLY A 301 -8.92 18.32 -36.59
CA GLY A 301 -9.06 17.42 -37.75
C GLY A 301 -8.17 16.17 -37.84
N ASN A 302 -8.84 15.04 -38.12
CA ASN A 302 -8.35 13.71 -38.49
C ASN A 302 -7.51 12.93 -37.45
N PRO A 303 -7.74 11.61 -37.31
CA PRO A 303 -7.30 10.82 -36.16
C PRO A 303 -5.83 10.37 -36.20
N VAL A 304 -5.25 10.24 -35.01
CA VAL A 304 -3.97 9.56 -34.75
C VAL A 304 -4.08 8.06 -35.07
N ASN A 305 -2.97 7.41 -35.46
CA ASN A 305 -2.96 5.96 -35.63
C ASN A 305 -2.94 5.22 -34.28
N SER A 306 -3.18 3.90 -34.30
CA SER A 306 -3.32 3.09 -33.07
C SER A 306 -2.03 2.88 -32.26
N GLY A 307 -0.91 3.51 -32.65
CA GLY A 307 0.33 3.58 -31.87
C GLY A 307 0.60 4.96 -31.26
N GLY A 308 -0.33 5.91 -31.35
CA GLY A 308 -0.12 7.30 -30.89
C GLY A 308 0.72 8.16 -31.84
N LEU A 309 1.06 7.64 -33.03
CA LEU A 309 1.88 8.33 -34.02
C LEU A 309 1.00 9.07 -35.03
N TYR A 310 1.36 10.32 -35.32
CA TYR A 310 0.74 11.09 -36.40
C TYR A 310 1.44 10.73 -37.73
N ASP A 311 0.73 10.04 -38.63
CA ASP A 311 1.20 9.73 -39.99
C ASP A 311 0.93 10.96 -40.88
N LEU A 312 1.97 11.78 -41.10
CA LEU A 312 1.88 13.18 -41.58
C LEU A 312 2.40 13.39 -43.01
N GLU A 313 2.45 12.34 -43.82
CA GLU A 313 2.91 12.41 -45.22
C GLU A 313 2.15 13.51 -46.00
N ASN A 314 2.87 14.60 -46.32
CA ASN A 314 2.46 15.72 -47.19
C ASN A 314 1.27 16.61 -46.74
N LEU A 315 0.97 16.74 -45.44
CA LEU A 315 -0.08 17.65 -44.94
C LEU A 315 0.44 18.76 -44.00
N ARG A 316 0.23 20.03 -44.39
CA ARG A 316 0.43 21.22 -43.55
C ARG A 316 -0.60 21.21 -42.41
N ARG A 317 -0.18 21.51 -41.17
CA ARG A 317 -1.04 21.51 -39.97
C ARG A 317 -0.67 22.61 -39.00
N THR A 318 -1.68 23.14 -38.31
CA THR A 318 -1.54 24.07 -37.18
C THR A 318 -2.07 23.43 -35.91
N TRP A 319 -1.37 23.63 -34.80
CA TRP A 319 -1.74 23.22 -33.45
C TRP A 319 -1.95 24.45 -32.57
N VAL A 320 -2.94 24.39 -31.68
CA VAL A 320 -3.21 25.44 -30.69
C VAL A 320 -2.80 24.91 -29.31
N LEU A 321 -1.87 25.60 -28.67
CA LEU A 321 -1.36 25.29 -27.33
C LEU A 321 -1.88 26.34 -26.36
N SER A 322 -2.30 25.93 -25.16
CA SER A 322 -2.74 26.87 -24.13
C SER A 322 -2.38 26.40 -22.72
N THR A 323 -2.14 27.37 -21.84
CA THR A 323 -1.91 27.18 -20.40
C THR A 323 -2.74 28.16 -19.59
N ALA A 324 -2.86 27.92 -18.29
CA ALA A 324 -3.44 28.81 -17.30
C ALA A 324 -2.43 29.01 -16.16
N SER A 325 -2.28 30.25 -15.68
CA SER A 325 -1.44 30.59 -14.53
C SER A 325 -2.18 31.53 -13.58
N ARG A 326 -2.01 31.30 -12.28
CA ARG A 326 -2.71 32.03 -11.22
C ARG A 326 -1.92 33.30 -10.89
N MET A 327 -2.34 34.41 -11.49
CA MET A 327 -1.66 35.70 -11.41
C MET A 327 -2.70 36.79 -11.13
N SER A 328 -2.46 37.67 -10.15
CA SER A 328 -3.37 38.78 -9.88
C SER A 328 -3.41 39.76 -11.05
N ALA A 329 -4.58 40.02 -11.64
CA ALA A 329 -4.69 40.93 -12.78
C ALA A 329 -4.41 42.39 -12.39
N ARG A 330 -4.49 42.72 -11.09
CA ARG A 330 -4.06 44.02 -10.51
C ARG A 330 -2.63 44.43 -10.85
N SER A 331 -1.75 43.51 -11.27
CA SER A 331 -0.36 43.80 -11.66
C SER A 331 -0.08 43.70 -13.17
N ILE A 332 -1.11 43.53 -14.03
CA ILE A 332 -0.92 43.16 -15.44
C ILE A 332 -1.66 44.10 -16.41
N PRO A 333 -1.16 45.33 -16.65
CA PRO A 333 -1.59 46.17 -17.76
C PRO A 333 -0.66 45.93 -18.97
N ILE A 334 -1.11 45.18 -19.99
CA ILE A 334 -0.27 44.96 -21.18
C ILE A 334 -0.99 45.03 -22.53
N GLU A 335 -0.31 45.73 -23.43
CA GLU A 335 -0.46 45.73 -24.87
C GLU A 335 0.99 45.85 -25.41
N GLY A 336 1.52 44.81 -26.06
CA GLY A 336 2.91 44.81 -26.55
C GLY A 336 3.95 44.01 -25.76
N ALA A 337 3.56 43.10 -24.87
CA ALA A 337 4.50 42.15 -24.23
C ALA A 337 5.22 41.27 -25.27
N GLU A 338 6.42 40.77 -24.94
CA GLU A 338 7.08 39.71 -25.70
C GLU A 338 7.15 38.41 -24.87
N LEU A 339 6.42 37.38 -25.29
CA LEU A 339 6.44 36.04 -24.70
C LEU A 339 7.55 35.22 -25.37
N GLU A 340 8.51 34.71 -24.59
CA GLU A 340 9.64 33.90 -25.07
C GLU A 340 9.56 32.45 -24.58
N GLY A 341 9.95 31.52 -25.44
CA GLY A 341 9.89 30.10 -25.16
C GLY A 341 10.53 29.22 -26.24
N LYS A 342 10.37 27.90 -26.13
CA LYS A 342 10.92 26.90 -27.05
C LYS A 342 9.90 25.79 -27.35
N VAL A 343 9.68 25.49 -28.63
CA VAL A 343 8.96 24.30 -29.07
C VAL A 343 9.96 23.16 -29.35
N LYS A 344 9.74 21.98 -28.78
CA LYS A 344 10.57 20.78 -28.97
C LYS A 344 9.79 19.69 -29.71
N ALA A 345 10.23 19.31 -30.90
CA ALA A 345 9.59 18.32 -31.76
C ALA A 345 10.43 17.03 -31.85
N SER A 346 9.86 15.88 -31.47
CA SER A 346 10.56 14.58 -31.53
C SER A 346 10.25 13.85 -32.84
N LEU A 347 11.28 13.50 -33.61
CA LEU A 347 11.17 13.00 -34.98
C LEU A 347 11.57 11.51 -35.11
N VAL A 348 10.82 10.75 -35.92
CA VAL A 348 11.16 9.38 -36.34
C VAL A 348 11.08 9.23 -37.86
N LYS A 349 11.83 8.27 -38.41
CA LYS A 349 11.82 7.92 -39.83
C LYS A 349 11.28 6.51 -40.02
N ARG A 350 10.32 6.38 -40.93
CA ARG A 350 9.74 5.14 -41.43
C ARG A 350 10.71 4.46 -42.39
N VAL A 351 11.04 3.19 -42.14
CA VAL A 351 11.94 2.38 -42.96
C VAL A 351 11.27 1.04 -43.29
N THR A 352 11.03 0.78 -44.57
CA THR A 352 10.56 -0.54 -45.03
C THR A 352 11.72 -1.54 -44.96
N VAL A 353 11.55 -2.59 -44.15
CA VAL A 353 12.55 -3.63 -43.87
C VAL A 353 12.46 -4.78 -44.86
N LYS A 354 11.25 -5.16 -45.29
CA LYS A 354 11.02 -6.27 -46.24
C LYS A 354 9.68 -6.10 -46.95
N ARG A 355 9.59 -6.56 -48.19
CA ARG A 355 8.31 -6.83 -48.88
C ARG A 355 8.25 -8.28 -49.34
N ILE A 356 7.05 -8.84 -49.41
CA ILE A 356 6.78 -10.20 -49.88
C ILE A 356 5.54 -10.17 -50.78
N ASP A 357 5.70 -10.63 -52.01
CA ASP A 357 4.62 -10.80 -52.99
C ASP A 357 4.03 -12.20 -52.86
N TYR A 358 2.71 -12.30 -52.94
CA TYR A 358 2.00 -13.58 -53.10
C TYR A 358 1.36 -13.65 -54.49
N GLY A 359 1.71 -14.68 -55.27
CA GLY A 359 1.20 -14.94 -56.62
C GLY A 359 1.27 -16.43 -56.97
N ASP A 360 0.58 -16.84 -58.03
CA ASP A 360 0.06 -18.22 -58.21
C ASP A 360 1.11 -19.36 -58.38
N ASP A 361 2.35 -19.08 -58.78
CA ASP A 361 3.37 -20.12 -59.08
C ASP A 361 4.14 -20.64 -57.84
N ALA A 362 3.58 -20.50 -56.63
CA ALA A 362 4.17 -20.99 -55.38
C ALA A 362 4.06 -22.52 -55.21
N ILE A 363 4.75 -23.28 -56.07
CA ILE A 363 4.77 -24.75 -56.07
C ILE A 363 5.38 -25.30 -54.77
N TRP A 364 4.58 -26.04 -54.00
CA TRP A 364 5.05 -26.78 -52.82
C TRP A 364 5.89 -28.00 -53.20
N THR A 365 7.17 -27.79 -53.50
CA THR A 365 8.18 -28.86 -53.57
C THR A 365 8.66 -29.23 -52.16
N SER A 366 8.99 -30.51 -51.98
CA SER A 366 9.32 -31.05 -50.66
C SER A 366 10.76 -30.80 -50.25
N GLY A 367 10.95 -30.07 -49.15
CA GLY A 367 12.21 -29.85 -48.43
C GLY A 367 11.93 -29.73 -46.93
N GLU A 368 12.68 -30.47 -46.14
CA GLU A 368 12.58 -30.74 -44.70
C GLU A 368 12.00 -29.62 -43.79
N GLU A 369 10.75 -29.79 -43.34
CA GLU A 369 10.34 -29.67 -41.93
C GLU A 369 8.92 -30.26 -41.73
N ARG A 370 8.70 -31.04 -40.66
CA ARG A 370 7.39 -31.68 -40.39
C ARG A 370 7.06 -31.79 -38.90
N LEU A 371 6.07 -31.00 -38.47
CA LEU A 371 5.27 -31.28 -37.28
C LEU A 371 4.45 -32.55 -37.50
N HIS A 372 4.49 -33.50 -36.55
CA HIS A 372 3.76 -34.75 -36.61
C HIS A 372 2.66 -34.81 -35.55
N PHE A 373 1.45 -35.19 -35.95
CA PHE A 373 0.36 -35.61 -35.06
C PHE A 373 0.15 -37.13 -35.21
N ASP A 374 -0.36 -37.78 -34.16
CA ASP A 374 -0.97 -39.12 -34.25
C ASP A 374 -2.00 -39.33 -33.11
N TRP A 375 -2.89 -40.32 -33.23
CA TRP A 375 -4.12 -40.43 -32.43
C TRP A 375 -4.63 -41.88 -32.33
N THR A 376 -4.84 -42.45 -31.13
CA THR A 376 -5.61 -43.71 -31.00
C THR A 376 -6.30 -43.94 -29.65
N SER A 377 -7.47 -44.59 -29.71
CA SER A 377 -8.53 -44.78 -28.70
C SER A 377 -8.22 -45.63 -27.44
N GLY A 378 -8.88 -45.33 -26.30
CA GLY A 378 -8.70 -46.09 -25.03
C GLY A 378 -9.83 -46.17 -23.98
N ARG A 379 -11.06 -45.70 -24.22
CA ARG A 379 -12.27 -45.74 -23.32
C ARG A 379 -12.23 -45.03 -21.94
N SER A 380 -13.15 -44.06 -21.82
CA SER A 380 -13.85 -43.57 -20.61
C SER A 380 -13.06 -42.90 -19.46
N ASP A 381 -13.37 -41.60 -19.33
CA ASP A 381 -13.29 -40.69 -18.17
C ASP A 381 -11.94 -40.15 -17.67
N ARG A 382 -11.92 -38.80 -17.63
CA ARG A 382 -10.93 -37.85 -17.11
C ARG A 382 -9.76 -37.49 -18.05
N SER A 383 -9.24 -36.29 -17.77
CA SER A 383 -8.40 -35.46 -18.63
C SER A 383 -6.98 -35.32 -18.10
N LEU A 384 -6.01 -35.30 -19.02
CA LEU A 384 -4.61 -34.83 -18.96
C LEU A 384 -4.24 -34.64 -20.46
N GLU A 385 -3.59 -33.60 -20.99
CA GLU A 385 -2.71 -32.54 -20.45
C GLU A 385 -1.33 -33.01 -19.97
N PHE A 386 -0.33 -32.11 -20.02
CA PHE A 386 1.15 -32.30 -19.98
C PHE A 386 1.82 -32.66 -21.33
N SER A 387 3.10 -32.32 -21.60
CA SER A 387 4.00 -31.23 -21.11
C SER A 387 5.37 -31.28 -21.83
N THR A 388 6.02 -30.14 -22.06
CA THR A 388 7.50 -29.98 -22.16
C THR A 388 7.88 -28.50 -21.91
N GLY A 389 9.09 -28.16 -21.44
CA GLY A 389 10.12 -29.07 -20.94
C GLY A 389 11.57 -28.56 -20.93
N SER A 390 11.86 -27.41 -20.30
CA SER A 390 13.17 -26.95 -19.78
C SER A 390 14.42 -26.93 -20.69
N TYR A 391 15.27 -25.89 -20.54
CA TYR A 391 16.73 -26.05 -20.63
C TYR A 391 17.48 -25.06 -19.72
N ARG A 392 18.70 -25.44 -19.30
CA ARG A 392 19.69 -24.57 -18.62
C ARG A 392 20.70 -24.00 -19.64
N PRO A 393 21.36 -22.87 -19.35
CA PRO A 393 22.57 -22.47 -20.07
C PRO A 393 23.73 -23.42 -19.79
N LEU A 394 24.69 -23.50 -20.72
CA LEU A 394 25.91 -24.27 -20.57
C LEU A 394 27.09 -23.40 -21.04
N ALA A 395 27.99 -23.05 -20.13
CA ALA A 395 29.18 -22.25 -20.43
C ALA A 395 30.23 -23.08 -21.17
N VAL A 396 31.02 -22.43 -22.02
CA VAL A 396 32.14 -23.08 -22.72
C VAL A 396 33.33 -23.19 -21.77
N ASP A 397 33.78 -24.42 -21.52
CA ASP A 397 35.20 -24.70 -21.32
C ASP A 397 35.55 -26.09 -21.91
N GLY A 398 36.77 -26.28 -22.38
CA GLY A 398 37.07 -27.31 -23.38
C GLY A 398 38.00 -28.44 -22.94
N ARG A 399 37.68 -29.69 -23.32
CA ARG A 399 38.59 -30.76 -23.83
C ARG A 399 37.90 -32.14 -23.97
N GLY A 400 37.95 -32.76 -25.15
CA GLY A 400 38.24 -34.20 -25.31
C GLY A 400 37.11 -35.25 -25.45
N ASN A 401 37.01 -35.82 -26.65
CA ASN A 401 36.84 -37.26 -26.97
C ASN A 401 35.51 -38.05 -26.71
N ALA A 402 34.77 -38.27 -27.82
CA ALA A 402 34.48 -39.58 -28.46
C ALA A 402 33.40 -40.59 -27.95
N ALA A 403 32.24 -40.55 -28.64
CA ALA A 403 31.65 -41.62 -29.51
C ALA A 403 30.89 -42.89 -28.98
N ILE A 404 30.12 -43.51 -29.91
CA ILE A 404 29.47 -44.88 -29.93
C ILE A 404 28.09 -45.00 -29.20
N LEU A 405 27.07 -45.82 -29.59
CA LEU A 405 26.38 -46.16 -30.89
C LEU A 405 25.15 -47.13 -30.64
N THR A 406 24.26 -47.34 -31.64
CA THR A 406 23.22 -48.44 -31.82
C THR A 406 21.94 -48.53 -30.91
N SER A 407 20.86 -49.30 -31.22
CA SER A 407 19.87 -49.27 -32.36
C SER A 407 18.72 -50.34 -32.28
N ASN A 408 17.60 -50.18 -33.05
CA ASN A 408 16.60 -51.20 -33.57
C ASN A 408 15.41 -51.70 -32.68
N PHE A 409 14.22 -52.24 -33.11
CA PHE A 409 13.47 -52.41 -34.41
C PHE A 409 11.96 -52.89 -34.27
N TRP A 410 11.09 -52.63 -35.29
CA TRP A 410 9.96 -53.46 -35.90
C TRP A 410 8.44 -53.44 -35.46
N TRP A 411 7.55 -54.18 -36.19
CA TRP A 411 6.14 -53.87 -36.64
C TRP A 411 5.33 -55.17 -37.10
N PRO A 412 4.12 -55.22 -37.77
CA PRO A 412 2.82 -54.45 -37.85
C PRO A 412 1.45 -55.25 -38.09
N LYS A 413 0.31 -54.56 -38.39
CA LYS A 413 -0.95 -54.92 -39.19
C LYS A 413 -2.26 -55.58 -38.60
N GLY A 414 -3.47 -55.19 -39.11
CA GLY A 414 -4.63 -56.12 -39.28
C GLY A 414 -6.17 -55.70 -39.34
N THR A 415 -6.70 -55.17 -40.46
CA THR A 415 -8.06 -55.46 -41.08
C THR A 415 -9.46 -55.29 -40.37
N THR A 416 -10.56 -55.57 -41.11
CA THR A 416 -12.04 -55.35 -40.87
C THR A 416 -12.88 -56.52 -41.51
N PRO A 417 -14.21 -56.54 -41.89
CA PRO A 417 -15.36 -55.57 -41.86
C PRO A 417 -16.85 -56.09 -41.65
N TRP A 418 -17.84 -55.15 -41.63
CA TRP A 418 -19.26 -55.20 -42.13
C TRP A 418 -20.45 -56.00 -41.45
N VAL A 419 -21.64 -55.32 -41.41
CA VAL A 419 -23.05 -55.79 -41.74
C VAL A 419 -24.18 -56.14 -40.69
N ARG A 420 -25.26 -55.30 -40.72
CA ARG A 420 -26.76 -55.47 -40.59
C ARG A 420 -27.56 -55.98 -39.34
N HIS A 421 -28.59 -55.17 -38.99
CA HIS A 421 -30.03 -55.50 -38.70
C HIS A 421 -30.48 -56.12 -37.33
N LYS A 422 -31.71 -55.93 -36.80
CA LYS A 422 -32.86 -54.98 -37.02
C LYS A 422 -33.94 -55.16 -35.89
N ILE A 423 -34.93 -54.25 -35.80
CA ILE A 423 -36.23 -54.31 -35.06
C ILE A 423 -36.23 -53.74 -33.61
N ARG A 424 -37.44 -53.50 -33.07
CA ARG A 424 -37.93 -52.55 -32.04
C ARG A 424 -39.02 -53.27 -31.18
N PRO A 425 -39.56 -52.78 -30.02
CA PRO A 425 -40.14 -51.42 -29.90
C PRO A 425 -40.27 -50.73 -28.51
N TYR A 426 -40.80 -49.49 -28.56
CA TYR A 426 -41.33 -48.61 -27.48
C TYR A 426 -40.35 -48.05 -26.42
N GLY A 427 -40.69 -46.86 -25.90
CA GLY A 427 -39.81 -45.99 -25.09
C GLY A 427 -39.44 -44.67 -25.79
N ARG A 428 -40.41 -43.75 -25.95
CA ARG A 428 -40.26 -42.42 -26.60
C ARG A 428 -40.76 -41.33 -25.64
N PRO A 429 -40.35 -40.04 -25.77
CA PRO A 429 -39.20 -39.45 -26.48
C PRO A 429 -38.27 -38.76 -25.44
N LEU A 430 -37.51 -37.65 -25.62
CA LEU A 430 -37.02 -36.74 -26.69
C LEU A 430 -35.64 -36.24 -26.16
N GLY A 431 -34.64 -35.74 -26.92
CA GLY A 431 -34.51 -35.52 -28.36
C GLY A 431 -34.71 -34.05 -28.80
N SER A 432 -33.88 -33.42 -29.62
CA SER A 432 -32.51 -33.73 -30.10
C SER A 432 -31.95 -32.58 -30.94
N ALA A 433 -30.64 -32.32 -30.86
CA ALA A 433 -29.68 -31.92 -31.92
C ALA A 433 -29.99 -30.89 -33.04
N THR A 434 -28.90 -30.22 -33.45
CA THR A 434 -28.54 -29.65 -34.77
C THR A 434 -28.82 -30.61 -35.96
N PRO A 435 -28.90 -30.16 -37.25
CA PRO A 435 -27.83 -29.40 -37.95
C PRO A 435 -28.24 -28.43 -39.10
N GLY A 436 -27.24 -27.75 -39.69
CA GLY A 436 -27.32 -26.98 -40.96
C GLY A 436 -25.98 -26.31 -41.33
N MET A 437 -25.62 -26.21 -42.61
CA MET A 437 -24.29 -25.79 -43.10
C MET A 437 -24.34 -24.65 -44.14
N PHE A 438 -23.26 -23.85 -44.16
CA PHE A 438 -22.69 -23.03 -45.26
C PHE A 438 -23.61 -22.30 -46.26
N ARG A 439 -23.50 -20.95 -46.32
CA ARG A 439 -22.82 -20.26 -47.46
C ARG A 439 -22.59 -18.75 -47.27
N ASP A 440 -21.62 -18.29 -48.07
CA ASP A 440 -21.27 -16.93 -48.51
C ASP A 440 -20.48 -15.95 -47.61
N VAL A 441 -19.40 -15.45 -48.19
CA VAL A 441 -18.40 -14.52 -47.66
C VAL A 441 -18.00 -13.59 -48.80
N THR A 442 -18.16 -12.27 -48.66
CA THR A 442 -17.74 -11.30 -49.72
C THR A 442 -17.54 -9.85 -49.22
N ARG A 443 -17.56 -9.58 -47.91
CA ARG A 443 -17.36 -8.24 -47.35
C ARG A 443 -16.57 -8.23 -46.03
N MET A 444 -15.28 -8.51 -46.13
CA MET A 444 -14.26 -7.95 -45.22
C MET A 444 -13.29 -7.16 -46.09
N ARG A 445 -13.00 -5.89 -45.72
CA ARG A 445 -12.06 -5.03 -46.47
C ARG A 445 -10.68 -4.90 -45.80
N ASP A 446 -10.57 -5.33 -44.55
CA ASP A 446 -9.33 -5.56 -43.82
C ASP A 446 -9.46 -6.90 -43.08
N LEU A 447 -8.52 -7.82 -43.27
CA LEU A 447 -8.38 -9.02 -42.44
C LEU A 447 -7.17 -8.84 -41.51
N ARG A 448 -7.46 -8.40 -40.27
CA ARG A 448 -6.45 -8.11 -39.26
C ARG A 448 -5.99 -9.40 -38.58
N PHE A 449 -4.81 -9.89 -38.93
CA PHE A 449 -4.16 -10.98 -38.21
C PHE A 449 -3.46 -10.46 -36.96
N ALA A 450 -4.01 -10.79 -35.80
CA ALA A 450 -3.36 -10.64 -34.50
C ALA A 450 -3.12 -12.03 -33.89
N GLY A 451 -1.91 -12.29 -33.38
CA GLY A 451 -1.59 -13.52 -32.65
C GLY A 451 -0.71 -14.56 -33.35
N TRP A 452 0.00 -14.22 -34.43
CA TRP A 452 1.07 -15.05 -35.00
C TRP A 452 2.40 -14.29 -34.98
N SER A 453 3.17 -14.46 -33.91
CA SER A 453 4.61 -14.16 -33.91
C SER A 453 5.36 -15.41 -34.34
N LEU A 454 6.00 -15.40 -35.52
CA LEU A 454 7.13 -16.29 -35.74
C LEU A 454 8.25 -15.84 -34.78
N SER A 455 8.69 -16.74 -33.90
CA SER A 455 9.94 -16.55 -33.16
C SER A 455 11.11 -16.78 -34.11
N ILE A 456 11.56 -15.72 -34.77
CA ILE A 456 12.92 -15.67 -35.31
C ILE A 456 13.83 -15.33 -34.11
N ASP A 457 14.87 -16.13 -33.91
CA ASP A 457 15.71 -16.05 -32.73
C ASP A 457 16.53 -14.75 -32.64
N ASN A 458 16.53 -14.20 -31.42
CA ASN A 458 17.47 -13.22 -30.86
C ASN A 458 17.52 -11.77 -31.43
N ALA A 459 17.71 -10.85 -30.48
CA ALA A 459 18.15 -9.46 -30.65
C ALA A 459 17.28 -8.50 -31.50
N LEU A 460 16.25 -7.90 -30.87
CA LEU A 460 15.85 -6.49 -31.07
C LEU A 460 14.93 -6.02 -29.92
N SER A 461 14.93 -4.71 -29.63
CA SER A 461 14.10 -4.09 -28.57
C SER A 461 12.61 -4.02 -28.98
N PRO A 462 11.63 -4.08 -28.04
CA PRO A 462 10.20 -4.05 -28.38
C PRO A 462 9.76 -2.88 -29.27
N ASP A 463 10.33 -1.69 -29.07
CA ASP A 463 9.98 -0.46 -29.80
C ASP A 463 10.46 -0.44 -31.26
N LEU A 464 11.27 -1.45 -31.67
CA LEU A 464 11.84 -1.59 -33.00
C LEU A 464 11.37 -2.87 -33.72
N ALA A 465 10.37 -3.56 -33.19
CA ALA A 465 9.76 -4.73 -33.84
C ALA A 465 9.09 -4.33 -35.18
N PRO A 466 9.45 -4.96 -36.32
CA PRO A 466 8.94 -4.54 -37.62
C PRO A 466 7.46 -4.88 -37.79
N LEU A 467 6.63 -3.84 -37.93
CA LEU A 467 5.19 -3.95 -38.11
C LEU A 467 4.85 -4.45 -39.52
N ALA A 468 4.12 -5.55 -39.60
CA ALA A 468 3.68 -6.15 -40.85
C ALA A 468 2.34 -5.55 -41.34
N ARG A 469 2.32 -5.05 -42.57
CA ARG A 469 1.17 -4.36 -43.21
C ARG A 469 0.88 -4.96 -44.58
N LEU A 470 -0.33 -5.47 -44.78
CA LEU A 470 -0.82 -5.90 -46.10
C LEU A 470 -1.28 -4.70 -46.93
N ARG A 471 -0.96 -4.71 -48.22
CA ARG A 471 -1.38 -3.70 -49.21
C ARG A 471 -1.78 -4.40 -50.52
N PHE A 472 -2.77 -3.85 -51.23
CA PHE A 472 -3.09 -4.25 -52.61
C PHE A 472 -2.08 -3.62 -53.59
N ARG A 473 -1.66 -4.37 -54.61
CA ARG A 473 -0.88 -3.82 -55.74
C ARG A 473 -1.73 -2.99 -56.70
N ASP A 474 -2.94 -3.47 -56.99
CA ASP A 474 -3.96 -2.78 -57.78
C ASP A 474 -5.33 -3.11 -57.18
N GLU A 475 -6.08 -2.09 -56.76
CA GLU A 475 -7.40 -2.21 -56.11
C GLU A 475 -8.50 -2.83 -57.01
N MET A 476 -8.26 -2.90 -58.32
CA MET A 476 -9.20 -3.44 -59.31
C MET A 476 -8.97 -4.92 -59.64
N SER A 477 -7.86 -5.51 -59.18
CA SER A 477 -7.56 -6.93 -59.32
C SER A 477 -7.92 -7.71 -58.05
N GLY A 478 -8.12 -9.03 -58.17
CA GLY A 478 -8.71 -9.84 -57.09
C GLY A 478 -7.75 -10.18 -55.94
N PRO A 479 -8.16 -11.05 -55.00
CA PRO A 479 -7.42 -11.37 -53.78
C PRO A 479 -6.12 -12.19 -54.00
N GLU A 480 -5.62 -12.22 -55.23
CA GLU A 480 -4.38 -12.84 -55.68
C GLU A 480 -3.24 -11.81 -55.90
N ASN A 481 -3.46 -10.53 -55.57
CA ASN A 481 -2.47 -9.44 -55.71
C ASN A 481 -2.18 -8.68 -54.39
N TRP A 482 -1.81 -9.42 -53.33
CA TRP A 482 -1.39 -8.84 -52.03
C TRP A 482 0.14 -8.75 -51.89
N GLU A 483 0.61 -7.62 -51.40
CA GLU A 483 2.00 -7.36 -51.03
C GLU A 483 2.08 -7.10 -49.51
N LEU A 484 2.92 -7.87 -48.81
CA LEU A 484 3.12 -7.77 -47.36
C LEU A 484 4.39 -6.95 -47.06
N GLU A 485 4.22 -5.72 -46.59
CA GLU A 485 5.29 -4.79 -46.24
C GLU A 485 5.57 -4.80 -44.73
N PHE A 486 6.83 -5.07 -44.34
CA PHE A 486 7.30 -4.97 -42.97
C PHE A 486 8.02 -3.64 -42.76
N VAL A 487 7.64 -2.86 -41.74
CA VAL A 487 8.09 -1.48 -41.52
C VAL A 487 8.63 -1.30 -40.10
N ARG A 488 9.80 -0.67 -39.97
CA ARG A 488 10.39 -0.20 -38.70
C ARG A 488 10.33 1.32 -38.65
N TYR A 489 10.26 1.89 -37.44
CA TYR A 489 10.43 3.32 -37.21
C TYR A 489 11.74 3.53 -36.45
N GLU A 490 12.58 4.46 -36.92
CA GLU A 490 13.91 4.72 -36.37
C GLU A 490 13.96 6.17 -35.85
N PRO A 491 14.49 6.43 -34.64
CA PRO A 491 14.57 7.80 -34.12
C PRO A 491 15.51 8.64 -34.98
N VAL A 492 15.05 9.84 -35.37
CA VAL A 492 15.85 10.81 -36.13
C VAL A 492 16.50 11.82 -35.18
N GLY A 493 15.81 12.18 -34.10
CA GLY A 493 16.30 13.10 -33.06
C GLY A 493 15.21 14.06 -32.57
N MET A 494 15.61 15.02 -31.74
CA MET A 494 14.72 16.08 -31.23
C MET A 494 15.13 17.44 -31.82
N LEU A 495 14.18 18.17 -32.40
CA LEU A 495 14.39 19.51 -32.95
C LEU A 495 13.85 20.56 -31.96
N GLU A 496 14.71 21.45 -31.48
CA GLU A 496 14.30 22.59 -30.62
C GLU A 496 14.22 23.89 -31.43
N ILE A 497 13.14 24.65 -31.24
CA ILE A 497 12.85 25.88 -31.98
C ILE A 497 12.46 26.97 -30.98
N PRO A 498 13.32 27.98 -30.73
CA PRO A 498 12.96 29.12 -29.91
C PRO A 498 11.93 30.00 -30.63
N PHE A 499 11.04 30.63 -29.86
CA PHE A 499 10.08 31.61 -30.34
C PHE A 499 10.04 32.83 -29.42
N ARG A 500 9.67 33.97 -29.99
CA ARG A 500 9.37 35.20 -29.28
C ARG A 500 8.21 35.89 -29.97
N VAL A 501 7.09 36.08 -29.28
CA VAL A 501 5.80 36.46 -29.88
C VAL A 501 5.15 37.61 -29.12
N LYS A 502 4.47 38.53 -29.82
CA LYS A 502 3.86 39.72 -29.22
C LYS A 502 2.42 39.48 -28.77
N VAL A 503 2.16 39.75 -27.49
CA VAL A 503 0.84 39.53 -26.88
C VAL A 503 -0.15 40.63 -27.28
N ARG A 504 -1.30 40.22 -27.80
CA ARG A 504 -2.42 41.11 -28.15
C ARG A 504 -3.45 41.18 -27.02
N ARG A 505 -4.08 42.35 -26.89
CA ARG A 505 -5.04 42.68 -25.82
C ARG A 505 -6.46 42.22 -26.19
N PRO A 506 -7.19 41.50 -25.31
CA PRO A 506 -8.54 41.04 -25.61
C PRO A 506 -9.55 42.19 -25.63
N GLN A 507 -10.60 42.06 -26.45
CA GLN A 507 -11.73 43.00 -26.45
C GLN A 507 -12.52 42.88 -25.14
N SER A 508 -12.88 44.02 -24.55
CA SER A 508 -13.39 44.09 -23.18
C SER A 508 -14.84 43.62 -23.03
N LEU A 509 -15.07 42.78 -22.02
CA LEU A 509 -16.37 42.71 -21.35
C LEU A 509 -16.62 44.01 -20.58
N PRO A 510 -17.89 44.40 -20.35
CA PRO A 510 -18.19 45.64 -19.62
C PRO A 510 -17.64 45.57 -18.20
N VAL A 511 -16.85 46.58 -17.83
CA VAL A 511 -16.37 46.77 -16.46
C VAL A 511 -17.58 46.93 -15.55
N LEU A 512 -17.68 46.10 -14.51
CA LEU A 512 -18.58 46.37 -13.40
C LEU A 512 -18.06 47.62 -12.69
N GLU A 513 -18.81 48.72 -12.77
CA GLU A 513 -18.57 49.91 -11.96
C GLU A 513 -18.74 49.53 -10.48
N MET A 514 -17.62 49.20 -9.83
CA MET A 514 -17.55 49.25 -8.38
C MET A 514 -17.80 50.71 -7.97
N VAL A 515 -18.86 50.92 -7.18
CA VAL A 515 -19.01 52.16 -6.40
C VAL A 515 -17.74 52.32 -5.56
N ALA A 516 -17.09 53.47 -5.67
CA ALA A 516 -15.88 53.75 -4.91
C ALA A 516 -16.24 53.96 -3.42
N ASP A 517 -15.86 52.98 -2.59
CA ASP A 517 -15.46 53.28 -1.22
C ASP A 517 -14.04 53.87 -1.31
N ASP A 518 -13.93 55.19 -1.11
CA ASP A 518 -12.68 55.98 -1.30
C ASP A 518 -11.54 55.62 -0.32
N ASP A 519 -11.74 54.66 0.58
CA ASP A 519 -10.82 54.30 1.68
C ASP A 519 -9.82 53.17 1.34
N LEU A 520 -9.89 52.58 0.14
CA LEU A 520 -9.05 51.42 -0.28
C LEU A 520 -7.61 51.78 -0.70
N THR A 521 -7.07 52.91 -0.23
CA THR A 521 -5.71 53.39 -0.56
C THR A 521 -4.56 52.71 0.20
N SER A 522 -4.87 51.80 1.14
CA SER A 522 -3.87 50.93 1.77
C SER A 522 -4.10 49.46 1.44
N LEU A 523 -3.10 48.82 0.84
CA LEU A 523 -3.00 47.36 0.83
C LEU A 523 -2.76 46.89 2.27
N PRO A 524 -3.41 45.80 2.74
CA PRO A 524 -3.15 45.27 4.07
C PRO A 524 -1.67 44.90 4.21
N LYS A 525 -1.04 45.24 5.35
CA LYS A 525 0.37 44.93 5.61
C LYS A 525 0.66 43.42 5.38
N PRO A 526 1.86 43.06 4.90
CA PRO A 526 2.30 41.66 4.87
C PRO A 526 2.21 41.01 6.26
N TYR A 527 1.83 39.73 6.32
CA TYR A 527 1.59 39.00 7.58
C TYR A 527 2.77 39.10 8.56
N ALA A 528 4.00 38.99 8.04
CA ALA A 528 5.23 39.09 8.81
C ALA A 528 5.41 40.44 9.55
N SER A 529 4.85 41.55 9.04
CA SER A 529 4.97 42.87 9.66
C SER A 529 3.83 43.23 10.62
N TYR A 530 2.71 42.48 10.62
CA TYR A 530 1.81 42.48 11.78
C TYR A 530 2.45 41.80 12.99
N LEU A 531 3.36 40.84 12.79
CA LEU A 531 4.18 40.27 13.88
C LEU A 531 5.25 41.27 14.36
N ASP A 532 5.83 42.08 13.48
CA ASP A 532 6.77 43.15 13.86
C ASP A 532 6.13 44.31 14.64
N ASP A 533 4.81 44.48 14.54
CA ASP A 533 4.02 45.37 15.39
C ASP A 533 3.77 44.77 16.81
N ILE A 534 3.91 43.44 16.99
CA ILE A 534 3.74 42.76 18.29
C ILE A 534 5.10 42.71 19.02
N GLN A 535 5.54 43.87 19.49
CA GLN A 535 6.79 44.02 20.23
C GLN A 535 6.58 43.74 21.72
N LEU A 536 7.37 42.81 22.27
CA LEU A 536 7.53 42.60 23.71
C LEU A 536 8.81 43.31 24.18
N PRO A 537 8.76 44.17 25.22
CA PRO A 537 9.97 44.64 25.86
C PRO A 537 10.70 43.48 26.55
N ALA A 538 12.00 43.65 26.84
CA ALA A 538 12.85 42.57 27.36
C ALA A 538 12.45 42.04 28.76
N GLU A 539 11.64 42.79 29.51
CA GLU A 539 11.00 42.35 30.76
C GLU A 539 9.52 42.79 30.73
N PRO A 540 8.60 42.02 30.12
CA PRO A 540 7.23 42.47 29.92
C PRO A 540 6.41 42.46 31.20
N THR A 541 5.60 43.49 31.41
CA THR A 541 4.54 43.48 32.42
C THR A 541 3.49 42.42 32.08
N GLU A 542 2.67 42.00 33.06
CA GLU A 542 1.60 41.04 32.80
C GLU A 542 0.61 41.55 31.73
N GLU A 543 0.32 42.86 31.73
CA GLU A 543 -0.59 43.48 30.77
C GLU A 543 0.00 43.50 29.34
N GLU A 544 1.28 43.83 29.18
CA GLU A 544 1.96 43.80 27.88
C GLU A 544 2.05 42.37 27.33
N ALA A 545 2.44 41.39 28.16
CA ALA A 545 2.51 40.00 27.76
C ALA A 545 1.11 39.43 27.42
N ARG A 546 0.07 39.78 28.19
CA ARG A 546 -1.32 39.40 27.91
C ARG A 546 -1.82 40.03 26.61
N LYS A 547 -1.48 41.30 26.35
CA LYS A 547 -1.85 42.04 25.13
C LYS A 547 -1.15 41.47 23.89
N ALA A 548 0.16 41.21 23.96
CA ALA A 548 0.93 40.60 22.89
C ALA A 548 0.42 39.19 22.55
N PHE A 549 0.17 38.35 23.58
CA PHE A 549 -0.39 37.03 23.39
C PHE A 549 -1.80 37.05 22.78
N LEU A 550 -2.66 38.00 23.19
CA LEU A 550 -4.00 38.17 22.60
C LEU A 550 -3.90 38.58 21.12
N ALA A 551 -3.09 39.60 20.80
CA ALA A 551 -2.87 40.03 19.41
C ALA A 551 -2.33 38.88 18.55
N LEU A 552 -1.40 38.08 19.09
CA LEU A 552 -0.84 36.90 18.41
C LEU A 552 -1.89 35.80 18.21
N THR A 553 -2.79 35.59 19.19
CA THR A 553 -3.90 34.63 19.08
C THR A 553 -4.91 35.06 18.03
N GLU A 554 -5.29 36.33 18.00
CA GLU A 554 -6.20 36.90 16.99
C GLU A 554 -5.58 36.83 15.59
N LEU A 555 -4.30 37.18 15.45
CA LEU A 555 -3.57 37.13 14.18
C LEU A 555 -3.43 35.70 13.64
N CYS A 556 -3.12 34.72 14.49
CA CYS A 556 -2.93 33.33 14.06
C CYS A 556 -4.23 32.55 13.86
N SER A 557 -5.28 32.82 14.65
CA SER A 557 -6.54 32.06 14.58
C SER A 557 -7.33 32.30 13.29
N GLY A 558 -7.18 33.46 12.65
CA GLY A 558 -7.86 33.81 11.39
C GLY A 558 -7.04 33.62 10.10
N ARG A 559 -5.77 33.18 10.17
CA ARG A 559 -4.87 33.12 8.99
C ARG A 559 -3.92 31.91 8.97
N TRP A 560 -4.44 30.72 9.24
CA TRP A 560 -3.62 29.50 9.38
C TRP A 560 -2.75 29.16 8.14
N SER A 561 -3.21 29.48 6.92
CA SER A 561 -2.45 29.28 5.68
C SER A 561 -1.18 30.15 5.56
N GLU A 562 -1.18 31.35 6.13
CA GLU A 562 -0.04 32.28 6.12
C GLU A 562 1.03 31.91 7.18
N PHE A 563 0.67 31.05 8.14
CA PHE A 563 1.49 30.68 9.30
C PHE A 563 2.84 30.06 8.94
N GLY A 564 2.90 29.21 7.90
CA GLY A 564 4.09 28.43 7.55
C GLY A 564 5.36 29.27 7.32
N ASN A 565 5.21 30.46 6.75
CA ASN A 565 6.33 31.34 6.39
C ASN A 565 6.84 32.20 7.56
N VAL A 566 6.06 32.33 8.63
CA VAL A 566 6.37 33.18 9.80
C VAL A 566 6.41 32.43 11.13
N LYS A 567 6.19 31.11 11.10
CA LYS A 567 6.15 30.21 12.26
C LYS A 567 7.27 30.51 13.28
N TRP A 568 8.49 30.76 12.82
CA TRP A 568 9.64 31.04 13.69
C TRP A 568 9.43 32.28 14.57
N LYS A 569 8.89 33.39 14.05
CA LYS A 569 8.54 34.58 14.85
C LYS A 569 7.44 34.28 15.86
N VAL A 570 6.46 33.45 15.50
CA VAL A 570 5.39 33.05 16.42
C VAL A 570 5.95 32.19 17.54
N GLU A 571 6.84 31.23 17.23
CA GLU A 571 7.52 30.41 18.23
C GLU A 571 8.48 31.23 19.10
N GLU A 572 9.11 32.28 18.57
CA GLU A 572 9.95 33.23 19.32
C GLU A 572 9.12 34.08 20.30
N ILE A 573 8.04 34.74 19.85
CA ILE A 573 7.15 35.52 20.72
C ILE A 573 6.50 34.63 21.78
N LEU A 574 6.04 33.42 21.41
CA LEU A 574 5.50 32.46 22.38
C LEU A 574 6.56 31.98 23.37
N ALA A 575 7.80 31.76 22.93
CA ALA A 575 8.91 31.42 23.82
C ALA A 575 9.21 32.58 24.78
N GLN A 576 9.20 33.84 24.36
CA GLN A 576 9.38 34.97 25.26
C GLN A 576 8.25 35.05 26.30
N VAL A 577 6.97 34.96 25.90
CA VAL A 577 5.85 34.95 26.87
C VAL A 577 5.92 33.73 27.80
N ALA A 578 6.38 32.57 27.34
CA ALA A 578 6.59 31.39 28.18
C ALA A 578 7.81 31.52 29.12
N ALA A 579 8.85 32.23 28.68
CA ALA A 579 10.05 32.53 29.45
C ALA A 579 9.80 33.62 30.51
N ASP A 580 8.90 34.57 30.29
CA ASP A 580 8.66 35.69 31.21
C ASP A 580 7.37 35.53 32.05
N ARG A 581 6.27 35.10 31.42
CA ARG A 581 4.90 35.06 31.99
C ARG A 581 4.14 33.76 31.65
N PRO A 582 4.70 32.56 31.92
CA PRO A 582 4.08 31.28 31.55
C PRO A 582 2.65 31.08 32.08
N GLU A 583 2.31 31.70 33.22
CA GLU A 583 0.97 31.74 33.79
C GLU A 583 -0.11 32.25 32.82
N ILE A 584 0.23 33.20 31.93
CA ILE A 584 -0.71 33.74 30.92
C ILE A 584 -1.05 32.67 29.89
N LEU A 585 -0.06 31.90 29.44
CA LEU A 585 -0.25 30.81 28.47
C LEU A 585 -1.02 29.65 29.10
N PHE A 586 -0.75 29.32 30.37
CA PHE A 586 -1.52 28.31 31.11
C PHE A 586 -2.99 28.73 31.30
N GLU A 587 -3.25 29.99 31.66
CA GLU A 587 -4.61 30.53 31.80
C GLU A 587 -5.36 30.50 30.46
N ALA A 588 -4.69 30.90 29.38
CA ALA A 588 -5.23 30.91 28.02
C ALA A 588 -5.53 29.51 27.48
N LEU A 589 -4.58 28.57 27.58
CA LEU A 589 -4.75 27.18 27.15
C LEU A 589 -5.86 26.50 27.96
N GLY A 590 -5.92 26.74 29.27
CA GLY A 590 -7.01 26.28 30.12
C GLY A 590 -8.37 26.91 29.77
N ARG A 591 -8.41 28.17 29.31
CA ARG A 591 -9.64 28.81 28.76
C ARG A 591 -10.06 28.17 27.43
N HIS A 592 -9.13 27.92 26.52
CA HIS A 592 -9.40 27.29 25.22
C HIS A 592 -9.98 25.87 25.39
N ILE A 593 -9.33 25.02 26.18
CA ILE A 593 -9.80 23.66 26.47
C ILE A 593 -11.23 23.66 27.04
N ARG A 594 -11.52 24.52 28.03
CA ARG A 594 -12.89 24.65 28.60
C ARG A 594 -13.93 25.19 27.61
N SER A 595 -13.50 25.88 26.55
CA SER A 595 -14.39 26.32 25.47
C SER A 595 -14.68 25.19 24.50
N ASP A 596 -13.64 24.47 24.06
CA ASP A 596 -13.77 23.31 23.19
C ASP A 596 -14.57 22.17 23.87
N GLU A 597 -14.35 21.88 25.15
CA GLU A 597 -15.20 20.93 25.90
C GLU A 597 -16.71 21.31 25.88
N ARG A 598 -17.03 22.62 25.93
CA ARG A 598 -18.41 23.12 25.82
C ARG A 598 -18.96 23.01 24.39
N GLU A 599 -18.12 23.10 23.38
CA GLU A 599 -18.48 22.85 21.98
C GLU A 599 -18.68 21.36 21.71
N ARG A 600 -17.69 20.52 22.04
CA ARG A 600 -17.76 19.04 21.94
C ARG A 600 -18.97 18.51 22.68
N SER A 601 -19.29 19.01 23.89
CA SER A 601 -20.52 18.62 24.60
C SER A 601 -21.79 18.95 23.80
N LYS A 602 -21.86 20.12 23.14
CA LYS A 602 -23.01 20.51 22.30
C LYS A 602 -23.07 19.71 20.98
N ARG A 603 -21.93 19.47 20.33
CA ARG A 603 -21.81 18.65 19.11
C ARG A 603 -22.23 17.21 19.43
N ASN A 604 -21.66 16.59 20.47
CA ASN A 604 -22.00 15.24 20.91
C ASN A 604 -23.47 15.10 21.33
N GLN A 605 -24.05 16.10 22.00
CA GLN A 605 -25.46 16.09 22.37
C GLN A 605 -26.40 16.19 21.14
N ARG A 606 -25.97 16.84 20.05
CA ARG A 606 -26.69 16.85 18.76
C ARG A 606 -26.49 15.57 17.95
N HIS A 607 -25.27 15.03 17.89
CA HIS A 607 -24.99 13.78 17.15
C HIS A 607 -25.66 12.56 17.79
N ARG A 608 -25.74 12.50 19.13
CA ARG A 608 -26.48 11.45 19.89
C ARG A 608 -27.96 11.32 19.55
N GLN A 609 -28.56 12.27 18.82
CA GLN A 609 -29.97 12.22 18.44
C GLN A 609 -30.21 11.72 17.00
N ASN A 610 -29.17 11.58 16.15
CA ASN A 610 -29.37 11.42 14.70
C ASN A 610 -28.65 10.24 14.01
N PHE A 611 -27.63 9.59 14.60
CA PHE A 611 -26.99 8.41 14.00
C PHE A 611 -26.56 7.36 15.03
N VAL A 612 -26.50 6.09 14.60
CA VAL A 612 -26.41 4.90 15.46
C VAL A 612 -25.03 4.20 15.42
N HIS A 613 -24.17 4.50 14.44
CA HIS A 613 -22.79 3.99 14.43
C HIS A 613 -21.84 4.91 15.20
N TYR A 614 -21.32 4.39 16.31
CA TYR A 614 -20.15 4.93 17.03
C TYR A 614 -18.91 4.14 16.61
N ASP A 615 -18.12 4.69 15.71
CA ASP A 615 -16.85 4.10 15.26
C ASP A 615 -15.76 4.29 16.34
N PHE A 616 -15.61 3.31 17.23
CA PHE A 616 -14.71 3.38 18.38
C PHE A 616 -13.21 3.21 18.04
N GLU A 617 -12.85 2.84 16.81
CA GLU A 617 -11.46 2.95 16.33
C GLU A 617 -11.00 4.44 16.29
N SER A 618 -11.93 5.38 16.36
CA SER A 618 -11.66 6.82 16.54
C SER A 618 -11.27 7.24 17.97
N SER A 619 -10.97 6.31 18.89
CA SER A 619 -10.38 6.64 20.19
C SER A 619 -9.00 7.32 20.05
N GLU A 620 -8.26 7.07 18.96
CA GLU A 620 -7.09 7.89 18.62
C GLU A 620 -7.46 9.30 18.11
N ARG A 621 -8.65 9.55 17.54
CA ARG A 621 -9.10 10.92 17.18
C ARG A 621 -9.42 11.79 18.41
N LEU A 622 -9.63 11.20 19.59
CA LEU A 622 -9.76 11.99 20.82
C LEU A 622 -8.44 12.63 21.27
N TRP A 623 -7.28 12.10 20.82
CA TRP A 623 -5.96 12.47 21.34
C TRP A 623 -4.85 12.69 20.29
N LYS A 624 -5.10 12.42 18.99
CA LYS A 624 -4.23 12.88 17.90
C LYS A 624 -4.41 14.39 17.69
N PRO A 625 -3.32 15.18 17.59
CA PRO A 625 -3.38 16.46 16.89
C PRO A 625 -3.54 16.20 15.38
N MET A 626 -4.36 17.01 14.72
CA MET A 626 -5.04 16.71 13.43
C MET A 626 -6.16 15.64 13.63
N ASP A 627 -7.45 15.95 13.46
CA ASP A 627 -8.09 17.07 12.72
C ASP A 627 -9.08 17.90 13.60
N ASP A 628 -8.55 18.93 14.27
CA ASP A 628 -9.21 20.14 14.82
C ASP A 628 -10.36 20.00 15.89
N PRO A 629 -10.50 20.90 16.90
CA PRO A 629 -9.76 22.14 17.17
C PRO A 629 -9.05 22.15 18.54
N VAL A 630 -7.82 21.66 18.55
CA VAL A 630 -6.74 22.41 19.22
C VAL A 630 -5.90 22.95 18.08
N ASN A 631 -6.43 24.01 17.45
CA ASN A 631 -5.90 24.66 16.25
C ASN A 631 -4.38 24.85 16.39
N GLY A 632 -3.60 24.54 15.35
CA GLY A 632 -2.16 24.28 15.43
C GLY A 632 -1.34 25.34 16.18
N TYR A 633 -1.78 26.60 16.16
CA TYR A 633 -1.31 27.67 17.05
C TYR A 633 -1.15 27.22 18.53
N TRP A 634 -2.18 26.59 19.12
CA TRP A 634 -2.18 26.11 20.51
C TRP A 634 -1.20 24.95 20.75
N TRP A 635 -0.84 24.19 19.72
CA TRP A 635 0.28 23.24 19.82
C TRP A 635 1.60 23.98 20.00
N HIS A 636 1.81 25.10 19.30
CA HIS A 636 2.99 25.96 19.51
C HIS A 636 2.97 26.63 20.90
N VAL A 637 1.80 27.01 21.43
CA VAL A 637 1.66 27.50 22.83
C VAL A 637 2.10 26.43 23.84
N ARG A 638 1.67 25.17 23.66
CA ARG A 638 2.13 24.04 24.47
C ARG A 638 3.64 23.80 24.29
N HIS A 639 4.15 23.85 23.06
CA HIS A 639 5.56 23.62 22.76
C HIS A 639 6.47 24.68 23.42
N ALA A 640 6.10 25.96 23.35
CA ALA A 640 6.82 27.05 24.01
C ALA A 640 6.84 26.90 25.55
N LEU A 641 5.71 26.49 26.15
CA LEU A 641 5.65 26.15 27.57
C LEU A 641 6.56 24.96 27.95
N ILE A 642 6.80 24.01 27.03
CA ILE A 642 7.69 22.85 27.27
C ILE A 642 9.17 23.22 27.09
N SER A 643 9.51 23.98 26.05
CA SER A 643 10.90 24.33 25.71
C SER A 643 11.53 25.33 26.68
N THR A 644 10.76 26.28 27.20
CA THR A 644 11.21 27.36 28.09
C THR A 644 11.06 27.07 29.58
N ALA A 645 10.50 25.91 29.94
CA ALA A 645 10.38 25.48 31.34
C ALA A 645 11.75 25.48 32.05
N THR A 646 11.77 25.87 33.33
CA THR A 646 12.98 25.91 34.17
C THR A 646 12.78 25.17 35.49
N LYS A 647 13.87 24.83 36.20
CA LYS A 647 13.79 24.02 37.43
C LYS A 647 13.08 24.75 38.57
N GLU A 648 13.21 26.07 38.61
CA GLU A 648 12.70 26.98 39.63
C GLU A 648 11.18 27.13 39.54
N ARG A 649 10.59 26.83 38.37
CA ARG A 649 9.16 26.98 38.08
C ARG A 649 8.34 25.72 38.32
N LYS A 650 8.93 24.64 38.86
CA LYS A 650 8.28 23.35 39.16
C LYS A 650 6.85 23.48 39.71
N GLU A 651 6.66 24.29 40.76
CA GLU A 651 5.37 24.47 41.42
C GLU A 651 4.29 25.09 40.53
N LEU A 652 4.67 25.89 39.52
CA LEU A 652 3.74 26.40 38.51
C LEU A 652 3.30 25.28 37.56
N TYR A 653 4.24 24.48 37.06
CA TYR A 653 3.95 23.34 36.18
C TYR A 653 3.13 22.27 36.92
N PHE A 654 3.38 22.03 38.20
CA PHE A 654 2.59 21.13 39.04
C PHE A 654 1.18 21.69 39.32
N ARG A 655 1.04 23.01 39.52
CA ARG A 655 -0.27 23.68 39.69
C ARG A 655 -1.14 23.65 38.43
N HIS A 656 -0.52 23.68 37.25
CA HIS A 656 -1.22 23.62 35.96
C HIS A 656 -1.18 22.23 35.30
N LEU A 657 -0.62 21.23 35.99
CA LEU A 657 -0.65 19.85 35.56
C LEU A 657 -2.10 19.36 35.49
N SER A 658 -2.50 18.87 34.33
CA SER A 658 -3.85 18.37 34.08
C SER A 658 -3.79 17.30 33.00
N PRO A 659 -4.62 16.25 33.05
CA PRO A 659 -4.75 15.31 31.95
C PRO A 659 -5.02 15.94 30.58
N LYS A 660 -5.60 17.15 30.56
CA LYS A 660 -5.96 17.91 29.35
C LYS A 660 -4.81 18.81 28.86
N ILE A 661 -3.81 19.05 29.70
CA ILE A 661 -2.59 19.79 29.37
C ILE A 661 -1.42 18.86 29.70
N ASP A 662 -1.04 18.03 28.73
CA ASP A 662 0.05 17.07 28.94
C ASP A 662 1.41 17.80 29.07
N LEU A 663 1.90 17.88 30.30
CA LEU A 663 3.21 18.44 30.66
C LEU A 663 4.25 17.35 30.97
N LEU A 664 3.96 16.08 30.66
CA LEU A 664 4.89 14.97 30.91
C LEU A 664 6.30 15.21 30.35
N PRO A 665 6.50 15.75 29.14
CA PRO A 665 7.85 16.01 28.62
C PRO A 665 8.70 16.95 29.51
N VAL A 666 8.06 17.89 30.23
CA VAL A 666 8.76 18.76 31.19
C VAL A 666 9.11 18.01 32.46
N ILE A 667 8.18 17.20 32.95
CA ILE A 667 8.35 16.34 34.13
C ILE A 667 9.49 15.34 33.91
N GLU A 668 9.58 14.75 32.72
CA GLU A 668 10.67 13.86 32.31
C GLU A 668 12.00 14.64 32.16
N ARG A 669 12.00 15.76 31.41
CA ARG A 669 13.20 16.59 31.14
C ARG A 669 13.91 17.05 32.42
N PHE A 670 13.16 17.33 33.50
CA PHE A 670 13.73 17.77 34.78
C PHE A 670 13.80 16.69 35.86
N GLY A 671 13.40 15.45 35.57
CA GLY A 671 13.44 14.34 36.53
C GLY A 671 12.39 14.44 37.65
N TRP A 672 11.33 15.20 37.45
CA TRP A 672 10.25 15.43 38.43
C TRP A 672 9.24 14.28 38.55
N LEU A 673 9.42 13.20 37.78
CA LEU A 673 8.42 12.14 37.64
C LEU A 673 7.99 11.52 38.97
N GLU A 674 8.92 11.26 39.89
CA GLU A 674 8.63 10.68 41.21
C GLU A 674 7.72 11.59 42.07
N GLU A 675 7.89 12.91 41.94
CA GLU A 675 7.11 13.92 42.68
C GLU A 675 5.77 14.25 41.99
N ALA A 676 5.73 14.18 40.66
CA ALA A 676 4.52 14.38 39.87
C ALA A 676 3.59 13.15 39.91
N MET A 677 4.14 11.94 40.04
CA MET A 677 3.40 10.67 39.99
C MET A 677 2.17 10.64 40.93
N PRO A 678 2.24 11.04 42.22
CA PRO A 678 1.06 11.04 43.10
C PRO A 678 -0.03 12.03 42.64
N LEU A 679 0.35 13.17 42.05
CA LEU A 679 -0.57 14.15 41.49
C LEU A 679 -1.25 13.59 40.22
N MET A 680 -0.45 13.05 39.29
CA MET A 680 -0.91 12.42 38.05
C MET A 680 -1.87 11.26 38.33
N GLN A 681 -1.51 10.35 39.25
CA GLN A 681 -2.37 9.27 39.73
C GLN A 681 -3.68 9.83 40.34
N GLY A 682 -3.58 10.88 41.15
CA GLY A 682 -4.75 11.53 41.77
C GLY A 682 -5.72 12.08 40.74
N MET A 683 -5.22 12.75 39.70
CA MET A 683 -6.05 13.24 38.59
C MET A 683 -6.64 12.10 37.77
N ALA A 684 -5.87 11.03 37.51
CA ALA A 684 -6.34 9.84 36.81
C ALA A 684 -7.41 9.02 37.56
N MET A 685 -7.68 9.30 38.85
CA MET A 685 -8.84 8.76 39.58
C MET A 685 -10.17 9.46 39.21
N HIS A 686 -10.10 10.63 38.56
CA HIS A 686 -11.23 11.53 38.35
C HIS A 686 -11.45 11.93 36.89
N GLU A 687 -10.39 12.11 36.10
CA GLU A 687 -10.45 12.49 34.68
C GLU A 687 -9.66 11.50 33.78
N PRO A 688 -10.02 11.35 32.49
CA PRO A 688 -9.24 10.55 31.53
C PRO A 688 -7.80 11.07 31.35
N ALA A 689 -6.81 10.26 31.71
CA ALA A 689 -5.38 10.54 31.57
C ALA A 689 -4.90 10.38 30.11
N PRO A 690 -3.96 11.20 29.61
CA PRO A 690 -3.37 11.00 28.28
C PRO A 690 -2.50 9.73 28.26
N HIS A 691 -2.26 9.16 27.07
CA HIS A 691 -1.69 7.81 26.93
C HIS A 691 -0.33 7.63 27.64
N ASN A 692 0.59 8.57 27.44
CA ASN A 692 1.95 8.52 28.00
C ASN A 692 1.97 8.51 29.54
N TRP A 693 1.02 9.16 30.22
CA TRP A 693 0.89 9.05 31.68
C TRP A 693 0.56 7.62 32.13
N ARG A 694 -0.21 6.88 31.31
CA ARG A 694 -0.63 5.49 31.61
C ARG A 694 0.52 4.51 31.51
N GLU A 695 1.48 4.76 30.62
CA GLU A 695 2.72 3.97 30.55
C GLU A 695 3.51 4.12 31.86
N HIS A 696 3.62 5.33 32.39
CA HIS A 696 4.27 5.60 33.68
C HIS A 696 3.52 4.98 34.87
N PHE A 697 2.18 5.05 34.91
CA PHE A 697 1.40 4.31 35.92
C PHE A 697 1.62 2.80 35.82
N THR A 698 1.72 2.27 34.61
CA THR A 698 1.98 0.85 34.35
C THR A 698 3.38 0.46 34.82
N VAL A 699 4.41 1.25 34.52
CA VAL A 699 5.80 1.04 34.95
C VAL A 699 5.94 1.16 36.47
N ASP A 700 5.32 2.14 37.11
CA ASP A 700 5.29 2.27 38.57
C ASP A 700 4.56 1.09 39.23
N ALA A 701 3.44 0.63 38.66
CA ALA A 701 2.70 -0.52 39.18
C ALA A 701 3.54 -1.82 39.19
N MET A 702 4.37 -2.10 38.17
CA MET A 702 5.27 -3.28 38.18
C MET A 702 6.61 -3.08 38.91
N LYS A 703 7.15 -1.86 38.99
CA LYS A 703 8.42 -1.60 39.71
C LYS A 703 8.20 -1.46 41.22
N ASN A 704 7.26 -0.60 41.59
CA ASN A 704 7.06 -0.12 42.95
C ASN A 704 5.81 -0.72 43.61
N GLY A 705 4.97 -1.43 42.86
CA GLY A 705 3.78 -2.12 43.38
C GLY A 705 2.71 -1.19 43.94
N THR A 706 2.72 0.11 43.58
CA THR A 706 1.88 1.08 44.29
C THR A 706 0.40 0.83 43.99
N LYS A 707 -0.38 0.58 45.06
CA LYS A 707 -1.83 0.43 44.96
C LYS A 707 -2.47 1.64 44.26
N ARG A 708 -1.89 2.84 44.41
CA ARG A 708 -2.40 4.07 43.80
C ARG A 708 -2.23 4.12 42.28
N SER A 709 -1.13 3.61 41.71
CA SER A 709 -1.04 3.38 40.25
C SER A 709 -2.03 2.33 39.77
N GLN A 710 -2.21 1.25 40.54
CA GLN A 710 -3.16 0.17 40.19
C GLN A 710 -4.62 0.65 40.19
N ASP A 711 -5.04 1.34 41.25
CA ASP A 711 -6.38 1.93 41.40
C ASP A 711 -6.62 2.99 40.30
N ALA A 712 -5.62 3.83 39.98
CA ALA A 712 -5.70 4.81 38.91
C ALA A 712 -5.85 4.16 37.53
N LEU A 713 -5.07 3.11 37.22
CA LEU A 713 -5.17 2.40 35.96
C LEU A 713 -6.52 1.68 35.83
N GLU A 714 -7.01 1.01 36.87
CA GLU A 714 -8.35 0.41 36.89
C GLU A 714 -9.44 1.46 36.66
N ARG A 715 -9.28 2.65 37.25
CA ARG A 715 -10.24 3.75 37.07
C ARG A 715 -10.27 4.27 35.62
N GLN A 716 -9.14 4.30 34.93
CA GLN A 716 -9.07 4.59 33.50
C GLN A 716 -9.76 3.53 32.64
N ILE A 717 -9.70 2.25 33.02
CA ILE A 717 -10.46 1.16 32.36
C ILE A 717 -11.96 1.37 32.55
N ARG A 718 -12.43 1.52 33.79
CA ARG A 718 -13.87 1.74 34.10
C ARG A 718 -14.44 3.03 33.50
N ALA A 719 -13.60 4.02 33.25
CA ALA A 719 -13.97 5.26 32.54
C ALA A 719 -14.16 5.05 31.02
N GLY A 720 -13.75 3.91 30.45
CA GLY A 720 -13.68 3.72 29.00
C GLY A 720 -12.57 4.55 28.34
N ALA A 721 -11.56 4.99 29.11
CA ALA A 721 -10.52 5.89 28.61
C ALA A 721 -9.39 5.15 27.88
N MET A 722 -9.22 3.85 28.13
CA MET A 722 -8.25 2.99 27.44
C MET A 722 -8.89 2.18 26.31
N GLU A 723 -8.25 2.23 25.15
CA GLU A 723 -8.45 1.27 24.07
C GLU A 723 -8.20 -0.16 24.55
N PHE A 724 -9.06 -1.08 24.12
CA PHE A 724 -9.10 -2.43 24.68
C PHE A 724 -7.76 -3.17 24.56
N TYR A 725 -7.08 -3.10 23.40
CA TYR A 725 -5.81 -3.81 23.21
C TYR A 725 -4.73 -3.32 24.20
N ARG A 726 -4.70 -2.02 24.54
CA ARG A 726 -3.75 -1.44 25.48
C ARG A 726 -4.03 -1.90 26.92
N VAL A 727 -5.26 -2.26 27.26
CA VAL A 727 -5.59 -2.90 28.56
C VAL A 727 -4.89 -4.25 28.68
N THR A 728 -4.92 -5.08 27.63
CA THR A 728 -4.20 -6.36 27.57
C THR A 728 -2.69 -6.22 27.85
N ASP A 729 -2.03 -5.29 27.17
CA ASP A 729 -0.58 -5.09 27.31
C ASP A 729 -0.19 -4.51 28.68
N CYS A 730 -0.99 -3.58 29.21
CA CYS A 730 -0.81 -3.07 30.57
C CYS A 730 -0.98 -4.18 31.61
N MET A 731 -2.01 -5.04 31.51
CA MET A 731 -2.21 -6.19 32.42
C MET A 731 -1.05 -7.19 32.37
N VAL A 732 -0.60 -7.56 31.15
CA VAL A 732 0.50 -8.53 30.95
C VAL A 732 1.83 -8.02 31.50
N SER A 733 2.01 -6.71 31.54
CA SER A 733 3.26 -6.06 31.97
C SER A 733 3.26 -5.71 33.47
N ALA A 734 2.16 -5.12 33.98
CA ALA A 734 2.08 -4.55 35.32
C ALA A 734 2.12 -5.57 36.49
N LYS A 735 2.00 -6.88 36.22
CA LYS A 735 1.78 -7.93 37.23
C LYS A 735 0.62 -7.63 38.19
N MET A 736 -0.39 -6.89 37.72
CA MET A 736 -1.58 -6.59 38.52
C MET A 736 -2.34 -7.88 38.85
N ASP A 737 -3.22 -7.77 39.85
CA ASP A 737 -4.32 -8.71 40.02
C ASP A 737 -5.19 -8.70 38.76
N GLY A 738 -4.90 -9.67 37.88
CA GLY A 738 -5.50 -9.76 36.55
C GLY A 738 -6.98 -10.14 36.61
N GLU A 739 -7.43 -10.77 37.68
CA GLU A 739 -8.85 -11.08 37.92
C GLU A 739 -9.62 -9.80 38.20
N ARG A 740 -9.16 -8.96 39.14
CA ARG A 740 -9.77 -7.65 39.43
C ARG A 740 -9.83 -6.74 38.21
N VAL A 741 -8.79 -6.73 37.38
CA VAL A 741 -8.75 -5.93 36.14
C VAL A 741 -9.60 -6.54 35.02
N ALA A 742 -9.62 -7.86 34.86
CA ALA A 742 -10.47 -8.53 33.88
C ALA A 742 -11.95 -8.35 34.19
N ASN A 743 -12.36 -8.42 35.47
CA ASN A 743 -13.71 -8.05 35.91
C ASN A 743 -14.04 -6.60 35.48
N ALA A 744 -13.21 -5.63 35.87
CA ALA A 744 -13.46 -4.22 35.58
C ALA A 744 -13.54 -3.91 34.07
N ALA A 745 -12.77 -4.63 33.24
CA ALA A 745 -12.86 -4.56 31.78
C ALA A 745 -14.14 -5.25 31.25
N TRP A 746 -14.43 -6.47 31.71
CA TRP A 746 -15.61 -7.25 31.30
C TRP A 746 -16.92 -6.52 31.60
N ASP A 747 -17.11 -6.07 32.85
CA ASP A 747 -18.27 -5.28 33.27
C ASP A 747 -18.47 -4.06 32.35
N THR A 748 -17.40 -3.28 32.17
CA THR A 748 -17.45 -2.02 31.40
C THR A 748 -17.77 -2.25 29.93
N THR A 749 -17.21 -3.30 29.32
CA THR A 749 -17.46 -3.63 27.91
C THR A 749 -18.84 -4.27 27.73
N VAL A 750 -19.28 -5.17 28.60
CA VAL A 750 -20.60 -5.83 28.50
C VAL A 750 -21.77 -4.88 28.78
N GLU A 751 -21.56 -3.81 29.54
CA GLU A 751 -22.55 -2.73 29.73
C GLU A 751 -22.59 -1.70 28.59
N ARG A 752 -21.47 -1.47 27.87
CA ARG A 752 -21.31 -0.27 27.02
C ARG A 752 -20.92 -0.52 25.57
N ALA A 753 -20.46 -1.71 25.21
CA ALA A 753 -20.03 -2.00 23.84
C ALA A 753 -21.16 -1.72 22.85
N VAL A 754 -20.84 -0.98 21.80
CA VAL A 754 -21.75 -0.74 20.67
C VAL A 754 -21.53 -1.83 19.63
N GLU A 755 -20.35 -2.47 19.61
CA GLU A 755 -20.03 -3.55 18.67
C GLU A 755 -19.48 -4.82 19.34
N LEU A 756 -19.86 -5.96 18.78
CA LEU A 756 -19.45 -7.29 19.23
C LEU A 756 -17.92 -7.53 19.10
N SER A 757 -17.24 -6.71 18.30
CA SER A 757 -15.78 -6.65 18.15
C SER A 757 -15.09 -6.27 19.46
N GLU A 758 -15.63 -5.30 20.19
CA GLU A 758 -15.15 -4.82 21.49
C GLU A 758 -15.32 -5.91 22.55
N VAL A 759 -16.51 -6.52 22.59
CA VAL A 759 -16.87 -7.58 23.56
C VAL A 759 -16.02 -8.82 23.38
N ARG A 760 -15.61 -9.15 22.14
CA ARG A 760 -14.81 -10.35 21.85
C ARG A 760 -13.47 -10.36 22.60
N GLU A 761 -12.69 -9.29 22.57
CA GLU A 761 -11.38 -9.28 23.26
C GLU A 761 -11.54 -9.11 24.79
N ALA A 762 -12.60 -8.42 25.24
CA ALA A 762 -13.00 -8.43 26.65
C ALA A 762 -13.30 -9.83 27.16
N PHE A 763 -13.96 -10.65 26.34
CA PHE A 763 -14.28 -12.04 26.65
C PHE A 763 -13.03 -12.93 26.68
N MET A 764 -12.07 -12.72 25.77
CA MET A 764 -10.78 -13.44 25.81
C MET A 764 -10.04 -13.20 27.14
N LEU A 765 -10.07 -11.97 27.66
CA LEU A 765 -9.51 -11.65 28.97
C LEU A 765 -10.35 -12.23 30.11
N ALA A 766 -11.68 -12.13 30.04
CA ALA A 766 -12.59 -12.65 31.05
C ALA A 766 -12.41 -14.16 31.28
N LEU A 767 -12.30 -14.94 30.19
CA LEU A 767 -12.03 -16.38 30.26
C LEU A 767 -10.64 -16.70 30.84
N LYS A 768 -9.60 -15.96 30.43
CA LYS A 768 -8.22 -16.18 30.87
C LYS A 768 -8.04 -16.02 32.38
N TYR A 769 -8.84 -15.15 33.00
CA TYR A 769 -8.79 -14.87 34.44
C TYR A 769 -9.99 -15.44 35.21
N GLY A 770 -10.85 -16.23 34.58
CA GLY A 770 -11.86 -17.03 35.29
C GLY A 770 -13.13 -16.28 35.72
N ILE A 771 -13.48 -15.18 35.05
CA ILE A 771 -14.61 -14.34 35.42
C ILE A 771 -15.93 -15.12 35.29
N GLU A 772 -16.61 -15.37 36.41
CA GLU A 772 -17.77 -16.29 36.49
C GLU A 772 -18.99 -15.85 35.67
N SER A 773 -19.14 -14.55 35.37
CA SER A 773 -20.26 -14.04 34.57
C SER A 773 -20.09 -14.37 33.08
N ALA A 774 -18.85 -14.53 32.59
CA ALA A 774 -18.55 -14.61 31.17
C ALA A 774 -19.36 -15.68 30.40
N PRO A 775 -19.51 -16.95 30.85
CA PRO A 775 -20.32 -17.94 30.13
C PRO A 775 -21.81 -17.56 30.04
N ARG A 776 -22.35 -16.91 31.09
CA ARG A 776 -23.75 -16.46 31.16
C ARG A 776 -23.99 -15.25 30.26
N ASP A 777 -23.04 -14.33 30.23
CA ASP A 777 -23.09 -13.16 29.35
C ASP A 777 -22.88 -13.53 27.88
N LEU A 778 -22.02 -14.51 27.55
CA LEU A 778 -21.92 -15.03 26.18
C LEU A 778 -23.26 -15.62 25.72
N LEU A 779 -23.95 -16.40 26.55
CA LEU A 779 -25.30 -16.88 26.25
C LEU A 779 -26.28 -15.72 26.03
N ARG A 780 -26.22 -14.67 26.86
CA ARG A 780 -27.05 -13.46 26.73
C ARG A 780 -26.82 -12.77 25.39
N ILE A 781 -25.55 -12.56 25.03
CA ILE A 781 -25.11 -11.92 23.77
C ILE A 781 -25.53 -12.77 22.57
N MET A 782 -25.29 -14.08 22.61
CA MET A 782 -25.71 -15.01 21.54
C MET A 782 -27.22 -15.00 21.34
N ASN A 783 -28.02 -14.96 22.40
CA ASN A 783 -29.47 -14.89 22.28
C ASN A 783 -29.96 -13.58 21.64
N THR A 784 -29.35 -12.43 21.95
CA THR A 784 -29.67 -11.16 21.27
C THR A 784 -29.26 -11.20 19.79
N GLU A 785 -27.99 -11.52 19.52
CA GLU A 785 -27.38 -11.45 18.18
C GLU A 785 -27.86 -12.53 17.19
N LEU A 786 -28.41 -13.65 17.68
CA LEU A 786 -28.99 -14.70 16.83
C LEU A 786 -30.49 -14.48 16.54
N LEU A 787 -31.17 -13.60 17.27
CA LEU A 787 -32.58 -13.24 17.04
C LEU A 787 -32.74 -12.03 16.11
N GLU A 788 -31.78 -11.11 16.07
CA GLU A 788 -31.78 -9.99 15.12
C GLU A 788 -31.24 -10.40 13.74
N ASP A 789 -32.14 -10.77 12.82
CA ASP A 789 -31.84 -11.12 11.42
C ASP A 789 -31.45 -9.88 10.57
N SER A 790 -30.38 -9.21 11.00
CA SER A 790 -29.82 -8.00 10.39
C SER A 790 -28.83 -8.34 9.26
N GLY A 791 -28.69 -7.42 8.30
CA GLY A 791 -28.05 -7.69 7.00
C GLY A 791 -26.55 -8.05 7.03
N ASP A 792 -25.83 -7.78 8.13
CA ASP A 792 -24.42 -8.19 8.33
C ASP A 792 -24.26 -9.34 9.34
N SER A 793 -25.16 -10.32 9.25
CA SER A 793 -25.12 -11.52 10.10
C SER A 793 -23.82 -12.34 9.97
N ARG A 794 -23.01 -12.15 8.91
CA ARG A 794 -21.77 -12.90 8.72
C ARG A 794 -20.66 -12.43 9.66
N SER A 795 -20.40 -11.13 9.74
CA SER A 795 -19.35 -10.57 10.59
C SER A 795 -19.63 -10.87 12.07
N ARG A 796 -20.89 -10.64 12.50
CA ARG A 796 -21.37 -10.94 13.86
C ARG A 796 -21.25 -12.43 14.22
N ARG A 797 -21.72 -13.36 13.36
CA ARG A 797 -21.60 -14.81 13.62
C ARG A 797 -20.15 -15.30 13.69
N LEU A 798 -19.22 -14.70 12.96
CA LEU A 798 -17.79 -15.02 13.07
C LEU A 798 -17.24 -14.60 14.44
N LEU A 799 -17.63 -13.42 14.95
CA LEU A 799 -17.24 -12.97 16.28
C LEU A 799 -17.83 -13.89 17.38
N LEU A 800 -19.13 -14.21 17.33
CA LEU A 800 -19.78 -15.14 18.28
C LEU A 800 -19.11 -16.52 18.32
N LEU A 801 -18.90 -17.15 17.16
CA LEU A 801 -18.28 -18.48 17.07
C LEU A 801 -16.82 -18.44 17.57
N SER A 802 -16.13 -17.30 17.47
CA SER A 802 -14.79 -17.13 18.07
C SER A 802 -14.80 -17.04 19.60
N MET A 803 -15.84 -16.43 20.18
CA MET A 803 -16.05 -16.41 21.63
C MET A 803 -16.41 -17.81 22.13
N VAL A 804 -17.38 -18.48 21.51
CA VAL A 804 -17.72 -19.90 21.78
C VAL A 804 -16.49 -20.80 21.83
N GLN A 805 -15.60 -20.68 20.84
CA GLN A 805 -14.40 -21.53 20.77
C GLN A 805 -13.34 -21.17 21.81
N ALA A 806 -13.25 -19.91 22.24
CA ALA A 806 -12.44 -19.54 23.39
C ALA A 806 -13.00 -20.19 24.68
N LEU A 807 -14.31 -20.19 24.87
CA LEU A 807 -14.94 -20.88 26.00
C LEU A 807 -14.78 -22.41 25.89
N SER A 808 -14.70 -22.97 24.68
CA SER A 808 -14.41 -24.40 24.43
C SER A 808 -12.97 -24.82 24.78
N VAL A 809 -12.03 -23.87 24.97
CA VAL A 809 -10.73 -24.16 25.59
C VAL A 809 -10.91 -24.36 27.09
N HIS A 810 -11.66 -23.43 27.71
CA HIS A 810 -11.82 -23.32 29.15
C HIS A 810 -13.04 -24.04 29.70
N SER A 811 -13.70 -24.93 28.96
CA SER A 811 -14.87 -25.69 29.42
C SER A 811 -15.14 -26.87 28.48
N ASP A 812 -16.18 -27.66 28.78
CA ASP A 812 -16.66 -28.70 27.87
C ASP A 812 -17.72 -28.18 26.87
N CYS A 813 -17.77 -26.86 26.64
CA CYS A 813 -18.60 -26.25 25.61
C CYS A 813 -18.20 -26.74 24.20
N PRO A 814 -19.15 -27.16 23.35
CA PRO A 814 -18.86 -27.46 21.95
C PRO A 814 -18.28 -26.25 21.18
N PRO A 815 -17.38 -26.46 20.22
CA PRO A 815 -16.79 -25.38 19.41
C PRO A 815 -17.66 -24.94 18.21
N ASP A 816 -18.86 -25.51 18.02
CA ASP A 816 -19.86 -25.06 17.04
C ASP A 816 -20.87 -24.09 17.68
N LEU A 817 -21.32 -23.08 16.94
CA LEU A 817 -22.17 -21.99 17.47
C LEU A 817 -23.57 -22.46 17.87
N ALA A 818 -24.15 -23.43 17.15
CA ALA A 818 -25.48 -23.95 17.42
C ALA A 818 -25.46 -24.99 18.56
N GLU A 819 -24.45 -25.86 18.56
CA GLU A 819 -24.24 -26.80 19.67
C GLU A 819 -23.88 -26.06 20.98
N ALA A 820 -23.04 -25.02 20.91
CA ALA A 820 -22.73 -24.15 22.04
C ALA A 820 -23.94 -23.35 22.53
N ALA A 821 -24.79 -22.82 21.64
CA ALA A 821 -26.00 -22.12 22.06
C ALA A 821 -26.90 -23.00 22.94
N LYS A 822 -27.11 -24.26 22.52
CA LYS A 822 -27.87 -25.25 23.30
C LYS A 822 -27.15 -25.63 24.59
N TRP A 823 -25.85 -25.94 24.51
CA TRP A 823 -25.07 -26.36 25.68
C TRP A 823 -25.00 -25.24 26.73
N LEU A 824 -24.80 -23.99 26.33
CA LEU A 824 -24.78 -22.84 27.25
C LEU A 824 -26.17 -22.59 27.85
N ALA A 825 -27.25 -22.72 27.08
CA ALA A 825 -28.61 -22.64 27.62
C ALA A 825 -28.91 -23.70 28.71
N GLU A 826 -28.28 -24.88 28.60
CA GLU A 826 -28.38 -25.97 29.58
C GLU A 826 -27.41 -25.83 30.77
N ASN A 827 -26.22 -25.23 30.59
CA ASN A 827 -25.11 -25.34 31.54
C ASN A 827 -24.57 -24.00 32.09
N ALA A 828 -24.75 -22.86 31.42
CA ALA A 828 -23.97 -21.64 31.70
C ALA A 828 -24.16 -21.06 33.12
N TYR A 829 -25.29 -21.33 33.77
CA TYR A 829 -25.56 -20.91 35.15
C TYR A 829 -24.97 -21.85 36.21
N GLU A 830 -24.58 -23.06 35.83
CA GLU A 830 -23.91 -24.04 36.71
C GLU A 830 -22.38 -24.00 36.59
N LEU A 831 -21.83 -23.19 35.68
CA LEU A 831 -20.39 -23.10 35.44
C LEU A 831 -19.71 -22.19 36.46
N SER A 832 -18.74 -22.76 37.17
CA SER A 832 -17.86 -22.09 38.14
C SER A 832 -16.40 -22.20 37.70
N TRP A 833 -15.58 -21.19 37.92
CA TRP A 833 -14.16 -21.26 37.55
C TRP A 833 -13.36 -22.08 38.57
N ASN A 834 -12.76 -23.17 38.11
CA ASN A 834 -11.80 -23.96 38.85
C ASN A 834 -10.38 -23.40 38.60
N PRO A 835 -9.75 -22.74 39.59
CA PRO A 835 -8.41 -22.15 39.42
C PRO A 835 -7.29 -23.19 39.30
N VAL A 836 -7.55 -24.45 39.65
CA VAL A 836 -6.57 -25.55 39.58
C VAL A 836 -6.49 -26.10 38.16
N SER A 837 -7.63 -26.37 37.51
CA SER A 837 -7.68 -26.84 36.11
C SER A 837 -7.68 -25.71 35.07
N ARG A 838 -7.93 -24.46 35.50
CA ARG A 838 -8.12 -23.27 34.64
C ARG A 838 -9.26 -23.44 33.62
N LYS A 839 -10.35 -24.02 34.11
CA LYS A 839 -11.60 -24.23 33.38
C LYS A 839 -12.80 -23.76 34.19
N TYR A 840 -13.84 -23.38 33.47
CA TYR A 840 -15.23 -23.37 33.91
C TYR A 840 -15.74 -24.81 33.97
N GLU A 841 -16.04 -25.29 35.17
CA GLU A 841 -16.50 -26.64 35.48
C GLU A 841 -17.79 -26.57 36.29
N ARG A 842 -18.62 -27.61 36.20
CA ARG A 842 -19.81 -27.75 37.05
C ARG A 842 -19.42 -28.28 38.44
N PRO A 843 -19.92 -27.70 39.54
CA PRO A 843 -19.70 -28.21 40.89
C PRO A 843 -20.01 -29.70 41.01
N GLY A 844 -19.03 -30.50 41.42
CA GLY A 844 -19.16 -31.95 41.57
C GLY A 844 -18.88 -32.77 40.30
N GLY A 845 -18.43 -32.16 39.20
CA GLY A 845 -17.82 -32.89 38.08
C GLY A 845 -16.59 -33.70 38.51
N PRO A 846 -16.24 -34.80 37.82
CA PRO A 846 -15.03 -35.55 38.11
C PRO A 846 -13.81 -34.67 37.84
N ALA A 847 -13.03 -34.38 38.89
CA ALA A 847 -11.86 -33.52 38.78
C ALA A 847 -10.89 -34.09 37.74
N HIS A 848 -10.60 -33.32 36.69
CA HIS A 848 -9.54 -33.67 35.75
C HIS A 848 -8.20 -33.63 36.49
N GLU A 849 -7.54 -34.79 36.63
CA GLU A 849 -6.16 -34.82 37.09
C GLU A 849 -5.30 -33.93 36.17
N PRO A 850 -4.39 -33.10 36.73
CA PRO A 850 -3.52 -32.26 35.94
C PRO A 850 -2.54 -33.15 35.15
N PHE A 851 -2.87 -33.36 33.87
CA PHE A 851 -2.09 -34.21 32.98
C PHE A 851 -0.65 -33.69 32.82
N PHE A 852 0.30 -34.63 32.96
CA PHE A 852 1.76 -34.49 32.83
C PHE A 852 2.53 -33.81 33.97
N LYS A 853 3.22 -34.65 34.75
CA LYS A 853 4.53 -34.32 35.33
C LYS A 853 5.59 -34.27 34.21
N SER A 854 6.66 -33.53 34.44
CA SER A 854 7.83 -33.45 33.53
C SER A 854 8.43 -34.83 33.24
N SER A 855 8.92 -35.02 32.00
CA SER A 855 9.68 -36.21 31.63
C SER A 855 11.15 -35.83 31.48
N GLU A 856 12.03 -36.33 32.35
CA GLU A 856 13.47 -36.02 32.32
C GLU A 856 14.12 -36.29 30.95
N ARG A 857 13.60 -37.28 30.20
CA ARG A 857 14.09 -37.62 28.86
C ARG A 857 13.83 -36.52 27.83
N TYR A 858 12.65 -35.90 27.88
CA TYR A 858 12.13 -35.00 26.84
C TYR A 858 12.02 -33.52 27.26
N GLY A 859 12.14 -33.23 28.55
CA GLY A 859 12.12 -31.88 29.10
C GLY A 859 10.77 -31.45 29.72
N GLN A 860 10.61 -30.14 29.84
CA GLN A 860 9.45 -29.49 30.46
C GLN A 860 8.38 -29.19 29.43
N TRP A 861 7.13 -29.58 29.71
CA TRP A 861 5.96 -29.11 28.96
C TRP A 861 5.68 -27.65 29.30
N ILE A 862 5.59 -26.80 28.28
CA ILE A 862 5.33 -25.37 28.38
C ILE A 862 4.16 -25.03 27.46
N ASP A 863 2.96 -24.98 28.03
CA ASP A 863 1.76 -24.41 27.43
C ASP A 863 1.12 -23.40 28.41
N PRO A 864 1.51 -22.12 28.35
CA PRO A 864 1.02 -21.13 29.29
C PRO A 864 -0.39 -20.61 28.97
N LYS A 865 -1.01 -21.07 27.87
CA LYS A 865 -2.41 -20.79 27.51
C LYS A 865 -3.38 -21.91 27.90
N GLY A 866 -2.91 -23.14 28.14
CA GLY A 866 -3.77 -24.29 28.42
C GLY A 866 -4.54 -24.81 27.19
N ILE A 867 -4.12 -24.40 25.99
CA ILE A 867 -4.73 -24.79 24.71
C ILE A 867 -4.12 -26.06 24.12
N GLY A 868 -2.96 -26.48 24.61
CA GLY A 868 -2.22 -27.62 24.13
C GLY A 868 -2.63 -28.92 24.83
N THR A 869 -2.43 -30.04 24.15
CA THR A 869 -2.31 -31.34 24.80
C THR A 869 -1.01 -31.99 24.39
N LEU A 870 -0.51 -32.85 25.27
CA LEU A 870 0.65 -33.70 25.08
C LEU A 870 0.18 -35.15 25.24
N ASP A 871 0.80 -36.08 24.52
CA ASP A 871 0.79 -37.51 24.81
C ASP A 871 2.16 -38.07 24.43
N ILE A 872 2.75 -38.91 25.29
CA ILE A 872 4.09 -39.47 25.07
C ILE A 872 4.02 -40.97 25.29
N LYS A 873 4.13 -41.73 24.20
CA LYS A 873 4.01 -43.18 24.18
C LYS A 873 5.02 -43.82 23.24
N ASP A 874 5.71 -44.85 23.71
CA ASP A 874 6.65 -45.67 22.92
C ASP A 874 7.75 -44.88 22.18
N GLY A 875 8.12 -43.71 22.71
CA GLY A 875 9.11 -42.79 22.11
C GLY A 875 8.55 -41.82 21.07
N VAL A 876 7.24 -41.86 20.82
CA VAL A 876 6.49 -40.90 20.01
C VAL A 876 5.85 -39.86 20.93
N ILE A 877 6.01 -38.59 20.58
CA ILE A 877 5.39 -37.43 21.23
C ILE A 877 4.27 -36.94 20.30
N ARG A 878 3.02 -37.05 20.72
CA ARG A 878 1.91 -36.35 20.07
C ARG A 878 1.70 -35.02 20.77
N MET A 879 1.52 -33.95 20.00
CA MET A 879 1.05 -32.67 20.51
C MET A 879 -0.16 -32.25 19.70
N SER A 880 -1.16 -31.67 20.37
CA SER A 880 -2.27 -31.02 19.69
C SER A 880 -2.56 -29.65 20.28
N THR A 881 -3.22 -28.78 19.50
CA THR A 881 -3.82 -27.53 19.98
C THR A 881 -5.33 -27.59 19.83
N ARG A 882 -6.06 -27.03 20.80
CA ARG A 882 -7.53 -26.98 20.84
C ARG A 882 -8.13 -25.72 20.17
N ALA A 883 -7.34 -24.66 20.03
CA ALA A 883 -7.77 -23.37 19.48
C ALA A 883 -6.57 -22.58 18.90
N LYS A 884 -6.86 -21.41 18.30
CA LYS A 884 -5.86 -20.47 17.73
C LYS A 884 -4.83 -20.04 18.78
N SER A 885 -3.58 -20.46 18.61
CA SER A 885 -2.43 -19.79 19.22
C SER A 885 -2.08 -18.53 18.41
N THR A 886 -1.52 -17.53 19.08
CA THR A 886 -1.10 -16.29 18.42
C THR A 886 0.08 -16.58 17.49
N TRP A 887 0.04 -16.09 16.25
CA TRP A 887 1.04 -16.43 15.25
C TRP A 887 2.38 -15.72 15.49
N VAL A 888 3.49 -16.37 15.13
CA VAL A 888 4.88 -16.04 15.51
C VAL A 888 5.48 -14.85 14.73
N GLY A 889 4.64 -13.96 14.19
CA GLY A 889 5.07 -12.90 13.26
C GLY A 889 5.62 -11.64 13.92
N ASN A 890 5.13 -11.27 15.12
CA ASN A 890 5.25 -9.91 15.64
C ASN A 890 6.32 -9.77 16.75
N MET A 891 7.61 -9.89 16.38
CA MET A 891 8.83 -9.53 17.16
C MET A 891 8.98 -10.08 18.60
N ILE A 892 8.02 -10.86 19.11
CA ILE A 892 8.00 -11.40 20.46
C ILE A 892 7.48 -12.83 20.35
N PHE A 893 8.25 -13.80 20.84
CA PHE A 893 7.72 -15.13 21.10
C PHE A 893 6.73 -15.02 22.27
N GLN A 894 5.45 -14.77 21.97
CA GLN A 894 4.43 -14.69 23.00
C GLN A 894 4.37 -16.00 23.79
N ARG A 895 3.88 -15.93 25.03
CA ARG A 895 3.84 -17.03 26.00
C ARG A 895 2.76 -18.08 25.66
N ASP A 896 2.54 -18.33 24.37
CA ASP A 896 1.26 -18.75 23.82
C ASP A 896 1.40 -19.96 22.87
N VAL A 897 2.63 -20.42 22.66
CA VAL A 897 2.99 -21.59 21.84
C VAL A 897 3.24 -22.79 22.74
N ALA A 898 2.47 -23.86 22.53
CA ALA A 898 2.62 -25.14 23.23
C ALA A 898 3.87 -25.87 22.73
N ARG A 899 4.76 -26.22 23.67
CA ARG A 899 6.10 -26.76 23.36
C ARG A 899 6.64 -27.65 24.48
N LEU A 900 7.56 -28.53 24.14
CA LEU A 900 8.25 -29.44 25.06
C LEU A 900 9.75 -29.13 24.99
N MET A 901 10.32 -28.56 26.05
CA MET A 901 11.64 -27.92 26.00
C MET A 901 12.64 -28.55 26.96
N LYS A 902 13.82 -28.90 26.45
CA LYS A 902 14.94 -29.47 27.19
C LYS A 902 16.13 -28.50 27.19
N PRO A 903 16.84 -28.31 28.31
CA PRO A 903 18.07 -27.51 28.31
C PRO A 903 19.19 -28.19 27.50
N ALA A 904 20.05 -27.39 26.89
CA ALA A 904 21.25 -27.79 26.18
C ALA A 904 22.34 -26.72 26.38
N GLU A 905 23.53 -27.15 26.77
CA GLU A 905 24.66 -26.28 27.14
C GLU A 905 25.81 -26.47 26.15
N GLY A 906 26.44 -25.37 25.70
CA GLY A 906 27.56 -25.40 24.75
C GLY A 906 27.20 -25.98 23.38
N ASP A 907 28.13 -26.69 22.75
CA ASP A 907 27.92 -27.31 21.43
C ASP A 907 26.89 -28.45 21.50
N PHE A 908 25.86 -28.42 20.64
CA PHE A 908 24.86 -29.49 20.59
C PHE A 908 24.18 -29.68 19.23
N THR A 909 23.53 -30.83 19.07
CA THR A 909 22.63 -31.15 17.95
C THR A 909 21.30 -31.69 18.50
N ALA A 910 20.20 -31.00 18.21
CA ALA A 910 18.84 -31.48 18.41
C ALA A 910 18.25 -31.97 17.07
N GLU A 911 17.63 -33.14 17.05
CA GLU A 911 16.92 -33.69 15.87
C GLU A 911 15.51 -34.18 16.24
N VAL A 912 14.55 -34.09 15.32
CA VAL A 912 13.20 -34.71 15.45
C VAL A 912 12.56 -34.93 14.08
N THR A 913 11.77 -35.99 13.92
CA THR A 913 10.93 -36.21 12.74
C THR A 913 9.48 -35.82 13.02
N VAL A 914 8.97 -34.86 12.26
CA VAL A 914 7.63 -34.27 12.37
C VAL A 914 6.70 -34.82 11.27
N GLU A 915 5.68 -35.55 11.68
CA GLU A 915 4.50 -35.84 10.86
C GLU A 915 3.37 -34.88 11.25
N MET A 916 2.74 -34.27 10.24
CA MET A 916 1.80 -33.17 10.42
C MET A 916 0.92 -33.12 9.18
N PRO A 917 -0.34 -33.58 9.26
CA PRO A 917 -1.27 -33.55 8.14
C PRO A 917 -1.78 -32.11 7.89
N PRO A 918 -2.03 -31.70 6.63
CA PRO A 918 -2.61 -30.39 6.34
C PRO A 918 -4.05 -30.32 6.84
N ALA A 919 -4.29 -29.47 7.83
CA ALA A 919 -5.58 -29.29 8.47
C ALA A 919 -6.12 -27.85 8.34
N ILE A 920 -5.61 -27.04 7.39
CA ILE A 920 -6.05 -25.65 7.21
C ILE A 920 -7.56 -25.62 6.90
N THR A 921 -8.31 -24.90 7.74
CA THR A 921 -9.65 -24.40 7.43
C THR A 921 -9.61 -22.87 7.36
N ALA A 922 -10.68 -22.26 6.85
CA ALA A 922 -10.82 -20.80 6.88
C ALA A 922 -10.66 -20.22 8.30
N THR A 923 -10.14 -18.99 8.39
CA THR A 923 -9.99 -18.25 9.65
C THR A 923 -10.96 -17.07 9.75
N TRP A 924 -10.93 -16.40 10.91
CA TRP A 924 -11.74 -15.24 11.30
C TRP A 924 -11.53 -13.96 10.48
N GLY A 925 -11.80 -13.98 9.18
CA GLY A 925 -11.69 -12.79 8.31
C GLY A 925 -10.25 -12.28 8.07
N GLY A 926 -9.31 -12.66 8.94
CA GLY A 926 -7.91 -12.27 8.91
C GLY A 926 -7.22 -12.55 7.59
N LYS A 927 -6.17 -11.75 7.32
CA LYS A 927 -5.42 -11.73 6.07
C LYS A 927 -4.83 -13.13 5.81
N ASP A 928 -4.68 -13.54 4.54
CA ASP A 928 -4.33 -14.94 4.21
C ASP A 928 -2.99 -15.43 4.81
N TRP A 929 -2.10 -14.51 5.20
CA TRP A 929 -0.85 -14.82 5.91
C TRP A 929 -1.03 -15.22 7.38
N GLU A 930 -2.13 -14.85 8.04
CA GLU A 930 -2.45 -15.31 9.41
C GLU A 930 -2.88 -16.79 9.43
N ARG A 931 -3.20 -17.37 8.28
CA ARG A 931 -3.83 -18.70 8.14
C ARG A 931 -2.80 -19.83 8.23
N ALA A 932 -1.91 -19.75 9.21
CA ALA A 932 -0.77 -20.63 9.36
C ALA A 932 -1.06 -21.82 10.29
N GLN A 933 -0.53 -23.00 9.94
CA GLN A 933 -0.38 -24.17 10.81
C GLN A 933 1.07 -24.59 10.76
N CYS A 934 1.76 -24.63 11.90
CA CYS A 934 3.20 -24.91 11.95
C CYS A 934 3.57 -25.89 13.08
N ALA A 935 4.51 -26.80 12.78
CA ALA A 935 5.17 -27.66 13.75
C ALA A 935 6.65 -27.86 13.38
N GLY A 936 7.52 -27.95 14.37
CA GLY A 936 8.97 -27.96 14.12
C GLY A 936 9.82 -28.07 15.39
N LEU A 937 11.10 -27.70 15.26
CA LEU A 937 12.00 -27.48 16.39
C LEU A 937 12.10 -25.98 16.71
N LEU A 938 12.04 -25.66 17.99
CA LEU A 938 12.34 -24.35 18.55
C LEU A 938 13.59 -24.46 19.43
N MET A 939 14.43 -23.44 19.38
CA MET A 939 15.46 -23.15 20.37
C MET A 939 15.21 -21.73 20.90
N GLU A 940 15.18 -21.54 22.23
CA GLU A 940 14.94 -20.25 22.89
C GLU A 940 16.02 -19.94 23.95
N ALA A 941 16.59 -18.74 23.87
CA ALA A 941 17.51 -18.14 24.85
C ALA A 941 16.81 -16.92 25.48
N GLY A 942 16.28 -17.09 26.70
CA GLY A 942 15.46 -16.07 27.35
C GLY A 942 14.12 -15.79 26.64
N ARG A 943 13.71 -14.51 26.56
CA ARG A 943 12.36 -14.08 26.12
C ARG A 943 12.27 -13.62 24.66
N TYR A 944 13.38 -13.17 24.08
CA TYR A 944 13.38 -12.46 22.79
C TYR A 944 14.39 -13.03 21.77
N HIS A 945 15.13 -14.07 22.13
CA HIS A 945 16.10 -14.70 21.25
C HIS A 945 15.63 -16.13 20.98
N TYR A 946 15.28 -16.42 19.73
CA TYR A 946 14.85 -17.75 19.32
C TYR A 946 15.17 -18.04 17.86
N LEU A 947 15.46 -19.31 17.58
CA LEU A 947 15.61 -19.86 16.24
C LEU A 947 14.66 -21.05 16.13
N LEU A 948 13.86 -21.08 15.07
CA LEU A 948 13.02 -22.23 14.76
C LEU A 948 13.17 -22.67 13.31
N VAL A 949 12.96 -23.97 13.10
CA VAL A 949 12.81 -24.59 11.78
C VAL A 949 11.50 -25.38 11.79
N GLN A 950 10.59 -25.04 10.88
CA GLN A 950 9.22 -25.52 10.93
C GLN A 950 8.68 -25.95 9.57
N LYS A 951 7.87 -27.01 9.59
CA LYS A 951 6.92 -27.32 8.53
C LYS A 951 5.76 -26.34 8.69
N LYS A 952 5.42 -25.59 7.64
CA LYS A 952 4.38 -24.56 7.68
C LYS A 952 3.41 -24.73 6.51
N PHE A 953 2.12 -24.82 6.84
CA PHE A 953 1.01 -24.71 5.91
C PHE A 953 0.39 -23.32 6.04
N PHE A 954 0.16 -22.60 4.94
CA PHE A 954 -0.45 -21.26 4.96
C PHE A 954 -1.41 -20.99 3.79
N GLY A 955 -2.30 -20.01 3.97
CA GLY A 955 -3.19 -19.49 2.94
C GLY A 955 -4.49 -20.29 2.71
N THR A 956 -5.34 -19.78 1.82
CA THR A 956 -6.59 -20.44 1.39
C THR A 956 -6.37 -21.64 0.46
N LYS A 957 -5.37 -21.54 -0.42
CA LYS A 957 -4.74 -22.70 -1.06
C LYS A 957 -3.60 -23.11 -0.13
N PRO A 958 -3.51 -24.36 0.34
CA PRO A 958 -2.50 -24.76 1.32
C PRO A 958 -1.11 -24.78 0.69
N LEU A 959 -0.43 -23.63 0.73
CA LEU A 959 0.96 -23.52 0.37
C LEU A 959 1.79 -24.08 1.53
N SER A 960 2.65 -25.02 1.20
CA SER A 960 3.50 -25.73 2.12
C SER A 960 4.94 -25.29 1.96
N GLN A 961 5.53 -24.70 3.00
CA GLN A 961 6.95 -24.34 3.02
C GLN A 961 7.66 -24.94 4.24
N ILE A 962 8.97 -25.10 4.12
CA ILE A 962 9.85 -25.17 5.28
C ILE A 962 10.31 -23.73 5.56
N GLU A 963 10.03 -23.23 6.76
CA GLU A 963 10.40 -21.87 7.17
C GLU A 963 11.47 -21.93 8.27
N VAL A 964 12.50 -21.09 8.14
CA VAL A 964 13.51 -20.88 9.18
C VAL A 964 13.39 -19.44 9.65
N LEU A 965 12.98 -19.28 10.90
CA LEU A 965 12.76 -17.98 11.52
C LEU A 965 13.77 -17.80 12.65
N ASN A 966 14.71 -16.87 12.44
CA ASN A 966 15.58 -16.37 13.50
C ASN A 966 14.97 -15.07 14.02
N THR A 967 14.96 -14.86 15.34
CA THR A 967 14.52 -13.61 15.94
C THR A 967 15.43 -13.29 17.12
N THR A 968 15.93 -12.07 17.12
CA THR A 968 16.66 -11.47 18.24
C THR A 968 15.78 -10.41 18.89
N ALA A 969 16.24 -9.82 20.01
CA ALA A 969 15.55 -8.69 20.65
C ALA A 969 15.44 -7.41 19.80
N VAL A 970 15.99 -7.40 18.58
CA VAL A 970 16.08 -6.22 17.69
C VAL A 970 15.55 -6.50 16.28
N GLU A 971 15.70 -7.72 15.76
CA GLU A 971 15.31 -8.08 14.39
C GLU A 971 14.60 -9.45 14.28
N CYS A 972 13.54 -9.48 13.48
CA CYS A 972 12.78 -10.68 13.10
C CYS A 972 13.19 -11.12 11.68
N ALA A 973 14.28 -11.89 11.58
CA ALA A 973 14.81 -12.38 10.31
C ALA A 973 14.04 -13.63 9.83
N ASN A 974 12.87 -13.42 9.24
CA ASN A 974 12.13 -14.51 8.58
C ASN A 974 12.78 -14.89 7.25
N ARG A 975 13.41 -16.07 7.20
CA ARG A 975 13.94 -16.63 5.96
C ARG A 975 13.05 -17.75 5.45
N GLN A 976 12.35 -17.46 4.37
CA GLN A 976 11.89 -18.51 3.47
C GLN A 976 13.12 -19.14 2.82
N ILE A 977 13.32 -20.44 3.04
CA ILE A 977 14.25 -21.22 2.22
C ILE A 977 13.54 -21.46 0.90
N GLU A 978 14.21 -21.22 -0.23
CA GLU A 978 13.75 -21.71 -1.53
C GLU A 978 13.86 -23.24 -1.53
N THR A 979 12.82 -23.91 -1.02
CA THR A 979 12.84 -25.36 -0.87
C THR A 979 12.83 -26.03 -2.24
N PRO A 980 13.78 -26.94 -2.56
CA PRO A 980 13.58 -27.85 -3.67
C PRO A 980 12.29 -28.67 -3.45
N ALA A 981 11.72 -29.20 -4.53
CA ALA A 981 10.41 -29.86 -4.51
C ALA A 981 10.32 -30.94 -3.43
N TRP A 982 9.49 -30.69 -2.41
CA TRP A 982 9.30 -31.54 -1.25
C TRP A 982 7.83 -31.93 -1.10
N ASP A 983 7.57 -33.05 -0.41
CA ASP A 983 6.23 -33.61 -0.29
C ASP A 983 5.53 -33.16 1.00
N PRO A 984 4.48 -32.30 0.92
CA PRO A 984 3.75 -31.84 2.10
C PRO A 984 3.08 -32.93 2.93
N MET A 985 2.82 -34.11 2.36
CA MET A 985 2.18 -35.21 3.07
C MET A 985 3.16 -36.11 3.82
N LYS A 986 4.45 -36.11 3.44
CA LYS A 986 5.47 -36.92 4.12
C LYS A 986 5.95 -36.28 5.44
N PRO A 987 6.44 -37.09 6.39
CA PRO A 987 7.19 -36.59 7.54
C PRO A 987 8.47 -35.86 7.12
N VAL A 988 8.89 -34.87 7.91
CA VAL A 988 10.12 -34.10 7.72
C VAL A 988 10.99 -34.26 8.95
N THR A 989 12.26 -34.64 8.79
CA THR A 989 13.21 -34.61 9.90
C THR A 989 13.88 -33.25 9.94
N PHE A 990 13.78 -32.57 11.08
CA PHE A 990 14.44 -31.31 11.38
C PHE A 990 15.65 -31.51 12.27
N ARG A 991 16.59 -30.57 12.15
CA ARG A 991 17.78 -30.43 12.98
C ARG A 991 17.97 -28.96 13.38
N LEU A 992 18.35 -28.71 14.63
CA LEU A 992 18.96 -27.46 15.08
C LEU A 992 20.30 -27.79 15.75
N CYS A 993 21.33 -26.97 15.52
CA CYS A 993 22.64 -27.11 16.17
C CYS A 993 23.18 -25.78 16.70
N ARG A 994 24.06 -25.86 17.70
CA ARG A 994 25.00 -24.80 18.10
C ARG A 994 26.43 -25.33 17.99
N TYR A 995 27.33 -24.50 17.45
CA TYR A 995 28.79 -24.70 17.44
C TYR A 995 29.47 -23.37 17.77
N GLY A 996 29.91 -23.21 19.02
CA GLY A 996 30.29 -21.93 19.59
C GLY A 996 29.16 -20.91 19.46
N ASP A 997 29.45 -19.78 18.80
CA ASP A 997 28.49 -18.71 18.53
C ASP A 997 27.64 -18.93 17.26
N VAL A 998 27.85 -20.03 16.53
CA VAL A 998 27.16 -20.27 15.24
C VAL A 998 26.04 -21.30 15.38
N PHE A 999 24.83 -20.88 15.03
CA PHE A 999 23.62 -21.70 15.06
C PHE A 999 23.21 -22.13 13.65
N TYR A 1000 22.88 -23.40 13.47
CA TYR A 1000 22.49 -23.97 12.18
C TYR A 1000 21.12 -24.64 12.26
N SER A 1001 20.39 -24.64 11.15
CA SER A 1001 19.19 -25.45 10.97
C SER A 1001 19.34 -26.35 9.75
N ALA A 1002 18.71 -27.52 9.75
CA ALA A 1002 18.65 -28.37 8.57
C ALA A 1002 17.36 -29.20 8.53
N TRP A 1003 16.99 -29.67 7.35
CA TRP A 1003 15.85 -30.56 7.15
C TRP A 1003 16.11 -31.62 6.08
N ARG A 1004 15.34 -32.72 6.14
CA ARG A 1004 15.29 -33.76 5.11
C ARG A 1004 13.96 -34.51 5.13
N GLN A 1005 13.67 -35.25 4.05
CA GLN A 1005 12.54 -36.21 4.03
C GLN A 1005 13.03 -37.64 3.81
N GLY A 1006 12.58 -38.56 4.67
CA GLY A 1006 12.98 -39.96 4.64
C GLY A 1006 14.51 -40.14 4.69
N ALA A 1007 15.03 -40.93 3.74
CA ALA A 1007 16.45 -41.21 3.58
C ALA A 1007 17.23 -40.20 2.69
N GLY A 1008 16.62 -39.06 2.33
CA GLY A 1008 17.30 -38.02 1.56
C GLY A 1008 18.44 -37.32 2.31
N ASP A 1009 19.31 -36.65 1.56
CA ASP A 1009 20.34 -35.77 2.09
C ASP A 1009 19.77 -34.63 2.94
N TRP A 1010 20.59 -34.08 3.82
CA TRP A 1010 20.27 -32.90 4.61
C TRP A 1010 20.39 -31.62 3.77
N ILE A 1011 19.34 -30.82 3.79
CA ILE A 1011 19.31 -29.46 3.24
C ILE A 1011 19.52 -28.52 4.43
N GLU A 1012 20.70 -27.92 4.50
CA GLU A 1012 21.14 -27.09 5.62
C GLU A 1012 20.93 -25.60 5.30
N SER A 1013 20.59 -24.79 6.30
CA SER A 1013 20.59 -23.34 6.18
C SER A 1013 22.01 -22.79 6.23
N GLU A 1014 22.19 -21.53 5.80
CA GLU A 1014 23.32 -20.74 6.31
C GLU A 1014 23.36 -20.78 7.85
N GLY A 1015 24.56 -20.69 8.41
CA GLY A 1015 24.75 -20.48 9.84
C GLY A 1015 24.38 -19.06 10.24
N PHE A 1016 23.82 -18.91 11.44
CA PHE A 1016 23.53 -17.64 12.08
C PHE A 1016 24.54 -17.43 13.22
N TYR A 1017 25.42 -16.44 13.09
CA TYR A 1017 26.31 -16.04 14.18
C TYR A 1017 25.53 -15.22 15.23
N ASN A 1018 25.64 -15.58 16.51
CA ASN A 1018 25.04 -14.80 17.59
C ASN A 1018 25.73 -15.02 18.96
N ALA A 1019 26.82 -14.28 19.19
CA ALA A 1019 27.58 -14.32 20.45
C ALA A 1019 26.86 -13.69 21.67
N ASP A 1020 25.67 -13.10 21.51
CA ASP A 1020 24.85 -12.56 22.61
C ASP A 1020 24.01 -13.64 23.34
N TRP A 1021 24.11 -14.92 22.94
CA TRP A 1021 23.32 -16.02 23.51
C TRP A 1021 24.05 -16.75 24.65
N GLU A 1022 23.40 -16.82 25.82
CA GLU A 1022 23.83 -17.58 27.00
C GLU A 1022 24.24 -19.02 26.64
N ASP A 1023 25.24 -19.59 27.33
CA ASP A 1023 25.78 -20.93 27.03
C ASP A 1023 24.72 -22.05 27.16
N GLU A 1024 23.81 -21.92 28.13
CA GLU A 1024 22.60 -22.73 28.23
C GLU A 1024 21.46 -22.13 27.39
N VAL A 1025 20.91 -22.93 26.48
CA VAL A 1025 19.69 -22.63 25.72
C VAL A 1025 18.66 -23.74 25.94
N ARG A 1026 17.38 -23.48 25.63
CA ARG A 1026 16.33 -24.52 25.70
C ARG A 1026 15.87 -24.88 24.30
N VAL A 1027 15.85 -26.17 23.98
CA VAL A 1027 15.51 -26.69 22.64
C VAL A 1027 14.47 -27.81 22.70
N GLY A 1028 13.58 -27.87 21.72
CA GLY A 1028 12.65 -29.00 21.56
C GLY A 1028 11.47 -28.75 20.61
N PRO A 1029 10.55 -29.72 20.49
CA PRO A 1029 9.43 -29.63 19.57
C PRO A 1029 8.35 -28.63 20.02
N PHE A 1030 7.77 -27.93 19.04
CA PHE A 1030 6.69 -26.95 19.26
C PHE A 1030 5.57 -27.09 18.22
N LEU A 1031 4.38 -26.63 18.58
CA LEU A 1031 3.18 -26.62 17.73
C LEU A 1031 2.45 -25.28 17.86
N THR A 1032 2.06 -24.69 16.72
CA THR A 1032 1.27 -23.44 16.68
C THR A 1032 0.28 -23.44 15.53
N THR A 1033 -0.94 -22.95 15.80
CA THR A 1033 -1.99 -22.79 14.81
C THR A 1033 -2.58 -21.38 14.86
N GLY A 1034 -2.41 -20.64 13.77
CA GLY A 1034 -3.13 -19.38 13.51
C GLY A 1034 -4.57 -19.60 13.05
N VAL A 1035 -4.99 -20.85 12.85
CA VAL A 1035 -6.37 -21.21 12.48
C VAL A 1035 -7.18 -21.70 13.68
N VAL A 1036 -8.50 -21.65 13.53
CA VAL A 1036 -9.49 -22.16 14.50
C VAL A 1036 -9.32 -23.64 14.81
N LYS A 1037 -9.23 -24.44 13.75
CA LYS A 1037 -9.42 -25.89 13.84
C LYS A 1037 -8.27 -26.53 14.64
N PRO A 1038 -8.59 -27.43 15.59
CA PRO A 1038 -7.58 -28.23 16.27
C PRO A 1038 -6.58 -28.86 15.32
N MET A 1039 -5.31 -28.73 15.66
CA MET A 1039 -4.18 -29.23 14.89
C MET A 1039 -3.46 -30.28 15.72
N GLU A 1040 -3.13 -31.42 15.14
CA GLU A 1040 -2.25 -32.43 15.76
C GLU A 1040 -0.97 -32.55 14.94
N ALA A 1041 0.16 -32.71 15.62
CA ALA A 1041 1.44 -33.09 15.03
C ALA A 1041 2.08 -34.20 15.86
N VAL A 1042 2.71 -35.14 15.17
CA VAL A 1042 3.36 -36.31 15.74
C VAL A 1042 4.87 -36.15 15.55
N PHE A 1043 5.58 -36.12 16.67
CA PHE A 1043 7.02 -35.95 16.74
C PHE A 1043 7.65 -37.28 17.15
N SER A 1044 8.63 -37.75 16.39
CA SER A 1044 9.27 -39.05 16.60
C SER A 1044 10.79 -38.91 16.51
N GLY A 1045 11.51 -39.71 17.31
CA GLY A 1045 12.97 -39.64 17.36
C GLY A 1045 13.51 -38.30 17.88
N PHE A 1046 12.79 -37.60 18.77
CA PHE A 1046 13.32 -36.39 19.40
C PHE A 1046 14.52 -36.75 20.29
N ASP A 1047 15.68 -36.18 19.96
CA ASP A 1047 16.93 -36.35 20.67
C ASP A 1047 17.73 -35.04 20.72
N VAL A 1048 18.57 -34.88 21.75
CA VAL A 1048 19.43 -33.70 21.98
C VAL A 1048 20.78 -34.19 22.48
N ARG A 1049 21.80 -34.04 21.64
CA ARG A 1049 23.17 -34.53 21.84
C ARG A 1049 24.12 -33.36 22.08
N VAL A 1050 24.59 -33.19 23.31
CA VAL A 1050 25.63 -32.22 23.70
C VAL A 1050 27.01 -32.78 23.34
N GLY A 1051 27.96 -31.90 23.02
CA GLY A 1051 29.31 -32.27 22.59
C GLY A 1051 29.37 -32.91 21.19
N SER A 1052 28.40 -32.60 20.33
CA SER A 1052 28.43 -33.05 18.92
C SER A 1052 29.55 -32.36 18.13
N THR A 1053 30.07 -33.01 17.10
CA THR A 1053 30.92 -32.37 16.09
C THR A 1053 30.06 -31.78 14.97
N PRO A 1054 30.42 -30.63 14.36
CA PRO A 1054 29.65 -30.02 13.28
C PRO A 1054 29.40 -30.98 12.11
N PRO A 1055 28.15 -31.14 11.64
CA PRO A 1055 27.87 -31.88 10.42
C PRO A 1055 28.56 -31.18 9.25
N ARG A 1056 29.37 -31.93 8.50
CA ARG A 1056 30.06 -31.55 7.24
C ARG A 1056 30.27 -30.04 7.06
N HIS A 1057 31.43 -29.51 7.47
CA HIS A 1057 31.82 -28.12 7.20
C HIS A 1057 31.32 -27.61 5.83
N PRO A 1058 30.33 -26.69 5.79
CA PRO A 1058 30.24 -25.78 4.67
C PRO A 1058 31.54 -24.98 4.70
N PRO A 1059 32.26 -24.82 3.58
CA PRO A 1059 33.21 -23.74 3.49
C PRO A 1059 32.43 -22.41 3.47
N MET A 1060 32.11 -21.89 4.66
CA MET A 1060 32.52 -20.51 4.93
C MET A 1060 34.04 -20.54 4.74
N GLY A 1061 34.46 -20.26 3.50
CA GLY A 1061 35.78 -20.62 2.99
C GLY A 1061 36.83 -20.06 3.92
N LYS A 1062 37.48 -20.95 4.67
CA LYS A 1062 38.24 -20.68 5.92
C LYS A 1062 38.82 -19.27 5.85
N PHE A 1063 38.19 -18.30 6.52
CA PHE A 1063 38.47 -16.88 6.27
C PHE A 1063 39.92 -16.59 6.62
N THR A 1064 40.76 -16.63 5.58
CA THR A 1064 42.14 -16.16 5.59
C THR A 1064 42.16 -14.67 5.26
N THR A 1065 41.23 -13.93 5.86
CA THR A 1065 41.68 -12.75 6.59
C THR A 1065 42.89 -13.18 7.45
N PRO A 1066 44.00 -12.42 7.46
CA PRO A 1066 45.09 -12.71 8.40
C PRO A 1066 44.58 -12.65 9.85
N GLU A 1067 45.43 -12.98 10.83
CA GLU A 1067 45.08 -12.96 12.27
C GLU A 1067 44.75 -11.54 12.76
N VAL A 1068 43.54 -11.09 12.43
CA VAL A 1068 43.05 -9.74 12.61
C VAL A 1068 42.04 -9.80 13.75
N VAL A 1069 42.58 -9.70 14.96
CA VAL A 1069 41.78 -9.63 16.19
C VAL A 1069 40.80 -8.46 16.08
N PRO A 1070 39.48 -8.68 16.22
CA PRO A 1070 38.50 -7.60 16.17
C PRO A 1070 38.79 -6.55 17.25
N THR A 1071 38.64 -5.27 16.91
CA THR A 1071 39.00 -4.19 17.84
C THR A 1071 37.97 -4.15 18.98
N PRO A 1072 38.37 -4.27 20.26
CA PRO A 1072 37.42 -4.35 21.37
C PRO A 1072 36.48 -3.14 21.47
N ASP A 1073 35.24 -3.36 21.87
CA ASP A 1073 34.33 -2.27 22.26
C ASP A 1073 34.95 -1.42 23.38
N GLY A 1074 34.83 -0.10 23.27
CA GLY A 1074 35.45 0.83 24.21
C GLY A 1074 36.93 1.13 23.95
N ALA A 1075 37.58 0.53 22.95
CA ALA A 1075 38.96 0.88 22.59
C ALA A 1075 39.06 2.35 22.13
N ALA A 1076 40.07 3.07 22.61
CA ALA A 1076 40.33 4.45 22.20
C ALA A 1076 41.18 4.48 20.93
N LEU A 1077 40.73 5.21 19.92
CA LEU A 1077 41.47 5.52 18.69
C LEU A 1077 41.75 7.02 18.66
N GLU A 1078 43.03 7.38 18.75
CA GLU A 1078 43.45 8.79 18.73
C GLU A 1078 42.99 9.51 17.46
N THR A 1079 42.71 10.80 17.58
CA THR A 1079 42.01 11.66 16.58
C THR A 1079 40.58 11.23 16.19
N TRP A 1080 40.18 9.97 16.40
CA TRP A 1080 38.89 9.42 15.94
C TRP A 1080 37.82 9.29 17.01
N GLY A 1081 38.14 8.80 18.22
CA GLY A 1081 37.16 8.62 19.31
C GLY A 1081 37.25 7.26 20.01
N THR A 1082 36.12 6.80 20.53
CA THR A 1082 35.94 5.48 21.18
C THR A 1082 35.24 4.53 20.22
N VAL A 1083 35.79 3.32 20.06
CA VAL A 1083 35.20 2.23 19.28
C VAL A 1083 33.87 1.80 19.92
N ARG A 1084 32.85 1.68 19.07
CA ARG A 1084 31.58 0.99 19.33
C ARG A 1084 31.53 -0.21 18.40
N ASN A 1085 31.72 -1.40 18.94
CA ASN A 1085 31.79 -2.67 18.22
C ASN A 1085 31.09 -3.78 19.02
N PRO A 1086 29.76 -3.65 19.28
CA PRO A 1086 29.07 -4.54 20.20
C PRO A 1086 29.01 -5.99 19.68
N LEU A 1087 28.92 -6.17 18.36
CA LEU A 1087 28.91 -7.48 17.70
C LEU A 1087 30.32 -8.11 17.56
N ARG A 1088 31.38 -7.37 17.94
CA ARG A 1088 32.79 -7.79 17.96
C ARG A 1088 33.34 -8.35 16.64
N ASN A 1089 32.76 -7.92 15.52
CA ASN A 1089 33.06 -8.39 14.17
C ASN A 1089 33.72 -7.29 13.31
N GLY A 1090 33.50 -6.01 13.63
CA GLY A 1090 34.19 -4.90 12.99
C GLY A 1090 35.69 -4.87 13.29
N VAL A 1091 36.50 -4.56 12.27
CA VAL A 1091 37.95 -4.31 12.42
C VAL A 1091 38.24 -2.86 12.09
N PHE A 1092 38.99 -2.19 12.98
CA PHE A 1092 39.37 -0.79 12.83
C PHE A 1092 40.88 -0.69 12.62
N ARG A 1093 41.30 0.07 11.60
CA ARG A 1093 42.71 0.37 11.33
C ARG A 1093 42.88 1.87 11.14
N VAL A 1094 43.79 2.49 11.88
CA VAL A 1094 44.14 3.91 11.76
C VAL A 1094 45.51 4.03 11.11
N ASP A 1095 45.63 4.87 10.09
CA ASP A 1095 46.86 5.20 9.38
C ASP A 1095 46.92 6.72 9.17
N GLY A 1096 47.69 7.42 10.00
CA GLY A 1096 47.70 8.88 10.03
C GLY A 1096 46.32 9.49 10.28
N ASP A 1097 45.84 10.31 9.34
CA ASP A 1097 44.52 10.96 9.38
C ASP A 1097 43.40 10.11 8.75
N LYS A 1098 43.68 8.86 8.39
CA LYS A 1098 42.74 7.88 7.80
C LYS A 1098 42.34 6.82 8.81
N LEU A 1099 41.05 6.46 8.80
CA LEU A 1099 40.47 5.31 9.48
C LEU A 1099 39.82 4.42 8.42
N THR A 1100 40.11 3.12 8.47
CA THR A 1100 39.42 2.09 7.71
C THR A 1100 38.67 1.19 8.68
N ILE A 1101 37.38 0.99 8.44
CA ILE A 1101 36.50 0.04 9.12
C ILE A 1101 36.20 -1.08 8.14
N LEU A 1102 36.62 -2.31 8.45
CA LEU A 1102 36.04 -3.50 7.81
C LEU A 1102 34.75 -3.80 8.57
N ALA A 1103 33.60 -3.60 7.92
CA ALA A 1103 32.29 -3.97 8.46
C ALA A 1103 31.91 -5.34 7.92
N ALA A 1104 31.58 -6.28 8.80
CA ALA A 1104 31.22 -7.63 8.42
C ALA A 1104 29.89 -7.63 7.64
N HIS A 1105 29.67 -8.67 6.83
CA HIS A 1105 28.39 -8.90 6.18
C HIS A 1105 27.25 -8.89 7.21
N ARG A 1106 26.18 -8.14 6.92
CA ARG A 1106 25.02 -7.92 7.82
C ARG A 1106 25.29 -7.07 9.08
N ASP A 1107 26.38 -6.31 9.15
CA ASP A 1107 26.53 -5.12 10.05
C ASP A 1107 25.61 -3.94 9.63
N SER A 1108 24.32 -4.22 9.48
CA SER A 1108 23.32 -3.30 8.96
C SER A 1108 22.45 -2.65 10.02
N THR A 1109 22.58 -3.10 11.28
CA THR A 1109 21.70 -2.82 12.43
C THR A 1109 21.73 -1.36 12.89
N TRP A 1110 21.08 -0.56 12.04
CA TRP A 1110 20.46 0.76 12.21
C TRP A 1110 19.00 0.67 11.72
N SER A 1111 18.47 -0.55 11.62
CA SER A 1111 17.21 -0.95 10.97
C SER A 1111 15.99 -0.54 11.77
N SER A 1112 16.01 -0.88 13.06
CA SER A 1112 14.91 -0.72 14.01
C SER A 1112 15.41 -0.82 15.45
N GLY A 1113 15.19 0.20 16.28
CA GLY A 1113 15.20 0.06 17.74
C GLY A 1113 16.55 0.13 18.47
N SER A 1114 16.97 1.35 18.84
CA SER A 1114 17.73 1.64 20.08
C SER A 1114 19.16 1.09 20.26
N ARG A 1115 19.79 0.48 19.26
CA ARG A 1115 21.23 0.12 19.31
C ARG A 1115 21.91 0.42 17.98
N ILE A 1116 23.13 0.96 18.06
CA ILE A 1116 24.08 0.95 16.95
C ILE A 1116 24.76 -0.41 17.00
N GLY A 1117 24.37 -1.36 16.14
CA GLY A 1117 25.10 -2.63 16.01
C GLY A 1117 26.27 -2.55 15.04
N ALA A 1118 26.13 -1.74 13.98
CA ALA A 1118 27.16 -1.47 12.99
C ALA A 1118 28.45 -0.86 13.62
N PRO A 1119 29.65 -1.32 13.25
CA PRO A 1119 30.91 -0.87 13.85
C PRO A 1119 31.17 0.61 13.61
N ALA A 1120 31.42 1.36 14.70
CA ALA A 1120 31.55 2.81 14.70
C ALA A 1120 32.70 3.31 15.57
N VAL A 1121 33.15 4.55 15.34
CA VAL A 1121 34.04 5.28 16.24
C VAL A 1121 33.41 6.62 16.55
N LEU A 1122 33.12 6.87 17.83
CA LEU A 1122 32.34 8.02 18.29
C LEU A 1122 33.08 8.85 19.33
N ARG A 1123 32.88 10.18 19.28
CA ARG A 1123 33.39 11.18 20.22
C ARG A 1123 32.24 11.82 20.96
N ARG A 1124 32.40 12.03 22.26
CA ARG A 1124 31.46 12.84 23.02
C ARG A 1124 31.64 14.32 22.68
N VAL A 1125 30.54 15.02 22.54
CA VAL A 1125 30.43 16.47 22.34
C VAL A 1125 29.36 17.01 23.28
N THR A 1126 29.47 18.28 23.66
CA THR A 1126 28.52 18.92 24.57
C THR A 1126 28.27 20.35 24.12
N GLY A 1127 26.99 20.74 24.03
CA GLY A 1127 26.60 22.03 23.47
C GLY A 1127 26.89 22.12 21.97
N GLU A 1128 27.43 23.26 21.53
CA GLU A 1128 27.67 23.57 20.12
C GLU A 1128 28.96 22.95 19.57
N PHE A 1129 28.89 22.40 18.35
CA PHE A 1129 30.04 21.79 17.70
C PHE A 1129 29.93 21.83 16.17
N THR A 1130 31.09 21.89 15.52
CA THR A 1130 31.26 21.53 14.11
C THR A 1130 32.08 20.24 14.02
N TYR A 1131 31.52 19.19 13.41
CA TYR A 1131 32.23 17.97 13.06
C TYR A 1131 32.29 17.82 11.54
N GLU A 1132 33.50 17.75 10.98
CA GLU A 1132 33.73 17.43 9.58
C GLU A 1132 34.52 16.14 9.43
N VAL A 1133 34.19 15.33 8.42
CA VAL A 1133 34.98 14.17 8.01
C VAL A 1133 34.73 13.87 6.53
N THR A 1134 35.73 13.34 5.84
CA THR A 1134 35.57 12.81 4.48
C THR A 1134 35.34 11.30 4.57
N ALA A 1135 34.11 10.85 4.26
CA ALA A 1135 33.84 9.46 3.94
C ALA A 1135 34.46 9.09 2.58
N GLY A 1136 34.78 7.81 2.39
CA GLY A 1136 35.27 7.27 1.13
C GLY A 1136 34.23 7.34 0.01
N PRO A 1137 34.59 6.89 -1.21
CA PRO A 1137 33.59 6.63 -2.24
C PRO A 1137 32.64 5.52 -1.77
N ALA A 1138 31.49 5.38 -2.42
CA ALA A 1138 30.70 4.16 -2.25
C ALA A 1138 31.54 2.94 -2.70
N PRO A 1139 31.52 1.81 -1.96
CA PRO A 1139 32.33 0.64 -2.29
C PRO A 1139 31.96 0.07 -3.66
N SER A 1140 32.95 -0.26 -4.48
CA SER A 1140 32.76 -0.64 -5.89
C SER A 1140 32.38 -2.11 -6.12
N ASP A 1141 32.54 -2.97 -5.11
CA ASP A 1141 32.45 -4.41 -5.28
C ASP A 1141 31.00 -4.87 -5.44
N GLU A 1142 30.72 -5.80 -6.35
CA GLU A 1142 29.35 -6.30 -6.62
C GLU A 1142 28.68 -6.93 -5.38
N GLY A 1143 29.47 -7.41 -4.41
CA GLY A 1143 28.98 -7.90 -3.13
C GLY A 1143 28.62 -6.81 -2.11
N ALA A 1144 29.06 -5.57 -2.30
CA ALA A 1144 28.93 -4.48 -1.32
C ALA A 1144 27.56 -3.77 -1.35
N ALA A 1145 26.55 -4.37 -1.99
CA ALA A 1145 25.16 -3.91 -1.94
C ALA A 1145 24.72 -3.64 -0.49
N TRP A 1146 23.96 -2.57 -0.27
CA TRP A 1146 23.55 -2.08 1.07
C TRP A 1146 24.70 -1.73 2.03
N SER A 1147 25.93 -1.51 1.54
CA SER A 1147 27.02 -0.96 2.34
C SER A 1147 27.10 0.56 2.27
N SER A 1148 27.53 1.22 3.34
CA SER A 1148 27.64 2.68 3.41
C SER A 1148 28.67 3.15 4.44
N ALA A 1149 29.56 4.04 4.00
CA ALA A 1149 30.48 4.78 4.87
C ALA A 1149 29.75 6.03 5.39
N VAL A 1150 29.22 5.97 6.61
CA VAL A 1150 28.33 7.01 7.16
C VAL A 1150 28.92 7.79 8.32
N VAL A 1151 28.52 9.05 8.41
CA VAL A 1151 28.80 9.99 9.49
C VAL A 1151 27.59 10.03 10.40
N VAL A 1152 27.82 9.96 11.71
CA VAL A 1152 26.82 9.64 12.74
C VAL A 1152 26.80 10.70 13.81
N VAL A 1153 25.62 11.15 14.21
CA VAL A 1153 25.38 11.85 15.49
C VAL A 1153 24.24 11.17 16.23
N CYS A 1154 24.39 10.96 17.53
CA CYS A 1154 23.42 10.21 18.30
C CYS A 1154 23.45 10.58 19.79
N THR A 1155 22.35 10.30 20.45
CA THR A 1155 22.24 10.30 21.91
C THR A 1155 23.15 9.24 22.53
N ARG A 1156 23.47 9.37 23.83
CA ARG A 1156 24.34 8.41 24.53
C ARG A 1156 23.67 7.04 24.74
N ASP A 1157 22.36 7.03 24.94
CA ASP A 1157 21.50 5.83 25.09
C ASP A 1157 20.98 5.27 23.76
N LYS A 1158 21.26 5.94 22.63
CA LYS A 1158 20.82 5.59 21.27
C LYS A 1158 19.30 5.61 21.07
N SER A 1159 18.56 6.36 21.90
CA SER A 1159 17.13 6.61 21.70
C SER A 1159 16.86 7.47 20.45
N ALA A 1160 17.74 8.42 20.14
CA ALA A 1160 17.74 9.15 18.87
C ALA A 1160 19.14 9.19 18.21
N SER A 1161 19.15 9.21 16.88
CA SER A 1161 20.34 9.19 16.02
C SER A 1161 20.04 9.68 14.60
N TYR A 1162 21.01 10.34 13.98
CA TYR A 1162 20.99 10.78 12.58
C TYR A 1162 22.28 10.32 11.89
N LYS A 1163 22.17 9.84 10.66
CA LYS A 1163 23.30 9.49 9.80
C LYS A 1163 23.15 10.03 8.38
N ILE A 1164 24.29 10.32 7.74
CA ILE A 1164 24.41 10.60 6.31
C ILE A 1164 25.77 10.12 5.78
N GLY A 1165 25.86 9.67 4.53
CA GLY A 1165 27.14 9.31 3.89
C GLY A 1165 26.96 8.60 2.55
N ASN A 1166 28.07 8.22 1.91
CA ASN A 1166 28.08 7.48 0.66
C ASN A 1166 27.68 6.01 0.89
N GLY A 1167 26.94 5.42 -0.04
CA GLY A 1167 26.61 4.00 -0.02
C GLY A 1167 26.16 3.41 -1.36
N VAL A 1168 26.12 2.09 -1.39
CA VAL A 1168 25.52 1.28 -2.46
C VAL A 1168 24.16 0.80 -1.97
N PHE A 1169 23.13 0.88 -2.81
CA PHE A 1169 21.83 0.25 -2.55
C PHE A 1169 21.79 -1.13 -3.22
N GLU A 1170 21.96 -1.15 -4.53
CA GLU A 1170 22.18 -2.33 -5.38
C GLU A 1170 23.48 -2.11 -6.18
N PRO A 1171 24.13 -3.15 -6.73
CA PRO A 1171 25.32 -2.98 -7.57
C PRO A 1171 25.07 -1.96 -8.70
N GLY A 1172 25.95 -0.96 -8.81
CA GLY A 1172 25.80 0.17 -9.74
C GLY A 1172 24.83 1.28 -9.32
N LYS A 1173 23.95 1.07 -8.32
CA LYS A 1173 23.06 2.10 -7.75
C LYS A 1173 23.69 2.70 -6.49
N LEU A 1174 24.48 3.74 -6.69
CA LEU A 1174 25.11 4.53 -5.63
C LEU A 1174 24.11 5.58 -5.10
N LEU A 1175 24.10 5.85 -3.80
CA LEU A 1175 23.26 6.89 -3.19
C LEU A 1175 23.85 7.50 -1.92
N VAL A 1176 23.24 8.62 -1.50
CA VAL A 1176 23.47 9.20 -0.17
C VAL A 1176 22.55 8.51 0.85
N ASN A 1177 23.13 7.72 1.75
CA ASN A 1177 22.43 7.00 2.81
C ASN A 1177 22.13 7.93 3.99
N GLN A 1178 21.08 8.73 3.86
CA GLN A 1178 20.53 9.57 4.92
C GLN A 1178 19.47 8.81 5.72
N ARG A 1179 19.56 8.79 7.06
CA ARG A 1179 18.47 8.31 7.93
C ARG A 1179 18.41 9.06 9.26
N HIS A 1180 17.22 9.46 9.67
CA HIS A 1180 16.93 9.97 11.01
C HIS A 1180 16.16 8.90 11.80
N TRP A 1181 16.44 8.79 13.09
CA TRP A 1181 15.73 7.94 14.03
C TRP A 1181 15.53 8.68 15.34
N ASN A 1182 14.32 8.64 15.87
CA ASN A 1182 13.98 9.10 17.22
C ASN A 1182 12.92 8.14 17.78
N ARG A 1183 13.14 7.61 18.99
CA ARG A 1183 12.24 6.69 19.69
C ARG A 1183 10.81 7.22 19.81
N SER A 1184 10.63 8.54 19.96
CA SER A 1184 9.31 9.18 20.06
C SER A 1184 8.60 9.30 18.70
N TYR A 1185 9.37 9.39 17.60
CA TYR A 1185 8.85 9.54 16.23
C TYR A 1185 9.82 8.92 15.22
N PRO A 1186 9.66 7.62 14.87
CA PRO A 1186 10.42 6.98 13.80
C PRO A 1186 9.98 7.52 12.43
N ARG A 1187 10.53 8.68 12.04
CA ARG A 1187 10.40 9.21 10.68
C ARG A 1187 11.49 8.64 9.79
N ASP A 1188 11.14 7.60 9.06
CA ASP A 1188 11.88 7.20 7.86
C ASP A 1188 11.70 8.26 6.76
N ASN A 1189 12.46 9.34 6.89
CA ASN A 1189 12.68 10.30 5.82
C ASN A 1189 13.48 9.58 4.72
N PHE A 1190 12.77 9.03 3.74
CA PHE A 1190 13.37 8.44 2.55
C PHE A 1190 14.24 9.44 1.78
N HIS A 1191 15.17 8.89 1.00
CA HIS A 1191 16.20 9.59 0.24
C HIS A 1191 15.71 10.91 -0.38
N ILE A 1192 16.27 12.03 0.07
CA ILE A 1192 16.28 13.25 -0.73
C ILE A 1192 17.14 12.91 -1.97
N PRO A 1193 16.65 13.12 -3.20
CA PRO A 1193 17.42 12.85 -4.42
C PRO A 1193 18.46 13.96 -4.64
N ILE A 1194 19.51 13.96 -3.82
CA ILE A 1194 20.65 14.86 -3.94
C ILE A 1194 21.55 14.31 -5.05
N VAL A 1195 21.72 15.06 -6.13
CA VAL A 1195 22.62 14.69 -7.22
C VAL A 1195 24.06 14.87 -6.74
N ILE A 1196 24.67 13.77 -6.28
CA ILE A 1196 26.06 13.69 -5.84
C ILE A 1196 26.70 12.48 -6.52
N ASP A 1197 27.85 12.70 -7.14
CA ASP A 1197 28.69 11.64 -7.68
C ASP A 1197 29.34 10.86 -6.53
N SER A 1198 28.62 9.82 -6.10
CA SER A 1198 29.02 8.95 -4.99
C SER A 1198 30.13 7.96 -5.34
N SER A 1199 30.65 8.01 -6.58
CA SER A 1199 31.98 7.44 -6.91
C SER A 1199 33.13 8.31 -6.37
N LYS A 1200 32.87 9.57 -6.00
CA LYS A 1200 33.83 10.44 -5.31
C LYS A 1200 33.70 10.33 -3.79
N PRO A 1201 34.80 10.55 -3.04
CA PRO A 1201 34.76 10.71 -1.59
C PRO A 1201 33.92 11.91 -1.16
N LEU A 1202 33.03 11.70 -0.18
CA LEU A 1202 32.07 12.70 0.29
C LEU A 1202 32.51 13.31 1.62
N ARG A 1203 32.76 14.62 1.63
CA ARG A 1203 32.97 15.38 2.87
C ARG A 1203 31.61 15.78 3.46
N VAL A 1204 31.39 15.40 4.71
CA VAL A 1204 30.20 15.73 5.50
C VAL A 1204 30.59 16.76 6.54
N ARG A 1205 29.71 17.72 6.80
CA ARG A 1205 29.72 18.60 7.98
C ARG A 1205 28.42 18.43 8.75
N PHE A 1206 28.55 18.20 10.05
CA PHE A 1206 27.52 18.38 11.06
C PHE A 1206 27.85 19.62 11.88
N GLU A 1207 26.92 20.58 11.93
CA GLU A 1207 27.13 21.86 12.61
C GLU A 1207 25.93 22.14 13.53
N ARG A 1208 26.09 21.89 14.83
CA ARG A 1208 25.06 22.12 15.86
C ARG A 1208 25.23 23.51 16.45
N GLY A 1209 24.24 24.38 16.20
CA GLY A 1209 24.03 25.63 16.93
C GLY A 1209 22.74 25.50 17.76
N ALA A 1210 22.81 25.74 19.06
CA ALA A 1210 21.74 25.47 20.03
C ALA A 1210 21.00 24.13 19.79
N HIS A 1211 19.72 24.18 19.40
CA HIS A 1211 18.84 23.04 19.11
C HIS A 1211 18.72 22.71 17.61
N VAL A 1212 19.60 23.23 16.75
CA VAL A 1212 19.57 23.00 15.30
C VAL A 1212 20.86 22.34 14.85
N LEU A 1213 20.75 21.16 14.23
CA LEU A 1213 21.84 20.51 13.50
C LEU A 1213 21.71 20.83 12.01
N ARG A 1214 22.64 21.62 11.49
CA ARG A 1214 22.81 21.82 10.04
C ARG A 1214 23.64 20.68 9.48
N VAL A 1215 23.21 20.16 8.33
CA VAL A 1215 23.90 19.07 7.62
C VAL A 1215 24.29 19.56 6.24
N SER A 1216 25.59 19.60 5.96
CA SER A 1216 26.14 20.04 4.68
C SER A 1216 27.07 18.99 4.08
N LEU A 1217 27.02 18.87 2.77
CA LEU A 1217 27.78 17.92 1.98
C LEU A 1217 28.68 18.62 0.95
N ARG A 1218 29.79 17.97 0.59
CA ARG A 1218 30.71 18.44 -0.45
C ARG A 1218 31.54 17.29 -1.02
N GLU A 1219 31.54 17.12 -2.34
CA GLU A 1219 32.45 16.18 -3.03
C GLU A 1219 33.92 16.62 -2.88
N GLU A 1220 34.87 15.67 -2.80
CA GLU A 1220 36.29 16.03 -2.87
C GLU A 1220 36.63 16.62 -4.25
N GLY A 1221 37.24 17.81 -4.25
CA GLY A 1221 37.49 18.61 -5.46
C GLY A 1221 36.54 19.81 -5.63
N VAL A 1222 35.35 19.78 -5.01
CA VAL A 1222 34.43 20.93 -4.97
C VAL A 1222 34.76 21.82 -3.77
N GLU A 1223 34.73 23.15 -3.94
CA GLU A 1223 34.98 24.11 -2.85
C GLU A 1223 33.71 24.50 -2.07
N ALA A 1224 32.59 24.69 -2.77
CA ALA A 1224 31.31 25.06 -2.18
C ALA A 1224 30.70 23.93 -1.34
N TRP A 1225 29.97 24.27 -0.28
CA TRP A 1225 29.22 23.31 0.53
C TRP A 1225 27.72 23.39 0.21
N THR A 1226 27.09 22.25 -0.03
CA THR A 1226 25.64 22.14 -0.25
C THR A 1226 24.98 21.79 1.08
N GLN A 1227 24.20 22.71 1.66
CA GLN A 1227 23.38 22.42 2.83
C GLN A 1227 22.18 21.55 2.42
N ILE A 1228 22.07 20.37 3.00
CA ILE A 1228 21.04 19.36 2.68
C ILE A 1228 19.78 19.54 3.53
N GLY A 1229 19.93 20.08 4.74
CA GLY A 1229 18.81 20.39 5.60
C GLY A 1229 19.22 20.80 7.01
N GLU A 1230 18.21 21.13 7.80
CA GLU A 1230 18.33 21.42 9.23
C GLU A 1230 17.46 20.43 10.01
N LEU A 1231 18.03 19.83 11.06
CA LEU A 1231 17.33 18.93 11.96
C LEU A 1231 17.10 19.64 13.31
N LEU A 1232 15.84 19.77 13.70
CA LEU A 1232 15.45 20.29 15.02
C LEU A 1232 15.67 19.22 16.08
N MET A 1233 16.45 19.56 17.10
CA MET A 1233 16.97 18.66 18.14
C MET A 1233 16.41 18.98 19.54
N TYR A 1234 15.19 19.51 19.65
CA TYR A 1234 14.64 19.99 20.94
C TYR A 1234 14.61 18.91 22.04
N ASP A 1235 14.34 17.66 21.68
CA ASP A 1235 14.30 16.52 22.62
C ASP A 1235 15.67 15.86 22.86
N TRP A 1236 16.74 16.31 22.19
CA TRP A 1236 18.06 15.70 22.30
C TRP A 1236 18.89 16.39 23.40
N PRO A 1237 19.62 15.63 24.24
CA PRO A 1237 20.46 16.18 25.30
C PRO A 1237 21.64 17.01 24.78
N ASP A 1238 22.26 17.77 25.68
CA ASP A 1238 23.48 18.52 25.36
C ASP A 1238 24.69 17.59 25.14
N GLU A 1239 24.86 16.54 25.96
CA GLU A 1239 25.86 15.47 25.73
C GLU A 1239 25.39 14.53 24.59
N LEU A 1240 26.08 14.58 23.45
CA LEU A 1240 25.87 13.67 22.32
C LEU A 1240 27.15 12.90 21.97
N GLU A 1241 27.01 11.81 21.21
CA GLU A 1241 28.13 11.09 20.58
C GLU A 1241 28.08 11.30 19.05
N VAL A 1242 29.14 11.85 18.48
CA VAL A 1242 29.31 12.14 17.03
C VAL A 1242 30.56 11.46 16.48
N GLY A 1243 30.52 10.96 15.25
CA GLY A 1243 31.65 10.25 14.64
C GLY A 1243 31.30 9.58 13.32
N VAL A 1244 31.83 8.37 13.10
CA VAL A 1244 31.66 7.60 11.85
C VAL A 1244 31.27 6.14 12.12
N ALA A 1245 30.57 5.51 11.19
CA ALA A 1245 30.21 4.10 11.25
C ALA A 1245 30.29 3.42 9.88
N GLY A 1246 30.80 2.19 9.85
CA GLY A 1246 30.73 1.31 8.69
C GLY A 1246 29.44 0.49 8.75
N VAL A 1247 28.50 0.76 7.85
CA VAL A 1247 27.23 0.01 7.75
C VAL A 1247 27.32 -0.96 6.57
N ASN A 1248 26.90 -2.20 6.73
CA ASN A 1248 26.97 -3.23 5.70
C ASN A 1248 25.77 -4.20 5.81
N ALA A 1249 24.76 -4.10 4.94
CA ALA A 1249 23.72 -5.14 4.81
C ALA A 1249 24.00 -6.17 3.69
N GLY A 1250 25.16 -6.06 3.04
CA GLY A 1250 25.56 -6.92 1.95
C GLY A 1250 25.97 -8.33 2.39
N PRO A 1251 26.06 -9.27 1.45
CA PRO A 1251 26.51 -10.65 1.68
C PRO A 1251 28.03 -10.81 1.87
N VAL A 1252 28.85 -9.75 1.70
CA VAL A 1252 30.31 -9.79 1.87
C VAL A 1252 30.79 -8.73 2.86
N ASP A 1253 31.88 -9.02 3.57
CA ASP A 1253 32.55 -8.05 4.44
C ASP A 1253 33.09 -6.89 3.58
N THR A 1254 32.79 -5.65 3.95
CA THR A 1254 33.04 -4.47 3.11
C THR A 1254 33.99 -3.50 3.80
N LEU A 1255 35.01 -3.04 3.06
CA LEU A 1255 36.03 -2.11 3.52
C LEU A 1255 35.54 -0.66 3.33
N LEU A 1256 35.37 0.07 4.44
CA LEU A 1256 34.78 1.42 4.45
C LEU A 1256 35.78 2.42 5.02
N GLU A 1257 36.07 3.48 4.27
CA GLU A 1257 37.13 4.43 4.60
C GLU A 1257 36.62 5.80 5.05
N PHE A 1258 37.37 6.43 5.95
CA PHE A 1258 37.14 7.78 6.45
C PHE A 1258 38.48 8.50 6.61
N ARG A 1259 38.53 9.82 6.43
CA ARG A 1259 39.76 10.62 6.65
C ARG A 1259 39.48 12.08 7.01
N LYS A 1260 40.54 12.78 7.46
CA LYS A 1260 40.54 14.21 7.83
C LYS A 1260 39.50 14.58 8.92
N PRO A 1261 39.34 13.81 10.01
CA PRO A 1261 38.34 14.08 11.04
C PRO A 1261 38.67 15.39 11.78
N THR A 1262 37.76 16.36 11.72
CA THR A 1262 37.92 17.68 12.32
C THR A 1262 36.76 17.93 13.27
N LEU A 1263 37.03 17.94 14.58
CA LEU A 1263 36.05 18.32 15.60
C LEU A 1263 36.43 19.69 16.18
N ARG A 1264 35.49 20.63 16.12
CA ARG A 1264 35.56 21.93 16.78
C ARG A 1264 34.39 22.04 17.75
N SER A 1265 34.64 21.88 19.05
CA SER A 1265 33.71 22.31 20.09
C SER A 1265 33.71 23.83 20.17
N GLY A 1266 32.55 24.47 20.25
CA GLY A 1266 32.44 25.92 20.32
C GLY A 1266 33.08 26.50 21.60
N GLN A 1267 34.20 27.21 21.46
CA GLN A 1267 34.44 28.35 22.36
C GLN A 1267 33.47 29.46 21.90
N SER A 1268 32.57 29.87 22.79
CA SER A 1268 31.41 30.69 22.44
C SER A 1268 31.78 32.14 22.08
N SER A 1269 32.22 32.37 20.84
CA SER A 1269 32.42 33.70 20.26
C SER A 1269 31.06 34.33 19.89
N VAL A 1270 30.25 34.64 20.90
CA VAL A 1270 28.92 35.24 20.71
C VAL A 1270 29.06 36.72 20.32
N SER A 1271 29.20 36.98 19.03
CA SER A 1271 28.63 38.19 18.44
C SER A 1271 27.12 37.97 18.31
N ARG A 1272 26.34 38.76 19.06
CA ARG A 1272 24.89 38.89 18.87
C ARG A 1272 24.58 39.58 17.54
#